data_AF-A0AAD4JZN7-F1
#
_entry.id   AF-A0AAD4JZN7-F1
#
_cell.length_a   1.000
_cell.length_b   1.000
_cell.length_c   1.000
_cell.angle_alpha   90.00
_cell.angle_beta   90.00
_cell.angle_gamma   90.00
#
_symmetry.space_group_name_H-M   'P 1'
#
loop_
_entity.id
_entity.type
_entity.pdbx_description
1 polymer ?
#
loop_
_entity_poly.entity_id
_entity_poly.type
_entity_poly.pdbx_seq_one_letter_code
_entity_poly.pdbx_strand_id
1 'polypeptide(L)'
;MPQEALVVFELAEECLDDEPDSLFTYNKRQWRINECLAPNANEIIAIITNFAKRRTKKLQFKALNSTIVLLQVADATLYSANSHDFQLAAELFPLIFSDYAPTLEFEVLQEQHEQQRELKSYVTTQLYNALYSKHQELAASREPLLTISLPNCFKSQLREYQQRTVSWMVSRECQPNVFPANYTICQARDGTQKVYKHNYCLQFYAYDELHPSVQLPPGGILADEMGLGKTVELLATLLLNPKQQVDNSYWRNYLEEAIDTVPLKRRCMVPKLHCICIQQSLGKLQLKCSLCQLWQHQRCIQDSHSDYVCPNCWTDLMASNEQLVESRATVIVSPSEIKTQWYQEISKHVDDSLKVLLYPGLHAGIWYSPLELAQYDIVLTDYRILGHELHHTPRNTTDRQLRYEQRYMRPSSPLLMVNWWRVCLDEAQMVESSTSQAAEMVSQLPAVHRWAVTGTPIQKSIDDLAPLLKFVGFEAACQPTDAWHTVANSFLLKHKAEPLLELLQHCMWRTCKSKVEHELGIPPQTELVHRLSLSNVESLYYREEHFKCSELFLEAVAKHTKYNPNTSSSRLASISPQLLRSMLQPFLRIRKTCSVPVVINKHVSTTNYLNPQDLLVHLKTNNEMQCKRELRTWASSYNGLAAIHFILKKYKQAMHNYKQVLQLAMDYNDDNISVDSLLQIHALHNLLLASNLAPDEDKLSADDLAAFRIKLHGLERKYLEEKVVVLLAAEAAYETKLKELDNLQHQFSASIVQLFATLVNTSDNWHSTVWHKIGEEFFRQNISSEKLQDVSSVTGLIYILHNWHERVEKEHQRLRKDFEFLKRMLLQACGAVKEGVALSVETNQFIKNVSDCHLADIMASGICDKPSGEERPGQPRKIRHCRLCKIHETVNKFECLLFAKELGKEGTITDGSENSSMEIMLIRVVFGFLRGRHEFAEWKAECKNKLEQLDCMQSLEKLQIKYWIEAEYVIKAFDELEMCKMRLLLTENPEEQSNFRILPYQLEEQSQFNMANIEEAQLNFVRLSGRLKYLKHLKDDAGDKPCPICQTLDDDRYVMMSCGHYLCQECLDTMRLQFGRERKTKCPVCRQDSPQLYYSVRKGVNRPKIIGDFSTKIAYIVEQVQKIQAQDAEQKILIFSQWATILNHIANALQTNGIKYRNKFTNRDIDEFKQPELKISCMLMPLSRGAKGLNLIEATHVFLVEPILTPGEELQAIGRVHRFGQTKPTTVHRFIVNGTIEENIMTLIKSADDKSTLSTHWDLDNMTLDSLKELFTLKQTD
;
A
#
# COMPACT_ATOMS: atom_id res chain seq x y z
N MET A 1 13.85 -51.70 14.70
CA MET A 1 12.84 -50.74 15.20
C MET A 1 13.14 -49.39 14.57
N PRO A 2 12.25 -48.75 13.80
CA PRO A 2 12.31 -47.28 13.75
C PRO A 2 12.03 -46.81 15.18
N GLN A 3 12.98 -46.13 15.80
CA GLN A 3 13.10 -46.04 17.26
C GLN A 3 12.02 -45.21 18.00
N GLU A 4 10.90 -44.81 17.38
CA GLU A 4 9.96 -43.83 17.99
C GLU A 4 8.46 -44.06 17.69
N ALA A 5 8.02 -45.25 17.25
CA ALA A 5 6.58 -45.52 17.05
C ALA A 5 5.95 -46.19 18.28
N LEU A 6 4.91 -45.57 18.85
CA LEU A 6 4.19 -46.08 20.03
C LEU A 6 3.17 -47.15 19.65
N VAL A 7 3.21 -48.30 20.32
CA VAL A 7 2.16 -49.34 20.23
C VAL A 7 0.98 -48.92 21.09
N VAL A 8 -0.17 -48.68 20.46
CA VAL A 8 -1.41 -48.29 21.14
C VAL A 8 -2.17 -49.52 21.64
N PHE A 9 -2.24 -50.57 20.82
CA PHE A 9 -2.87 -51.84 21.21
C PHE A 9 -2.46 -53.03 20.30
N GLU A 10 -2.46 -54.24 20.85
CA GLU A 10 -2.24 -55.50 20.10
C GLU A 10 -3.56 -56.19 19.75
N LEU A 11 -3.88 -56.34 18.47
CA LEU A 11 -5.21 -56.71 17.99
C LEU A 11 -5.40 -58.19 17.66
N ALA A 12 -4.37 -58.84 17.11
CA ALA A 12 -4.45 -60.20 16.60
C ALA A 12 -3.08 -60.89 16.58
N GLU A 13 -3.07 -62.21 16.71
CA GLU A 13 -1.89 -63.08 16.69
C GLU A 13 -1.85 -63.91 15.39
N GLU A 14 -0.66 -64.23 14.90
CA GLU A 14 -0.45 -65.04 13.69
C GLU A 14 -0.74 -66.52 13.98
N CYS A 15 -1.69 -67.11 13.26
CA CYS A 15 -2.08 -68.51 13.42
C CYS A 15 -1.38 -69.37 12.36
N LEU A 16 -0.72 -70.45 12.77
CA LEU A 16 0.04 -71.35 11.88
C LEU A 16 -0.77 -72.59 11.44
N ASP A 17 -1.90 -72.88 12.10
CA ASP A 17 -2.76 -74.04 11.85
C ASP A 17 -4.22 -73.64 11.49
N ASP A 18 -4.84 -74.37 10.55
CA ASP A 18 -6.19 -74.16 10.03
C ASP A 18 -7.28 -74.62 11.04
N GLU A 19 -7.69 -73.76 11.98
CA GLU A 19 -8.92 -73.95 12.78
C GLU A 19 -9.98 -72.86 12.50
N PRO A 20 -11.29 -73.18 12.47
CA PRO A 20 -12.26 -72.42 11.66
C PRO A 20 -12.83 -71.15 12.29
N ASP A 21 -12.71 -70.94 13.60
CA ASP A 21 -13.44 -69.88 14.27
C ASP A 21 -12.57 -68.62 14.42
N SER A 22 -12.96 -67.56 13.69
CA SER A 22 -12.43 -66.17 13.73
C SER A 22 -11.06 -65.89 13.07
N LEU A 23 -10.69 -66.62 12.01
CA LEU A 23 -9.50 -66.32 11.20
C LEU A 23 -9.78 -65.28 10.09
N PHE A 24 -8.86 -64.32 9.90
CA PHE A 24 -8.89 -63.38 8.78
C PHE A 24 -7.51 -63.20 8.10
N THR A 25 -7.52 -62.88 6.81
CA THR A 25 -6.29 -62.77 6.01
C THR A 25 -5.86 -61.31 5.87
N TYR A 26 -4.64 -60.99 6.32
CA TYR A 26 -4.03 -59.67 6.21
C TYR A 26 -2.58 -59.79 5.70
N ASN A 27 -2.21 -59.04 4.66
CA ASN A 27 -0.89 -59.10 4.00
C ASN A 27 -0.39 -60.52 3.67
N LYS A 28 -1.29 -61.40 3.20
CA LYS A 28 -1.05 -62.82 2.81
C LYS A 28 -0.76 -63.80 3.95
N ARG A 29 -1.00 -63.42 5.21
CA ARG A 29 -0.90 -64.29 6.41
C ARG A 29 -2.28 -64.42 7.08
N GLN A 30 -2.50 -65.51 7.82
CA GLN A 30 -3.73 -65.73 8.59
C GLN A 30 -3.54 -65.27 10.05
N TRP A 31 -4.54 -64.57 10.58
CA TRP A 31 -4.51 -63.94 11.89
C TRP A 31 -5.76 -64.28 12.69
N ARG A 32 -5.61 -64.48 14.00
CA ARG A 32 -6.69 -64.70 14.96
C ARG A 32 -6.78 -63.50 15.89
N ILE A 33 -7.98 -62.94 16.09
CA ILE A 33 -8.17 -61.84 17.04
C ILE A 33 -7.93 -62.34 18.47
N ASN A 34 -7.29 -61.50 19.29
CA ASN A 34 -7.00 -61.83 20.69
C ASN A 34 -8.28 -62.20 21.47
N GLU A 35 -8.20 -63.19 22.35
CA GLU A 35 -9.36 -63.74 23.07
C GLU A 35 -10.16 -62.69 23.85
N CYS A 36 -9.49 -61.63 24.34
CA CYS A 36 -10.09 -60.49 25.03
C CYS A 36 -11.06 -59.65 24.16
N LEU A 37 -10.96 -59.76 22.83
CA LEU A 37 -11.79 -59.04 21.85
C LEU A 37 -12.73 -59.98 21.06
N ALA A 38 -12.78 -61.27 21.42
CA ALA A 38 -13.64 -62.29 20.80
C ALA A 38 -15.12 -61.89 20.59
N PRO A 39 -15.82 -61.22 21.53
CA PRO A 39 -17.24 -60.87 21.32
C PRO A 39 -17.47 -59.87 20.18
N ASN A 40 -16.46 -59.06 19.84
CA ASN A 40 -16.56 -58.02 18.80
C ASN A 40 -15.67 -58.34 17.58
N ALA A 41 -15.20 -59.60 17.45
CA ALA A 41 -14.22 -60.00 16.45
C ALA A 41 -14.66 -59.69 15.00
N ASN A 42 -15.91 -59.98 14.65
CA ASN A 42 -16.43 -59.72 13.29
C ASN A 42 -16.42 -58.22 12.92
N GLU A 43 -16.72 -57.34 13.87
CA GLU A 43 -16.71 -55.88 13.66
C GLU A 43 -15.28 -55.36 13.51
N ILE A 44 -14.35 -55.84 14.35
CA ILE A 44 -12.95 -55.45 14.31
C ILE A 44 -12.28 -55.91 13.01
N ILE A 45 -12.57 -57.12 12.51
CA ILE A 45 -12.08 -57.62 11.20
C ILE A 45 -12.55 -56.71 10.06
N ALA A 46 -13.82 -56.28 10.10
CA ALA A 46 -14.38 -55.38 9.10
C ALA A 46 -13.68 -54.00 9.12
N ILE A 47 -13.44 -53.44 10.31
CA ILE A 47 -12.74 -52.16 10.51
C ILE A 47 -11.30 -52.25 10.00
N ILE A 48 -10.54 -53.27 10.40
CA ILE A 48 -9.15 -53.48 9.96
C ILE A 48 -9.11 -53.58 8.42
N THR A 49 -10.00 -54.35 7.80
CA THR A 49 -10.01 -54.54 6.35
C THR A 49 -10.38 -53.26 5.58
N ASN A 50 -11.32 -52.46 6.10
CA ASN A 50 -11.76 -51.20 5.49
C ASN A 50 -10.69 -50.10 5.59
N PHE A 51 -10.05 -49.95 6.76
CA PHE A 51 -9.08 -48.89 7.01
C PHE A 51 -7.65 -49.24 6.61
N ALA A 52 -7.29 -50.52 6.46
CA ALA A 52 -5.97 -50.94 5.99
C ALA A 52 -5.57 -50.39 4.61
N LYS A 53 -6.56 -50.12 3.74
CA LYS A 53 -6.34 -49.56 2.39
C LYS A 53 -6.45 -48.02 2.36
N ARG A 54 -6.95 -47.41 3.43
CA ARG A 54 -7.13 -45.95 3.55
C ARG A 54 -5.85 -45.32 4.12
N ARG A 55 -5.47 -44.13 3.62
CA ARG A 55 -4.27 -43.42 4.09
C ARG A 55 -4.56 -42.64 5.38
N THR A 56 -4.55 -43.31 6.52
CA THR A 56 -4.54 -42.68 7.86
C THR A 56 -3.16 -42.11 8.15
N LYS A 57 -3.11 -40.92 8.78
CA LYS A 57 -1.84 -40.19 9.01
C LYS A 57 -1.28 -40.44 10.40
N LYS A 58 -2.14 -40.58 11.42
CA LYS A 58 -1.70 -40.73 12.82
C LYS A 58 -1.67 -42.18 13.29
N LEU A 59 -2.66 -42.97 12.89
CA LEU A 59 -2.86 -44.35 13.34
C LEU A 59 -2.67 -45.32 12.19
N GLN A 60 -1.87 -46.37 12.37
CA GLN A 60 -1.61 -47.36 11.33
C GLN A 60 -1.60 -48.78 11.89
N PHE A 61 -2.22 -49.70 11.16
CA PHE A 61 -2.10 -51.13 11.43
C PHE A 61 -0.79 -51.66 10.87
N LYS A 62 -0.03 -52.43 11.66
CA LYS A 62 1.21 -53.07 11.22
C LYS A 62 1.37 -54.44 11.84
N ALA A 63 1.89 -55.38 11.05
CA ALA A 63 2.31 -56.68 11.54
C ALA A 63 3.75 -56.60 12.07
N LEU A 64 3.96 -56.89 13.35
CA LEU A 64 5.25 -56.90 14.06
C LEU A 64 5.42 -58.25 14.75
N ASN A 65 6.50 -58.99 14.47
CA ASN A 65 6.94 -60.20 15.19
C ASN A 65 5.80 -61.17 15.63
N SER A 66 4.87 -61.48 14.72
CA SER A 66 3.72 -62.39 14.91
C SER A 66 2.47 -61.81 15.60
N THR A 67 2.36 -60.50 15.75
CA THR A 67 1.11 -59.79 16.14
C THR A 67 0.76 -58.66 15.16
N ILE A 68 -0.54 -58.42 14.93
CA ILE A 68 -1.04 -57.17 14.33
C ILE A 68 -1.24 -56.17 15.45
N VAL A 69 -0.58 -55.02 15.33
CA VAL A 69 -0.65 -53.93 16.29
C VAL A 69 -1.19 -52.66 15.66
N LEU A 70 -1.90 -51.86 16.45
CA LEU A 70 -2.23 -50.48 16.14
C LEU A 70 -1.08 -49.58 16.62
N LEU A 71 -0.37 -48.97 15.69
CA LEU A 71 0.73 -48.05 15.96
C LEU A 71 0.29 -46.60 15.78
N GLN A 72 0.83 -45.72 16.64
CA GLN A 72 0.94 -44.31 16.35
C GLN A 72 2.25 -44.05 15.58
N VAL A 73 2.16 -43.32 14.47
CA VAL A 73 3.32 -42.96 13.64
C VAL A 73 4.27 -42.04 14.41
N ALA A 74 5.59 -42.20 14.26
CA ALA A 74 6.61 -41.40 14.97
C ALA A 74 6.43 -39.88 14.77
N ASP A 75 6.11 -39.45 13.55
CA ASP A 75 5.86 -38.03 13.20
C ASP A 75 4.42 -37.56 13.49
N ALA A 76 3.63 -38.26 14.32
CA ALA A 76 2.21 -37.93 14.54
C ALA A 76 1.96 -36.53 15.13
N THR A 77 2.97 -35.92 15.76
CA THR A 77 2.93 -34.54 16.27
C THR A 77 3.05 -33.48 15.17
N LEU A 78 3.61 -33.82 14.00
CA LEU A 78 3.84 -32.91 12.87
C LEU A 78 2.64 -32.80 11.93
N TYR A 79 1.73 -33.77 11.96
CA TYR A 79 0.59 -33.85 11.06
C TYR A 79 -0.73 -33.73 11.81
N SER A 80 -1.68 -32.99 11.26
CA SER A 80 -3.05 -32.97 11.80
C SER A 80 -3.80 -34.26 11.47
N ALA A 81 -4.64 -34.73 12.41
CA ALA A 81 -5.50 -35.88 12.19
C ALA A 81 -6.47 -35.64 11.02
N ASN A 82 -6.62 -36.60 10.12
CA ASN A 82 -7.55 -36.51 9.00
C ASN A 82 -8.93 -37.12 9.35
N SER A 83 -9.96 -36.90 8.53
CA SER A 83 -11.32 -37.41 8.80
C SER A 83 -11.37 -38.94 8.95
N HIS A 84 -10.48 -39.67 8.29
CA HIS A 84 -10.39 -41.13 8.43
C HIS A 84 -9.76 -41.56 9.75
N ASP A 85 -8.81 -40.80 10.30
CA ASP A 85 -8.23 -41.04 11.63
C ASP A 85 -9.32 -40.91 12.71
N PHE A 86 -10.20 -39.91 12.59
CA PHE A 86 -11.35 -39.74 13.51
C PHE A 86 -12.43 -40.81 13.35
N GLN A 87 -12.76 -41.20 12.12
CA GLN A 87 -13.71 -42.32 11.88
C GLN A 87 -13.18 -43.63 12.45
N LEU A 88 -11.89 -43.93 12.23
CA LEU A 88 -11.23 -45.10 12.78
C LEU A 88 -11.27 -45.08 14.32
N ALA A 89 -10.91 -43.96 14.94
CA ALA A 89 -10.92 -43.81 16.38
C ALA A 89 -12.33 -43.97 16.98
N ALA A 90 -13.36 -43.40 16.35
CA ALA A 90 -14.74 -43.49 16.80
C ALA A 90 -15.30 -44.93 16.75
N GLU A 91 -14.98 -45.69 15.70
CA GLU A 91 -15.45 -47.07 15.55
C GLU A 91 -14.63 -48.06 16.39
N LEU A 92 -13.31 -47.86 16.50
CA LEU A 92 -12.39 -48.86 17.07
C LEU A 92 -12.13 -48.69 18.58
N PHE A 93 -11.95 -47.47 19.08
CA PHE A 93 -11.55 -47.25 20.49
C PHE A 93 -12.57 -47.69 21.54
N PRO A 94 -13.90 -47.55 21.36
CA PRO A 94 -14.89 -48.09 22.28
C PRO A 94 -14.86 -49.62 22.39
N LEU A 95 -14.35 -50.31 21.36
CA LEU A 95 -14.23 -51.76 21.32
C LEU A 95 -12.96 -52.25 22.02
N ILE A 96 -11.88 -51.46 21.98
CA ILE A 96 -10.55 -51.82 22.53
C ILE A 96 -10.40 -51.42 24.00
N PHE A 97 -10.88 -50.24 24.39
CA PHE A 97 -10.71 -49.69 25.74
C PHE A 97 -11.98 -49.88 26.57
N SER A 98 -11.84 -50.15 27.88
CA SER A 98 -12.97 -50.31 28.81
C SER A 98 -13.64 -48.99 29.18
N ASP A 99 -12.85 -47.92 29.31
CA ASP A 99 -13.26 -46.64 29.91
C ASP A 99 -13.17 -45.46 28.93
N TYR A 100 -13.24 -45.72 27.62
CA TYR A 100 -13.09 -44.66 26.60
C TYR A 100 -14.36 -43.84 26.42
N ALA A 101 -14.25 -42.53 26.64
CA ALA A 101 -15.26 -41.54 26.31
C ALA A 101 -14.78 -40.65 25.14
N PRO A 102 -15.67 -40.29 24.19
CA PRO A 102 -15.37 -39.24 23.22
C PRO A 102 -15.05 -37.94 23.97
N THR A 103 -13.94 -37.31 23.60
CA THR A 103 -13.49 -36.04 24.19
C THR A 103 -13.78 -34.88 23.23
N LEU A 104 -13.38 -33.66 23.61
CA LEU A 104 -13.76 -32.40 22.97
C LEU A 104 -13.49 -32.35 21.46
N GLU A 105 -12.46 -33.03 20.96
CA GLU A 105 -12.12 -33.04 19.54
C GLU A 105 -13.22 -33.65 18.64
N PHE A 106 -14.01 -34.59 19.15
CA PHE A 106 -15.13 -35.18 18.40
C PHE A 106 -16.33 -34.24 18.33
N GLU A 107 -16.63 -33.52 19.43
CA GLU A 107 -17.70 -32.50 19.46
C GLU A 107 -17.38 -31.37 18.48
N VAL A 108 -16.16 -30.84 18.53
CA VAL A 108 -15.70 -29.74 17.66
C VAL A 108 -15.76 -30.16 16.19
N LEU A 109 -15.33 -31.39 15.86
CA LEU A 109 -15.33 -31.88 14.49
C LEU A 109 -16.75 -32.11 13.94
N GLN A 110 -17.67 -32.60 14.77
CA GLN A 110 -19.08 -32.72 14.40
C GLN A 110 -19.69 -31.33 14.10
N GLU A 111 -19.40 -30.34 14.95
CA GLU A 111 -19.90 -28.97 14.80
C GLU A 111 -19.33 -28.26 13.55
N GLN A 112 -18.06 -28.50 13.22
CA GLN A 112 -17.45 -28.05 11.96
C GLN A 112 -18.15 -28.66 10.75
N HIS A 113 -18.55 -29.93 10.83
CA HIS A 113 -19.30 -30.62 9.78
C HIS A 113 -20.74 -30.09 9.62
N GLU A 114 -21.37 -29.66 10.71
CA GLU A 114 -22.71 -29.06 10.75
C GLU A 114 -22.75 -27.59 10.22
N GLN A 115 -21.66 -27.08 9.64
CA GLN A 115 -21.54 -25.74 9.04
C GLN A 115 -21.87 -24.56 9.98
N GLN A 116 -21.54 -24.66 11.27
CA GLN A 116 -21.65 -23.50 12.17
C GLN A 116 -20.51 -22.50 11.91
N ARG A 117 -20.87 -21.21 11.84
CA ARG A 117 -19.90 -20.12 11.55
C ARG A 117 -18.99 -19.90 12.76
N GLU A 118 -17.68 -19.80 12.53
CA GLU A 118 -16.73 -19.34 13.56
C GLU A 118 -17.07 -17.90 13.99
N LEU A 119 -17.25 -17.69 15.30
CA LEU A 119 -17.55 -16.39 15.89
C LEU A 119 -16.20 -15.71 16.21
N LYS A 120 -15.86 -14.57 15.60
CA LYS A 120 -14.52 -13.96 15.80
C LYS A 120 -14.51 -12.63 16.55
N SER A 121 -15.53 -11.79 16.46
CA SER A 121 -15.38 -10.38 16.91
C SER A 121 -15.91 -10.05 18.30
N TYR A 122 -16.96 -10.74 18.77
CA TYR A 122 -17.54 -10.54 20.11
C TYR A 122 -16.97 -11.52 21.16
N VAL A 123 -16.20 -12.50 20.68
CA VAL A 123 -15.64 -13.61 21.46
C VAL A 123 -14.53 -13.14 22.42
N THR A 124 -13.78 -12.10 22.08
CA THR A 124 -12.67 -11.58 22.91
C THR A 124 -13.12 -10.84 24.16
N THR A 125 -14.13 -9.97 24.07
CA THR A 125 -14.65 -9.23 25.24
C THR A 125 -15.31 -10.17 26.24
N GLN A 126 -16.02 -11.19 25.77
CA GLN A 126 -16.57 -12.24 26.63
C GLN A 126 -15.47 -13.06 27.31
N LEU A 127 -14.42 -13.45 26.56
CA LEU A 127 -13.24 -14.11 27.13
C LEU A 127 -12.59 -13.27 28.22
N TYR A 128 -12.37 -11.97 27.97
CA TYR A 128 -11.76 -11.05 28.92
C TYR A 128 -12.62 -10.85 30.17
N ASN A 129 -13.94 -10.75 30.01
CA ASN A 129 -14.86 -10.68 31.14
C ASN A 129 -14.85 -11.97 31.96
N ALA A 130 -14.88 -13.13 31.31
CA ALA A 130 -14.84 -14.43 32.00
C ALA A 130 -13.51 -14.63 32.73
N LEU A 131 -12.39 -14.27 32.11
CA LEU A 131 -11.06 -14.32 32.72
C LEU A 131 -10.98 -13.39 33.93
N TYR A 132 -11.51 -12.16 33.83
CA TYR A 132 -11.56 -11.23 34.95
C TYR A 132 -12.37 -11.78 36.13
N SER A 133 -13.57 -12.34 35.87
CA SER A 133 -14.38 -12.98 36.92
C SER A 133 -13.64 -14.14 37.59
N LYS A 134 -12.98 -15.01 36.81
CA LYS A 134 -12.21 -16.14 37.33
C LYS A 134 -11.06 -15.68 38.23
N HIS A 135 -10.36 -14.61 37.85
CA HIS A 135 -9.31 -14.01 38.68
C HIS A 135 -9.85 -13.43 39.99
N GLN A 136 -11.05 -12.85 40.00
CA GLN A 136 -11.70 -12.39 41.23
C GLN A 136 -12.09 -13.55 42.16
N GLU A 137 -12.62 -14.65 41.62
CA GLU A 137 -12.94 -15.87 42.37
C GLU A 137 -11.68 -16.51 42.99
N LEU A 138 -10.59 -16.56 42.23
CA LEU A 138 -9.28 -17.04 42.71
C LEU A 138 -8.66 -16.10 43.75
N ALA A 139 -8.88 -14.80 43.63
CA ALA A 139 -8.41 -13.82 44.62
C ALA A 139 -9.21 -13.92 45.93
N ALA A 140 -10.51 -14.20 45.86
CA ALA A 140 -11.37 -14.39 47.04
C ALA A 140 -11.08 -15.68 47.81
N SER A 141 -10.49 -16.69 47.16
CA SER A 141 -10.13 -17.97 47.77
C SER A 141 -8.69 -18.04 48.30
N ARG A 142 -7.85 -17.05 47.99
CA ARG A 142 -6.45 -16.93 48.48
C ARG A 142 -6.38 -16.02 49.71
N GLU A 143 -5.37 -16.25 50.57
CA GLU A 143 -5.04 -15.36 51.70
C GLU A 143 -4.87 -13.90 51.23
N PRO A 144 -5.17 -12.89 52.09
CA PRO A 144 -5.18 -11.49 51.71
C PRO A 144 -3.88 -11.08 51.00
N LEU A 145 -4.04 -10.39 49.86
CA LEU A 145 -2.96 -9.87 49.02
C LEU A 145 -1.83 -9.29 49.88
N LEU A 146 -0.59 -9.73 49.60
CA LEU A 146 0.63 -9.17 50.19
C LEU A 146 0.53 -7.64 50.19
N THR A 147 0.65 -7.02 51.36
CA THR A 147 0.74 -5.56 51.46
C THR A 147 2.03 -5.13 50.76
N ILE A 148 1.93 -4.63 49.53
CA ILE A 148 3.08 -4.24 48.72
C ILE A 148 3.74 -3.00 49.35
N SER A 149 4.90 -3.19 49.97
CA SER A 149 5.76 -2.08 50.39
C SER A 149 6.74 -1.73 49.26
N LEU A 150 6.43 -0.70 48.48
CA LEU A 150 7.31 -0.25 47.40
C LEU A 150 8.57 0.42 47.98
N PRO A 151 9.75 0.26 47.35
CA PRO A 151 10.96 0.95 47.76
C PRO A 151 10.82 2.48 47.67
N ASN A 152 11.51 3.21 48.56
CA ASN A 152 11.48 4.68 48.60
C ASN A 152 11.91 5.36 47.29
N CYS A 153 12.66 4.68 46.42
CA CYS A 153 13.08 5.20 45.12
C CYS A 153 11.95 5.27 44.08
N PHE A 154 10.78 4.68 44.36
CA PHE A 154 9.61 4.74 43.50
C PHE A 154 8.72 5.93 43.89
N LYS A 155 8.63 6.93 43.00
CA LYS A 155 7.98 8.23 43.28
C LYS A 155 6.45 8.19 43.22
N SER A 156 5.88 7.18 42.55
CA SER A 156 4.45 7.15 42.25
C SER A 156 3.66 6.27 43.18
N GLN A 157 2.38 6.59 43.34
CA GLN A 157 1.45 5.78 44.13
C GLN A 157 0.66 4.87 43.19
N LEU A 158 0.66 3.57 43.48
CA LEU A 158 -0.14 2.58 42.76
C LEU A 158 -1.59 2.64 43.23
N ARG A 159 -2.53 2.57 42.28
CA ARG A 159 -3.97 2.42 42.57
C ARG A 159 -4.33 0.99 42.94
N GLU A 160 -5.54 0.78 43.46
CA GLU A 160 -5.98 -0.54 43.95
C GLU A 160 -5.94 -1.63 42.87
N TYR A 161 -6.44 -1.38 41.65
CA TYR A 161 -6.26 -2.32 40.53
C TYR A 161 -4.78 -2.57 40.18
N GLN A 162 -3.94 -1.53 40.21
CA GLN A 162 -2.50 -1.66 39.89
C GLN A 162 -1.78 -2.49 40.95
N GLN A 163 -2.13 -2.32 42.23
CA GLN A 163 -1.60 -3.13 43.32
C GLN A 163 -1.98 -4.61 43.13
N ARG A 164 -3.22 -4.91 42.72
CA ARG A 164 -3.64 -6.28 42.38
C ARG A 164 -2.82 -6.85 41.21
N THR A 165 -2.67 -6.09 40.13
CA THR A 165 -1.86 -6.49 38.97
C THR A 165 -0.41 -6.76 39.35
N VAL A 166 0.24 -5.84 40.07
CA VAL A 166 1.64 -5.97 40.49
C VAL A 166 1.83 -7.12 41.47
N SER A 167 0.90 -7.32 42.42
CA SER A 167 0.95 -8.47 43.33
C SER A 167 0.89 -9.79 42.56
N TRP A 168 0.03 -9.86 41.54
CA TRP A 168 -0.04 -11.02 40.67
C TRP A 168 1.27 -11.20 39.91
N MET A 169 1.82 -10.17 39.27
CA MET A 169 3.09 -10.24 38.54
C MET A 169 4.26 -10.69 39.42
N VAL A 170 4.39 -10.18 40.64
CA VAL A 170 5.45 -10.60 41.57
C VAL A 170 5.26 -12.07 41.98
N SER A 171 4.03 -12.49 42.28
CA SER A 171 3.76 -13.91 42.59
C SER A 171 4.16 -14.85 41.45
N ARG A 172 3.98 -14.40 40.19
CA ARG A 172 4.37 -15.13 38.98
C ARG A 172 5.87 -15.23 38.78
N GLU A 173 6.65 -14.29 39.30
CA GLU A 173 8.12 -14.36 39.24
C GLU A 173 8.70 -15.21 40.37
N CYS A 174 8.04 -15.27 41.53
CA CYS A 174 8.55 -15.96 42.71
C CYS A 174 8.23 -17.47 42.78
N GLN A 175 7.18 -17.94 42.09
CA GLN A 175 6.76 -19.36 42.14
C GLN A 175 6.55 -19.94 40.73
N PRO A 176 7.19 -21.09 40.39
CA PRO A 176 6.85 -21.81 39.17
C PRO A 176 5.47 -22.45 39.33
N ASN A 177 4.56 -22.18 38.40
CA ASN A 177 3.24 -22.79 38.43
C ASN A 177 3.28 -24.19 37.84
N VAL A 178 2.49 -25.05 38.43
CA VAL A 178 2.32 -26.43 37.99
C VAL A 178 0.98 -26.51 37.27
N PHE A 179 1.00 -26.79 35.97
CA PHE A 179 -0.21 -27.01 35.20
C PHE A 179 -0.59 -28.51 35.26
N PRO A 180 -1.85 -28.86 35.56
CA PRO A 180 -2.28 -30.26 35.59
C PRO A 180 -2.13 -30.89 34.21
N ALA A 181 -1.67 -32.14 34.16
CA ALA A 181 -1.44 -32.84 32.92
C ALA A 181 -2.80 -33.20 32.27
N ASN A 182 -3.09 -32.68 31.08
CA ASN A 182 -4.37 -32.87 30.38
C ASN A 182 -4.45 -34.23 29.66
N TYR A 183 -4.37 -35.32 30.44
CA TYR A 183 -4.41 -36.69 29.94
C TYR A 183 -5.43 -37.53 30.69
N THR A 184 -6.08 -38.43 29.96
CA THR A 184 -6.92 -39.51 30.49
C THR A 184 -6.21 -40.84 30.34
N ILE A 185 -6.28 -41.69 31.36
CA ILE A 185 -5.75 -43.05 31.29
C ILE A 185 -6.76 -43.91 30.52
N CYS A 186 -6.34 -44.47 29.39
CA CYS A 186 -7.11 -45.46 28.67
C CYS A 186 -6.59 -46.84 29.02
N GLN A 187 -7.43 -47.65 29.67
CA GLN A 187 -7.14 -49.05 29.98
C GLN A 187 -7.73 -49.95 28.91
N ALA A 188 -6.91 -50.84 28.36
CA ALA A 188 -7.37 -51.82 27.41
C ALA A 188 -8.20 -52.92 28.09
N ARG A 189 -9.11 -53.53 27.33
CA ARG A 189 -10.01 -54.59 27.83
C ARG A 189 -9.30 -55.89 28.25
N ASP A 190 -8.06 -56.10 27.81
CA ASP A 190 -7.21 -57.20 28.28
C ASP A 190 -6.70 -57.00 29.73
N GLY A 191 -6.83 -55.78 30.27
CA GLY A 191 -6.39 -55.39 31.61
C GLY A 191 -4.88 -55.21 31.75
N THR A 192 -4.07 -55.50 30.73
CA THR A 192 -2.61 -55.53 30.79
C THR A 192 -1.97 -54.29 30.16
N GLN A 193 -2.58 -53.70 29.13
CA GLN A 193 -2.06 -52.52 28.45
C GLN A 193 -2.75 -51.23 28.91
N LYS A 194 -1.94 -50.21 29.22
CA LYS A 194 -2.40 -48.86 29.57
C LYS A 194 -1.67 -47.84 28.71
N VAL A 195 -2.39 -46.82 28.27
CA VAL A 195 -1.83 -45.69 27.51
C VAL A 195 -2.44 -44.38 28.01
N TYR A 196 -1.66 -43.30 27.98
CA TYR A 196 -2.19 -41.95 28.23
C TYR A 196 -2.71 -41.37 26.93
N LYS A 197 -3.96 -40.90 26.93
CA LYS A 197 -4.58 -40.17 25.82
C LYS A 197 -4.67 -38.69 26.15
N HIS A 198 -4.29 -37.82 25.21
CA HIS A 198 -4.46 -36.38 25.35
C HIS A 198 -5.94 -35.98 25.31
N ASN A 199 -6.38 -35.06 26.17
CA ASN A 199 -7.81 -34.70 26.33
C ASN A 199 -8.41 -33.92 25.15
N TYR A 200 -7.58 -33.31 24.31
CA TYR A 200 -8.02 -32.42 23.22
C TYR A 200 -7.56 -32.84 21.81
N CYS A 201 -6.89 -33.98 21.65
CA CYS A 201 -6.44 -34.47 20.34
C CYS A 201 -6.21 -35.99 20.31
N LEU A 202 -6.15 -36.56 19.11
CA LEU A 202 -5.85 -37.98 18.88
C LEU A 202 -4.33 -38.25 18.98
N GLN A 203 -3.79 -38.14 20.19
CA GLN A 203 -2.39 -38.40 20.52
C GLN A 203 -2.28 -39.26 21.79
N PHE A 204 -1.44 -40.30 21.71
CA PHE A 204 -1.18 -41.27 22.77
C PHE A 204 0.28 -41.21 23.23
N TYR A 205 0.49 -41.52 24.51
CA TYR A 205 1.79 -41.59 25.18
C TYR A 205 1.89 -42.89 26.00
N ALA A 206 3.12 -43.39 26.20
CA ALA A 206 3.37 -44.60 26.98
C ALA A 206 3.05 -44.37 28.47
N TYR A 207 2.50 -45.38 29.15
CA TYR A 207 2.08 -45.26 30.55
C TYR A 207 3.26 -45.18 31.55
N ASP A 208 4.44 -45.70 31.18
CA ASP A 208 5.64 -45.73 32.02
C ASP A 208 6.46 -44.42 31.99
N GLU A 209 6.13 -43.50 31.08
CA GLU A 209 6.71 -42.16 31.10
C GLU A 209 6.04 -41.34 32.21
N LEU A 210 6.78 -41.04 33.28
CA LEU A 210 6.43 -39.99 34.24
C LEU A 210 6.29 -38.68 33.46
N HIS A 211 5.11 -38.38 32.94
CA HIS A 211 4.86 -37.07 32.37
C HIS A 211 4.65 -36.08 33.52
N PRO A 212 5.61 -35.17 33.73
CA PRO A 212 5.52 -34.19 34.80
C PRO A 212 4.39 -33.24 34.44
N SER A 213 3.61 -32.87 35.43
CA SER A 213 2.83 -31.64 35.40
C SER A 213 3.62 -30.53 34.71
N VAL A 214 3.04 -29.87 33.70
CA VAL A 214 3.77 -28.90 32.89
C VAL A 214 4.20 -27.75 33.80
N GLN A 215 5.50 -27.67 34.09
CA GLN A 215 6.05 -26.56 34.87
C GLN A 215 6.09 -25.34 33.97
N LEU A 216 5.34 -24.33 34.37
CA LEU A 216 5.24 -23.08 33.65
C LEU A 216 6.42 -22.18 34.07
N PRO A 217 7.19 -21.67 33.10
CA PRO A 217 8.29 -20.76 33.42
C PRO A 217 7.76 -19.47 34.07
N PRO A 218 8.59 -18.81 34.89
CA PRO A 218 8.17 -17.61 35.61
C PRO A 218 7.99 -16.42 34.66
N GLY A 219 6.90 -15.68 34.85
CA GLY A 219 6.45 -14.63 33.91
C GLY A 219 4.99 -14.80 33.49
N GLY A 220 4.60 -14.06 32.45
CA GLY A 220 3.21 -14.01 31.98
C GLY A 220 2.94 -12.99 30.88
N ILE A 221 1.65 -12.83 30.56
CA ILE A 221 1.08 -11.87 29.63
C ILE A 221 0.29 -10.84 30.45
N LEU A 222 0.76 -9.59 30.46
CA LEU A 222 0.00 -8.46 31.00
C LEU A 222 -0.78 -7.82 29.86
N ALA A 223 -2.06 -8.11 29.80
CA ALA A 223 -2.95 -7.70 28.73
C ALA A 223 -3.78 -6.45 29.07
N ASP A 224 -3.36 -5.54 29.95
CA ASP A 224 -4.22 -4.44 30.41
C ASP A 224 -4.61 -3.43 29.31
N GLU A 225 -5.86 -2.95 29.35
CA GLU A 225 -6.38 -1.98 28.37
C GLU A 225 -5.51 -0.71 28.27
N MET A 226 -5.46 -0.11 27.08
CA MET A 226 -4.61 1.05 26.83
C MET A 226 -4.96 2.22 27.74
N GLY A 227 -3.99 2.72 28.49
CA GLY A 227 -4.16 3.85 29.39
C GLY A 227 -4.39 3.50 30.86
N LEU A 228 -4.28 2.22 31.25
CA LEU A 228 -4.34 1.78 32.67
C LEU A 228 -2.99 1.90 33.43
N GLY A 229 -1.90 2.27 32.76
CA GLY A 229 -0.62 2.50 33.43
C GLY A 229 0.35 1.31 33.49
N LYS A 230 0.30 0.41 32.49
CA LYS A 230 1.20 -0.75 32.33
C LYS A 230 2.69 -0.49 32.57
N THR A 231 3.19 0.66 32.13
CA THR A 231 4.59 1.08 32.35
C THR A 231 4.90 1.18 33.86
N VAL A 232 4.00 1.79 34.63
CA VAL A 232 4.15 1.98 36.08
C VAL A 232 4.06 0.63 36.81
N GLU A 233 3.16 -0.24 36.37
CA GLU A 233 3.03 -1.62 36.90
C GLU A 233 4.30 -2.44 36.64
N LEU A 234 4.89 -2.34 35.44
CA LEU A 234 6.13 -3.03 35.09
C LEU A 234 7.31 -2.50 35.92
N LEU A 235 7.42 -1.19 36.11
CA LEU A 235 8.48 -0.57 36.94
C LEU A 235 8.35 -0.97 38.41
N ALA A 236 7.13 -1.00 38.95
CA ALA A 236 6.89 -1.48 40.31
C ALA A 236 7.30 -2.94 40.48
N THR A 237 6.92 -3.80 39.52
CA THR A 237 7.33 -5.22 39.50
C THR A 237 8.86 -5.34 39.45
N LEU A 238 9.52 -4.51 38.64
CA LEU A 238 10.97 -4.52 38.49
C LEU A 238 11.69 -4.31 39.82
N LEU A 239 11.22 -3.34 40.59
CA LEU A 239 11.78 -2.92 41.88
C LEU A 239 11.44 -3.86 43.04
N LEU A 240 10.33 -4.59 42.96
CA LEU A 240 9.90 -5.52 44.02
C LEU A 240 10.63 -6.86 43.99
N ASN A 241 11.10 -7.30 42.82
CA ASN A 241 11.85 -8.56 42.67
C ASN A 241 13.19 -8.36 41.92
N PRO A 242 14.15 -7.58 42.46
CA PRO A 242 15.46 -7.42 41.84
C PRO A 242 16.33 -8.68 42.05
N LYS A 243 17.19 -8.99 41.08
CA LYS A 243 18.17 -10.09 41.22
C LYS A 243 19.19 -9.74 42.31
N GLN A 244 19.19 -10.50 43.41
CA GLN A 244 19.97 -10.17 44.62
C GLN A 244 21.47 -10.46 44.50
N GLN A 245 21.89 -11.46 43.72
CA GLN A 245 23.30 -11.82 43.52
C GLN A 245 23.60 -12.03 42.03
N VAL A 246 24.62 -11.33 41.52
CA VAL A 246 25.18 -11.53 40.17
C VAL A 246 26.66 -11.80 40.32
N ASP A 247 27.06 -13.06 40.17
CA ASP A 247 28.46 -13.45 40.22
C ASP A 247 29.01 -13.72 38.82
N ASN A 248 29.80 -12.78 38.31
CA ASN A 248 30.57 -12.93 37.08
C ASN A 248 32.07 -13.14 37.37
N SER A 249 32.45 -13.55 38.59
CA SER A 249 33.84 -13.84 38.97
C SER A 249 34.47 -14.92 38.08
N TYR A 250 33.68 -15.93 37.70
CA TYR A 250 34.10 -16.96 36.74
C TYR A 250 34.67 -16.35 35.45
N TRP A 251 33.90 -15.46 34.81
CA TRP A 251 34.34 -14.82 33.57
C TRP A 251 35.52 -13.88 33.76
N ARG A 252 35.64 -13.21 34.92
CA ARG A 252 36.80 -12.35 35.21
C ARG A 252 38.07 -13.18 35.37
N ASN A 253 38.04 -14.23 36.20
CA ASN A 253 39.18 -15.11 36.43
C ASN A 253 39.56 -15.87 35.16
N TYR A 254 38.56 -16.35 34.41
CA TYR A 254 38.79 -17.07 33.15
C TYR A 254 39.43 -16.19 32.08
N LEU A 255 39.03 -14.91 31.97
CA LEU A 255 39.67 -13.98 31.05
C LEU A 255 41.11 -13.66 31.45
N GLU A 256 41.41 -13.57 32.75
CA GLU A 256 42.78 -13.42 33.26
C GLU A 256 43.64 -14.66 32.93
N GLU A 257 43.11 -15.88 33.10
CA GLU A 257 43.82 -17.14 32.81
C GLU A 257 43.93 -17.46 31.31
N ALA A 258 42.92 -17.08 30.50
CA ALA A 258 42.86 -17.36 29.06
C ALA A 258 43.89 -16.56 28.26
N ILE A 259 44.37 -15.44 28.79
CA ILE A 259 45.46 -14.64 28.20
C ILE A 259 46.74 -15.50 28.08
N ASP A 260 46.96 -16.42 29.01
CA ASP A 260 48.19 -17.22 29.08
C ASP A 260 48.08 -18.62 28.46
N THR A 261 46.87 -19.18 28.30
CA THR A 261 46.69 -20.63 28.08
C THR A 261 46.03 -21.07 26.77
N VAL A 262 45.37 -20.20 26.00
CA VAL A 262 44.59 -20.65 24.83
C VAL A 262 45.39 -20.59 23.50
N PRO A 263 45.60 -21.72 22.80
CA PRO A 263 46.10 -21.73 21.43
C PRO A 263 44.94 -21.44 20.46
N LEU A 264 44.62 -20.16 20.23
CA LEU A 264 43.64 -19.76 19.23
C LEU A 264 44.25 -19.90 17.82
N LYS A 265 43.47 -20.44 16.87
CA LYS A 265 43.83 -20.71 15.46
C LYS A 265 44.39 -19.51 14.66
N ARG A 266 44.44 -18.29 15.22
CA ARG A 266 44.92 -17.06 14.56
C ARG A 266 45.61 -16.10 15.53
N ARG A 267 46.72 -16.49 16.18
CA ARG A 267 47.67 -15.47 16.67
C ARG A 267 48.30 -14.80 15.45
N CYS A 268 47.79 -13.64 15.05
CA CYS A 268 48.36 -12.89 13.94
C CYS A 268 49.68 -12.26 14.41
N MET A 269 50.81 -12.71 13.86
CA MET A 269 52.12 -12.14 14.19
C MET A 269 52.30 -10.71 13.67
N VAL A 270 51.37 -10.21 12.84
CA VAL A 270 51.41 -8.88 12.23
C VAL A 270 50.26 -8.02 12.76
N PRO A 271 50.52 -6.81 13.30
CA PRO A 271 49.46 -5.93 13.77
C PRO A 271 48.62 -5.42 12.60
N LYS A 272 47.44 -6.01 12.40
CA LYS A 272 46.45 -5.62 11.37
C LYS A 272 45.21 -5.02 12.04
N LEU A 273 44.77 -3.84 11.57
CA LEU A 273 43.49 -3.25 11.95
C LEU A 273 42.37 -4.11 11.36
N HIS A 274 41.58 -4.76 12.22
CA HIS A 274 40.47 -5.61 11.81
C HIS A 274 39.24 -5.31 12.67
N CYS A 275 38.60 -4.18 12.35
CA CYS A 275 37.46 -3.66 13.08
C CYS A 275 36.13 -4.08 12.45
N ILE A 276 35.03 -3.90 13.20
CA ILE A 276 33.65 -4.12 12.73
C ILE A 276 33.19 -3.10 11.66
N CYS A 277 33.92 -1.99 11.49
CA CYS A 277 33.62 -0.96 10.51
C CYS A 277 34.57 -1.03 9.31
N ILE A 278 34.16 -0.43 8.18
CA ILE A 278 34.91 -0.42 6.91
C ILE A 278 36.04 0.64 6.90
N GLN A 279 36.09 1.54 7.89
CA GLN A 279 37.04 2.65 7.90
C GLN A 279 38.47 2.16 8.13
N GLN A 280 39.40 2.53 7.24
CA GLN A 280 40.85 2.22 7.36
C GLN A 280 41.67 3.39 7.92
N SER A 281 41.05 4.54 8.18
CA SER A 281 41.77 5.75 8.59
C SER A 281 42.29 5.65 10.03
N LEU A 282 43.58 5.99 10.21
CA LEU A 282 44.23 6.18 11.50
C LEU A 282 43.61 7.34 12.29
N GLY A 283 42.46 7.11 12.91
CA GLY A 283 41.95 7.93 14.02
C GLY A 283 42.68 7.55 15.31
N LYS A 284 43.14 8.55 16.07
CA LYS A 284 44.19 8.51 17.12
C LYS A 284 44.00 7.56 18.33
N LEU A 285 42.94 6.74 18.41
CA LEU A 285 42.68 5.85 19.54
C LEU A 285 42.23 4.46 19.07
N GLN A 286 43.10 3.47 19.27
CA GLN A 286 42.89 2.07 18.90
C GLN A 286 42.96 1.20 20.16
N LEU A 287 42.09 0.19 20.24
CA LEU A 287 42.11 -0.84 21.28
C LEU A 287 42.73 -2.11 20.70
N LYS A 288 43.59 -2.76 21.49
CA LYS A 288 44.23 -4.02 21.12
C LYS A 288 43.60 -5.14 21.91
N CYS A 289 43.11 -6.17 21.21
CA CYS A 289 42.55 -7.35 21.88
C CYS A 289 43.66 -8.14 22.60
N SER A 290 43.45 -8.48 23.88
CA SER A 290 44.42 -9.22 24.70
C SER A 290 44.64 -10.66 24.21
N LEU A 291 43.66 -11.27 23.53
CA LEU A 291 43.75 -12.66 23.05
C LEU A 291 44.32 -12.79 21.63
N CYS A 292 43.67 -12.19 20.63
CA CYS A 292 44.09 -12.31 19.23
C CYS A 292 45.05 -11.20 18.75
N GLN A 293 45.32 -10.19 19.59
CA GLN A 293 46.24 -9.09 19.29
C GLN A 293 45.83 -8.21 18.09
N LEU A 294 44.59 -8.35 17.59
CA LEU A 294 44.03 -7.50 16.53
C LEU A 294 43.65 -6.12 17.07
N TRP A 295 43.81 -5.11 16.23
CA TRP A 295 43.46 -3.73 16.56
C TRP A 295 42.05 -3.37 16.08
N GLN A 296 41.32 -2.63 16.91
CA GLN A 296 39.96 -2.15 16.65
C GLN A 296 39.83 -0.68 17.05
N HIS A 297 38.85 0.03 16.48
CA HIS A 297 38.61 1.43 16.85
C HIS A 297 37.92 1.50 18.21
N GLN A 298 38.45 2.34 19.12
CA GLN A 298 37.84 2.55 20.43
C GLN A 298 36.37 3.01 20.34
N ARG A 299 36.02 3.86 19.38
CA ARG A 299 34.62 4.29 19.17
C ARG A 299 33.65 3.19 18.73
N CYS A 300 34.16 2.10 18.16
CA CYS A 300 33.34 1.00 17.64
C CYS A 300 33.06 -0.07 18.70
N ILE A 301 33.72 0.04 19.86
CA ILE A 301 33.71 -0.95 20.91
C ILE A 301 33.44 -0.23 22.22
N GLN A 302 32.39 -0.64 22.92
CA GLN A 302 32.14 -0.19 24.28
C GLN A 302 32.55 -1.29 25.24
N ASP A 303 33.67 -1.04 25.93
CA ASP A 303 34.20 -1.89 26.99
C ASP A 303 34.90 -0.99 28.01
N SER A 304 34.51 -1.11 29.28
CA SER A 304 35.09 -0.35 30.40
C SER A 304 36.26 -1.08 31.07
N HIS A 305 36.53 -2.33 30.67
CA HIS A 305 37.55 -3.17 31.28
C HIS A 305 38.96 -2.95 30.69
N SER A 306 39.98 -3.16 31.53
CA SER A 306 41.41 -3.05 31.13
C SER A 306 41.82 -4.10 30.10
N ASP A 307 41.28 -5.31 30.24
CA ASP A 307 41.64 -6.47 29.43
C ASP A 307 40.62 -6.67 28.30
N TYR A 308 40.77 -5.85 27.27
CA TYR A 308 39.85 -5.83 26.15
C TYR A 308 39.87 -7.14 25.33
N VAL A 309 38.70 -7.72 25.10
CA VAL A 309 38.51 -8.89 24.22
C VAL A 309 37.60 -8.57 23.05
N CYS A 310 38.05 -8.90 21.84
CA CYS A 310 37.30 -8.62 20.62
C CYS A 310 36.05 -9.50 20.46
N PRO A 311 35.06 -9.09 19.64
CA PRO A 311 33.82 -9.83 19.44
C PRO A 311 34.01 -11.27 18.98
N ASN A 312 34.96 -11.54 18.07
CA ASN A 312 35.22 -12.91 17.61
C ASN A 312 35.81 -13.79 18.70
N CYS A 313 36.74 -13.25 19.50
CA CYS A 313 37.29 -13.98 20.63
C CYS A 313 36.21 -14.28 21.67
N TRP A 314 35.28 -13.34 21.93
CA TRP A 314 34.12 -13.62 22.77
C TRP A 314 33.25 -14.74 22.21
N THR A 315 32.95 -14.73 20.91
CA THR A 315 32.20 -15.82 20.26
C THR A 315 32.91 -17.16 20.39
N ASP A 316 34.23 -17.20 20.18
CA ASP A 316 35.03 -18.42 20.29
C ASP A 316 35.06 -18.94 21.74
N LEU A 317 35.21 -18.04 22.73
CA LEU A 317 35.18 -18.37 24.15
C LEU A 317 33.80 -18.92 24.56
N MET A 318 32.71 -18.31 24.06
CA MET A 318 31.33 -18.76 24.30
C MET A 318 31.00 -20.06 23.55
N ALA A 319 31.65 -20.34 22.43
CA ALA A 319 31.52 -21.63 21.77
C ALA A 319 32.25 -22.76 22.53
N SER A 320 33.32 -22.44 23.28
CA SER A 320 34.02 -23.42 24.12
C SER A 320 33.42 -23.62 25.52
N ASN A 321 32.57 -22.71 26.00
CA ASN A 321 31.97 -22.75 27.34
C ASN A 321 30.44 -22.67 27.27
N GLU A 322 29.72 -23.50 28.04
CA GLU A 322 28.25 -23.48 28.07
C GLU A 322 27.64 -22.41 29.00
N GLN A 323 28.47 -21.72 29.81
CA GLN A 323 27.98 -20.67 30.71
C GLN A 323 27.74 -19.35 29.95
N LEU A 324 26.73 -18.57 30.36
CA LEU A 324 26.47 -17.22 29.86
C LEU A 324 26.93 -16.18 30.88
N VAL A 325 27.05 -14.91 30.48
CA VAL A 325 27.30 -13.82 31.43
C VAL A 325 26.02 -13.49 32.19
N GLU A 326 26.05 -13.58 33.51
CA GLU A 326 24.89 -13.31 34.34
C GLU A 326 24.62 -11.81 34.45
N SER A 327 23.37 -11.39 34.25
CA SER A 327 22.96 -10.00 34.37
C SER A 327 21.79 -9.82 35.34
N ARG A 328 21.75 -8.67 36.01
CA ARG A 328 20.56 -8.18 36.76
C ARG A 328 19.62 -7.36 35.88
N ALA A 329 20.03 -7.09 34.64
CA ALA A 329 19.32 -6.18 33.76
C ALA A 329 17.97 -6.73 33.30
N THR A 330 17.01 -5.82 33.18
CA THR A 330 15.75 -6.04 32.47
C THR A 330 15.84 -5.47 31.06
N VAL A 331 15.68 -6.32 30.04
CA VAL A 331 15.61 -5.89 28.65
C VAL A 331 14.17 -5.52 28.33
N ILE A 332 13.94 -4.28 27.93
CA ILE A 332 12.63 -3.79 27.49
C ILE A 332 12.70 -3.56 25.99
N VAL A 333 11.92 -4.34 25.25
CA VAL A 333 11.74 -4.22 23.80
C VAL A 333 10.47 -3.42 23.55
N SER A 334 10.58 -2.28 22.90
CA SER A 334 9.42 -1.42 22.60
C SER A 334 9.42 -0.98 21.13
N PRO A 335 8.31 -0.47 20.58
CA PRO A 335 8.33 0.20 19.28
C PRO A 335 9.34 1.35 19.24
N SER A 336 9.97 1.55 18.08
CA SER A 336 10.98 2.60 17.87
C SER A 336 10.49 4.01 18.22
N GLU A 337 9.18 4.21 18.14
CA GLU A 337 8.46 5.45 18.40
C GLU A 337 8.36 5.80 19.90
N ILE A 338 8.47 4.82 20.81
CA ILE A 338 8.33 5.05 22.27
C ILE A 338 9.54 4.71 23.11
N LYS A 339 10.65 4.26 22.51
CA LYS A 339 11.89 3.96 23.23
C LYS A 339 12.40 5.14 24.07
N THR A 340 12.31 6.37 23.54
CA THR A 340 12.68 7.60 24.27
C THR A 340 11.68 7.96 25.35
N GLN A 341 10.40 7.65 25.14
CA GLN A 341 9.35 7.85 26.14
C GLN A 341 9.57 6.94 27.35
N TRP A 342 9.97 5.68 27.14
CA TRP A 342 10.34 4.77 28.22
C TRP A 342 11.47 5.34 29.09
N TYR A 343 12.51 5.89 28.46
CA TYR A 343 13.61 6.53 29.19
C TYR A 343 13.12 7.70 30.07
N GLN A 344 12.27 8.57 29.52
CA GLN A 344 11.68 9.69 30.26
C GLN A 344 10.77 9.24 31.41
N GLU A 345 9.93 8.22 31.18
CA GLU A 345 9.02 7.69 32.20
C GLU A 345 9.78 6.98 33.33
N ILE A 346 10.88 6.27 33.03
CA ILE A 346 11.76 5.69 34.06
C ILE A 346 12.32 6.80 34.96
N SER A 347 12.90 7.86 34.38
CA SER A 347 13.45 8.99 35.15
C SER A 347 12.39 9.77 35.94
N LYS A 348 11.14 9.77 35.48
CA LYS A 348 10.02 10.42 36.15
C LYS A 348 9.51 9.62 37.35
N HIS A 349 9.43 8.30 37.22
CA HIS A 349 8.81 7.41 38.20
C HIS A 349 9.80 6.80 39.19
N VAL A 350 11.09 6.76 38.85
CA VAL A 350 12.17 6.21 39.70
C VAL A 350 13.25 7.28 39.91
N ASP A 351 13.90 7.28 41.07
CA ASP A 351 15.12 8.08 41.30
C ASP A 351 16.31 7.58 40.45
N ASP A 352 17.36 8.41 40.31
CA ASP A 352 18.57 8.16 39.50
C ASP A 352 19.43 6.96 39.97
N SER A 353 18.87 6.05 40.77
CA SER A 353 19.49 4.82 41.26
C SER A 353 19.69 3.73 40.19
N LEU A 354 18.93 3.75 39.09
CA LEU A 354 18.98 2.72 38.04
C LEU A 354 19.84 3.15 36.85
N LYS A 355 20.77 2.30 36.41
CA LYS A 355 21.56 2.52 35.19
C LYS A 355 20.79 2.05 33.96
N VAL A 356 20.39 2.98 33.08
CA VAL A 356 19.60 2.70 31.88
C VAL A 356 20.43 2.88 30.60
N LEU A 357 20.48 1.84 29.75
CA LEU A 357 21.14 1.87 28.45
C LEU A 357 20.12 1.98 27.31
N LEU A 358 20.28 2.97 26.43
CA LEU A 358 19.60 3.02 25.14
C LEU A 358 20.44 2.24 24.11
N TYR A 359 20.09 0.97 23.89
CA TYR A 359 20.87 0.10 23.01
C TYR A 359 20.73 0.54 21.55
N PRO A 360 21.83 0.94 20.87
CA PRO A 360 21.78 1.43 19.50
C PRO A 360 21.84 0.31 18.45
N GLY A 361 22.11 -0.94 18.85
CA GLY A 361 22.23 -2.08 17.94
C GLY A 361 23.53 -2.14 17.14
N LEU A 362 23.88 -3.34 16.65
CA LEU A 362 25.10 -3.55 15.85
C LEU A 362 25.15 -2.75 14.54
N HIS A 363 23.99 -2.47 13.94
CA HIS A 363 23.87 -1.65 12.73
C HIS A 363 24.41 -0.21 12.91
N ALA A 364 24.47 0.30 14.14
CA ALA A 364 25.07 1.59 14.45
C ALA A 364 26.62 1.56 14.42
N GLY A 365 27.22 0.39 14.19
CA GLY A 365 28.68 0.22 14.14
C GLY A 365 29.36 0.26 15.50
N ILE A 366 28.60 -0.02 16.58
CA ILE A 366 29.06 -0.09 17.96
C ILE A 366 28.74 -1.49 18.50
N TRP A 367 29.74 -2.15 19.09
CA TRP A 367 29.58 -3.43 19.79
C TRP A 367 29.83 -3.25 21.27
N TYR A 368 28.97 -3.80 22.11
CA TYR A 368 29.08 -3.76 23.58
C TYR A 368 29.62 -5.09 24.08
N SER A 369 30.57 -5.06 25.01
CA SER A 369 31.04 -6.30 25.65
C SER A 369 29.93 -6.92 26.52
N PRO A 370 29.82 -8.26 26.59
CA PRO A 370 28.83 -8.92 27.45
C PRO A 370 28.93 -8.51 28.93
N LEU A 371 30.16 -8.29 29.43
CA LEU A 371 30.41 -7.80 30.79
C LEU A 371 29.96 -6.36 30.99
N GLU A 372 30.15 -5.47 30.00
CA GLU A 372 29.65 -4.10 30.04
C GLU A 372 28.11 -4.07 30.04
N LEU A 373 27.46 -4.88 29.20
CA LEU A 373 26.00 -5.00 29.17
C LEU A 373 25.42 -5.46 30.52
N ALA A 374 26.12 -6.35 31.22
CA ALA A 374 25.69 -6.86 32.52
C ALA A 374 25.72 -5.82 33.67
N GLN A 375 26.40 -4.68 33.47
CA GLN A 375 26.49 -3.63 34.50
C GLN A 375 25.20 -2.79 34.60
N TYR A 376 24.44 -2.70 33.51
CA TYR A 376 23.21 -1.91 33.44
C TYR A 376 22.05 -2.60 34.18
N ASP A 377 21.09 -1.81 34.64
CA ASP A 377 19.86 -2.29 35.30
C ASP A 377 18.72 -2.46 34.29
N ILE A 378 18.69 -1.60 33.28
CA ILE A 378 17.68 -1.63 32.21
C ILE A 378 18.36 -1.44 30.86
N VAL A 379 18.04 -2.30 29.90
CA VAL A 379 18.48 -2.18 28.50
C VAL A 379 17.26 -1.95 27.62
N LEU A 380 17.14 -0.75 27.05
CA LEU A 380 16.05 -0.35 26.17
C LEU A 380 16.44 -0.57 24.70
N THR A 381 15.69 -1.40 24.00
CA THR A 381 15.87 -1.68 22.57
C THR A 381 14.53 -1.63 21.83
N ASP A 382 14.56 -1.75 20.51
CA ASP A 382 13.36 -1.78 19.68
C ASP A 382 13.31 -2.96 18.70
N TYR A 383 12.09 -3.27 18.24
CA TYR A 383 11.84 -4.42 17.36
C TYR A 383 12.60 -4.35 16.04
N ARG A 384 12.91 -3.15 15.52
CA ARG A 384 13.68 -3.02 14.27
C ARG A 384 15.14 -3.37 14.49
N ILE A 385 15.72 -2.90 15.59
CA ILE A 385 17.09 -3.26 15.99
C ILE A 385 17.22 -4.77 16.14
N LEU A 386 16.31 -5.42 16.86
CA LEU A 386 16.33 -6.87 17.05
C LEU A 386 16.15 -7.64 15.74
N GLY A 387 15.29 -7.17 14.83
CA GLY A 387 15.15 -7.77 13.50
C GLY A 387 16.47 -7.75 12.70
N HIS A 388 17.22 -6.65 12.77
CA HIS A 388 18.54 -6.57 12.13
C HIS A 388 19.61 -7.43 12.84
N GLU A 389 19.54 -7.56 14.16
CA GLU A 389 20.44 -8.40 14.95
C GLU A 389 20.32 -9.89 14.62
N LEU A 390 19.16 -10.34 14.10
CA LEU A 390 18.96 -11.72 13.66
C LEU A 390 19.99 -12.16 12.59
N HIS A 391 20.50 -11.22 11.78
CA HIS A 391 21.55 -11.51 10.80
C HIS A 391 22.94 -11.72 11.44
N HIS A 392 23.10 -11.43 12.72
CA HIS A 392 24.32 -11.62 13.49
C HIS A 392 24.24 -12.84 14.42
N THR A 393 23.30 -13.75 14.16
CA THR A 393 23.17 -15.02 14.87
C THR A 393 23.90 -16.16 14.16
N PRO A 394 24.31 -17.22 14.88
CA PRO A 394 25.02 -18.36 14.29
C PRO A 394 24.24 -19.12 13.22
N ARG A 395 22.89 -19.10 13.25
CA ARG A 395 22.04 -19.80 12.28
C ARG A 395 22.02 -19.15 10.89
N ASN A 396 22.30 -17.85 10.81
CA ASN A 396 22.23 -17.06 9.58
C ASN A 396 23.60 -16.71 8.98
N THR A 397 24.67 -17.38 9.43
CA THR A 397 25.97 -17.30 8.75
C THR A 397 25.89 -18.05 7.43
N THR A 398 25.66 -17.33 6.33
CA THR A 398 25.84 -17.88 4.99
C THR A 398 27.31 -18.25 4.81
N ASP A 399 27.61 -19.53 4.89
CA ASP A 399 28.92 -20.12 4.65
C ASP A 399 29.24 -20.15 3.13
N ARG A 400 28.90 -19.06 2.42
CA ARG A 400 29.32 -18.88 1.03
C ARG A 400 30.81 -18.61 1.06
N GLN A 401 31.60 -19.57 0.56
CA GLN A 401 33.03 -19.40 0.32
C GLN A 401 33.25 -18.14 -0.53
N LEU A 402 33.59 -17.03 0.12
CA LEU A 402 33.89 -15.78 -0.55
C LEU A 402 35.22 -15.95 -1.28
N ARG A 403 35.26 -15.57 -2.56
CA ARG A 403 36.48 -15.57 -3.39
C ARG A 403 37.60 -14.67 -2.85
N TYR A 404 37.29 -13.80 -1.89
CA TYR A 404 38.22 -12.86 -1.26
C TYR A 404 38.07 -12.87 0.26
N GLU A 405 39.17 -12.62 0.97
CA GLU A 405 39.20 -12.47 2.43
C GLU A 405 38.32 -11.29 2.88
N GLN A 406 37.45 -11.49 3.87
CA GLN A 406 36.57 -10.43 4.39
C GLN A 406 37.40 -9.28 4.99
N ARG A 407 37.15 -8.05 4.50
CA ARG A 407 37.95 -6.85 4.87
C ARG A 407 37.63 -6.29 6.27
N TYR A 408 36.49 -6.65 6.86
CA TYR A 408 36.05 -6.18 8.19
C TYR A 408 35.51 -7.35 9.01
N MET A 409 35.49 -7.19 10.33
CA MET A 409 35.01 -8.21 11.28
C MET A 409 33.48 -8.23 11.32
N ARG A 410 32.85 -9.41 11.19
CA ARG A 410 31.41 -9.58 11.42
C ARG A 410 31.18 -10.06 12.86
N PRO A 411 30.75 -9.20 13.80
CA PRO A 411 30.53 -9.60 15.18
C PRO A 411 29.25 -10.42 15.30
N SER A 412 29.23 -11.35 16.25
CA SER A 412 28.00 -11.98 16.75
C SER A 412 27.23 -11.01 17.66
N SER A 413 25.92 -11.18 17.76
CA SER A 413 25.09 -10.38 18.67
C SER A 413 25.52 -10.60 20.13
N PRO A 414 25.89 -9.53 20.87
CA PRO A 414 26.26 -9.65 22.29
C PRO A 414 25.04 -9.93 23.18
N LEU A 415 23.82 -9.68 22.70
CA LEU A 415 22.58 -9.93 23.45
C LEU A 415 22.34 -11.43 23.72
N LEU A 416 22.90 -12.31 22.90
CA LEU A 416 22.82 -13.77 23.05
C LEU A 416 23.86 -14.34 24.02
N MET A 417 24.86 -13.54 24.41
CA MET A 417 25.95 -13.97 25.31
C MET A 417 25.65 -13.66 26.78
N VAL A 418 24.53 -13.01 27.06
CA VAL A 418 24.12 -12.54 28.39
C VAL A 418 22.84 -13.27 28.80
N ASN A 419 22.81 -13.81 30.02
CA ASN A 419 21.62 -14.34 30.67
C ASN A 419 20.86 -13.20 31.36
N TRP A 420 19.74 -12.78 30.76
CA TRP A 420 18.97 -11.64 31.22
C TRP A 420 18.06 -12.02 32.40
N TRP A 421 17.93 -11.12 33.39
CA TRP A 421 17.00 -11.36 34.50
C TRP A 421 15.55 -11.32 34.02
N ARG A 422 15.22 -10.32 33.20
CA ARG A 422 13.90 -10.21 32.57
C ARG A 422 14.01 -9.79 31.11
N VAL A 423 13.12 -10.31 30.27
CA VAL A 423 12.85 -9.78 28.93
C VAL A 423 11.37 -9.40 28.85
N CYS A 424 11.10 -8.12 28.61
CA CYS A 424 9.76 -7.55 28.55
C CYS A 424 9.49 -7.02 27.14
N LEU A 425 8.40 -7.48 26.52
CA LEU A 425 7.93 -6.99 25.24
C LEU A 425 6.79 -6.02 25.48
N ASP A 426 6.99 -4.74 25.18
CA ASP A 426 5.92 -3.74 25.19
C ASP A 426 5.27 -3.65 23.82
N GLU A 427 3.94 -3.58 23.78
CA GLU A 427 3.13 -3.74 22.57
C GLU A 427 3.42 -5.09 21.87
N ALA A 428 3.38 -6.18 22.66
CA ALA A 428 3.73 -7.54 22.23
C ALA A 428 2.96 -8.05 20.99
N GLN A 429 1.83 -7.43 20.64
CA GLN A 429 1.15 -7.63 19.34
C GLN A 429 2.06 -7.47 18.12
N MET A 430 3.16 -6.72 18.24
CA MET A 430 4.14 -6.54 17.15
C MET A 430 4.84 -7.85 16.76
N VAL A 431 4.69 -8.91 17.57
CA VAL A 431 5.35 -10.21 17.46
C VAL A 431 4.34 -11.34 17.14
N GLU A 432 3.10 -10.99 16.78
CA GLU A 432 2.01 -11.93 16.45
C GLU A 432 2.34 -12.93 15.34
N SER A 433 3.26 -12.60 14.42
CA SER A 433 3.71 -13.57 13.43
C SER A 433 5.00 -14.24 13.90
N SER A 434 4.92 -15.56 14.09
CA SER A 434 6.08 -16.44 14.32
C SER A 434 7.14 -16.38 13.21
N THR A 435 6.81 -15.79 12.05
CA THR A 435 7.72 -15.62 10.91
C THR A 435 8.44 -14.26 10.88
N SER A 436 8.12 -13.33 11.79
CA SER A 436 8.81 -12.04 11.80
C SER A 436 10.24 -12.18 12.33
N GLN A 437 11.20 -11.50 11.69
CA GLN A 437 12.61 -11.54 12.10
C GLN A 437 12.81 -11.09 13.57
N ALA A 438 11.99 -10.14 14.02
CA ALA A 438 12.01 -9.70 15.41
C ALA A 438 11.50 -10.78 16.38
N ALA A 439 10.42 -11.50 16.05
CA ALA A 439 9.93 -12.63 16.84
C ALA A 439 10.99 -13.72 16.98
N GLU A 440 11.66 -14.03 15.89
CA GLU A 440 12.70 -15.05 15.87
C GLU A 440 13.88 -14.65 16.75
N MET A 441 14.37 -13.41 16.65
CA MET A 441 15.47 -12.91 17.48
C MET A 441 15.11 -12.90 18.97
N VAL A 442 13.91 -12.39 19.31
CA VAL A 442 13.43 -12.30 20.69
C VAL A 442 13.28 -13.69 21.32
N SER A 443 12.86 -14.70 20.56
CA SER A 443 12.75 -16.07 21.06
C SER A 443 14.10 -16.69 21.43
N GLN A 444 15.20 -16.23 20.80
CA GLN A 444 16.57 -16.69 21.04
C GLN A 444 17.27 -16.01 22.22
N LEU A 445 16.72 -14.91 22.77
CA LEU A 445 17.32 -14.21 23.92
C LEU A 445 17.26 -15.09 25.19
N PRO A 446 18.39 -15.37 25.87
CA PRO A 446 18.39 -16.10 27.14
C PRO A 446 17.80 -15.25 28.26
N ALA A 447 16.77 -15.73 28.96
CA ALA A 447 16.10 -14.96 30.01
C ALA A 447 15.50 -15.85 31.10
N VAL A 448 15.57 -15.39 32.36
CA VAL A 448 14.94 -16.05 33.50
C VAL A 448 13.43 -15.77 33.53
N HIS A 449 13.03 -14.50 33.45
CA HIS A 449 11.61 -14.09 33.44
C HIS A 449 11.23 -13.47 32.09
N ARG A 450 10.02 -13.80 31.61
CA ARG A 450 9.50 -13.26 30.34
C ARG A 450 8.13 -12.62 30.53
N TRP A 451 8.00 -11.39 30.06
CA TRP A 451 6.75 -10.64 30.13
C TRP A 451 6.33 -10.16 28.74
N ALA A 452 5.13 -10.54 28.32
CA ALA A 452 4.48 -9.95 27.16
C ALA A 452 3.46 -8.91 27.63
N VAL A 453 3.69 -7.64 27.33
CA VAL A 453 2.87 -6.51 27.76
C VAL A 453 2.13 -5.96 26.53
N THR A 454 0.80 -5.98 26.55
CA THR A 454 -0.02 -5.58 25.39
C THR A 454 -1.37 -5.03 25.81
N GLY A 455 -1.90 -4.07 25.06
CA GLY A 455 -3.29 -3.60 25.23
C GLY A 455 -4.33 -4.44 24.50
N THR A 456 -3.91 -5.26 23.53
CA THR A 456 -4.75 -5.98 22.57
C THR A 456 -4.03 -7.28 22.18
N PRO A 457 -4.02 -8.30 23.06
CA PRO A 457 -3.33 -9.56 22.79
C PRO A 457 -3.97 -10.38 21.66
N ILE A 458 -5.21 -10.06 21.29
CA ILE A 458 -5.96 -10.68 20.20
C ILE A 458 -6.40 -9.54 19.26
N GLN A 459 -5.87 -9.51 18.03
CA GLN A 459 -6.24 -8.50 17.03
C GLN A 459 -7.14 -9.09 15.95
N LYS A 460 -6.78 -10.26 15.42
CA LYS A 460 -7.43 -10.91 14.28
C LYS A 460 -8.06 -12.23 14.68
N SER A 461 -7.33 -13.05 15.43
CA SER A 461 -7.69 -14.43 15.75
C SER A 461 -7.18 -14.81 17.14
N ILE A 462 -7.83 -15.77 17.79
CA ILE A 462 -7.30 -16.41 19.00
C ILE A 462 -5.89 -16.98 18.77
N ASP A 463 -5.56 -17.37 17.54
CA ASP A 463 -4.24 -17.87 17.17
C ASP A 463 -3.11 -16.83 17.38
N ASP A 464 -3.44 -15.55 17.50
CA ASP A 464 -2.50 -14.48 17.86
C ASP A 464 -1.89 -14.73 19.27
N LEU A 465 -2.57 -15.50 20.13
CA LEU A 465 -2.08 -15.88 21.47
C LEU A 465 -0.98 -16.94 21.42
N ALA A 466 -0.98 -17.86 20.45
CA ALA A 466 -0.03 -18.97 20.46
C ALA A 466 1.45 -18.51 20.37
N PRO A 467 1.81 -17.53 19.51
CA PRO A 467 3.16 -16.95 19.50
C PRO A 467 3.53 -16.23 20.81
N LEU A 468 2.57 -15.54 21.46
CA LEU A 468 2.78 -14.87 22.74
C LEU A 468 3.04 -15.89 23.87
N LEU A 469 2.25 -16.97 23.91
CA LEU A 469 2.44 -18.08 24.85
C LEU A 469 3.80 -18.75 24.65
N LYS A 470 4.17 -19.04 23.40
CA LYS A 470 5.49 -19.57 23.07
C LYS A 470 6.62 -18.65 23.54
N PHE A 471 6.49 -17.33 23.35
CA PHE A 471 7.48 -16.37 23.82
C PHE A 471 7.65 -16.40 25.34
N VAL A 472 6.55 -16.40 26.11
CA VAL A 472 6.61 -16.42 27.58
C VAL A 472 7.13 -17.77 28.10
N GLY A 473 7.22 -18.79 27.25
CA GLY A 473 7.75 -20.12 27.55
C GLY A 473 6.67 -21.17 27.82
N PHE A 474 5.43 -20.90 27.44
CA PHE A 474 4.28 -21.80 27.53
C PHE A 474 4.16 -22.71 26.30
N GLU A 475 5.26 -23.08 25.66
CA GLU A 475 5.26 -23.89 24.43
C GLU A 475 4.59 -25.25 24.63
N ALA A 476 4.84 -25.90 25.78
CA ALA A 476 4.23 -27.18 26.12
C ALA A 476 2.69 -27.12 26.25
N ALA A 477 2.10 -25.95 26.52
CA ALA A 477 0.65 -25.79 26.55
C ALA A 477 0.02 -25.61 25.17
N CYS A 478 0.83 -25.23 24.16
CA CYS A 478 0.41 -25.06 22.77
C CYS A 478 0.75 -26.29 21.90
N GLN A 479 1.41 -27.29 22.47
CA GLN A 479 1.77 -28.55 21.80
C GLN A 479 0.94 -29.72 22.38
N PRO A 480 0.45 -30.65 21.54
CA PRO A 480 0.51 -30.68 20.07
C PRO A 480 -0.35 -29.58 19.42
N THR A 481 -0.01 -29.12 18.22
CA THR A 481 -0.74 -28.04 17.51
C THR A 481 -2.24 -28.33 17.35
N ASP A 482 -2.60 -29.60 17.13
CA ASP A 482 -3.98 -30.04 17.04
C ASP A 482 -4.79 -29.76 18.31
N ALA A 483 -4.17 -29.88 19.49
CA ALA A 483 -4.83 -29.61 20.76
C ALA A 483 -5.17 -28.12 20.90
N TRP A 484 -4.25 -27.23 20.52
CA TRP A 484 -4.51 -25.79 20.49
C TRP A 484 -5.66 -25.46 19.55
N HIS A 485 -5.68 -26.04 18.34
CA HIS A 485 -6.77 -25.84 17.39
C HIS A 485 -8.12 -26.33 17.92
N THR A 486 -8.18 -27.50 18.58
CA THR A 486 -9.41 -27.99 19.22
C THR A 486 -9.90 -27.01 20.30
N VAL A 487 -9.01 -26.57 21.20
CA VAL A 487 -9.35 -25.63 22.27
C VAL A 487 -9.82 -24.28 21.72
N ALA A 488 -9.10 -23.72 20.75
CA ALA A 488 -9.47 -22.47 20.09
C ALA A 488 -10.83 -22.59 19.37
N ASN A 489 -11.03 -23.66 18.60
CA ASN A 489 -12.27 -23.89 17.86
C ASN A 489 -13.48 -24.15 18.77
N SER A 490 -13.28 -24.83 19.91
CA SER A 490 -14.36 -25.04 20.89
C SER A 490 -14.92 -23.71 21.42
N PHE A 491 -14.06 -22.71 21.57
CA PHE A 491 -14.47 -21.38 21.99
C PHE A 491 -15.10 -20.59 20.85
N LEU A 492 -14.55 -20.68 19.62
CA LEU A 492 -15.07 -20.01 18.42
C LEU A 492 -16.47 -20.49 17.99
N LEU A 493 -16.80 -21.76 18.22
CA LEU A 493 -18.06 -22.35 17.75
C LEU A 493 -19.21 -22.21 18.76
N LYS A 494 -18.96 -22.44 20.07
CA LYS A 494 -20.00 -22.50 21.10
C LYS A 494 -19.78 -21.58 22.32
N HIS A 495 -18.79 -20.70 22.31
CA HIS A 495 -18.40 -19.91 23.47
C HIS A 495 -18.04 -20.76 24.71
N LYS A 496 -17.61 -22.02 24.52
CA LYS A 496 -17.11 -22.87 25.62
C LYS A 496 -15.73 -22.34 26.04
N ALA A 497 -15.71 -21.36 26.93
CA ALA A 497 -14.49 -20.68 27.34
C ALA A 497 -13.64 -21.51 28.32
N GLU A 498 -14.22 -22.50 29.02
CA GLU A 498 -13.56 -23.17 30.15
C GLU A 498 -12.18 -23.77 29.81
N PRO A 499 -11.99 -24.54 28.71
CA PRO A 499 -10.67 -25.10 28.38
C PRO A 499 -9.61 -24.02 28.10
N LEU A 500 -10.03 -22.90 27.51
CA LEU A 500 -9.15 -21.77 27.23
C LEU A 500 -8.89 -20.93 28.49
N LEU A 501 -9.88 -20.78 29.37
CA LEU A 501 -9.75 -20.09 30.65
C LEU A 501 -8.84 -20.85 31.62
N GLU A 502 -8.89 -22.17 31.63
CA GLU A 502 -8.01 -23.03 32.44
C GLU A 502 -6.53 -22.77 32.14
N LEU A 503 -6.21 -22.50 30.88
CA LEU A 503 -4.87 -22.09 30.45
C LEU A 503 -4.59 -20.62 30.78
N LEU A 504 -5.47 -19.71 30.32
CA LEU A 504 -5.23 -18.27 30.37
C LEU A 504 -5.19 -17.70 31.80
N GLN A 505 -5.92 -18.27 32.75
CA GLN A 505 -5.87 -17.83 34.16
C GLN A 505 -4.47 -17.96 34.78
N HIS A 506 -3.63 -18.87 34.26
CA HIS A 506 -2.29 -19.10 34.79
C HIS A 506 -1.22 -18.24 34.11
N CYS A 507 -1.49 -17.73 32.90
CA CYS A 507 -0.48 -17.04 32.10
C CYS A 507 -0.85 -15.60 31.75
N MET A 508 -2.13 -15.20 31.80
CA MET A 508 -2.61 -13.92 31.33
C MET A 508 -3.44 -13.18 32.38
N TRP A 509 -3.11 -11.90 32.58
CA TRP A 509 -3.89 -10.96 33.38
C TRP A 509 -4.50 -9.88 32.48
N ARG A 510 -5.78 -9.58 32.67
CA ARG A 510 -6.50 -8.57 31.86
C ARG A 510 -7.41 -7.72 32.73
N THR A 511 -7.17 -6.42 32.72
CA THR A 511 -8.03 -5.39 33.28
C THR A 511 -8.64 -4.54 32.16
N CYS A 512 -9.96 -4.33 32.21
CA CYS A 512 -10.71 -3.47 31.29
C CYS A 512 -11.15 -2.19 32.00
N LYS A 513 -11.10 -1.04 31.32
CA LYS A 513 -11.50 0.27 31.89
C LYS A 513 -12.92 0.25 32.44
N SER A 514 -13.84 -0.41 31.74
CA SER A 514 -15.25 -0.52 32.13
C SER A 514 -15.46 -1.20 33.49
N LYS A 515 -14.51 -2.03 33.95
CA LYS A 515 -14.57 -2.70 35.26
C LYS A 515 -13.96 -1.88 36.39
N VAL A 516 -13.02 -1.00 36.06
CA VAL A 516 -12.27 -0.17 37.03
C VAL A 516 -12.55 1.33 36.89
N GLU A 517 -13.63 1.72 36.17
CA GLU A 517 -13.97 3.12 35.89
C GLU A 517 -14.08 3.96 37.17
N HIS A 518 -14.70 3.39 38.21
CA HIS A 518 -14.81 3.99 39.54
C HIS A 518 -13.45 4.20 40.23
N GLU A 519 -12.44 3.39 39.91
CA GLU A 519 -11.07 3.50 40.42
C GLU A 519 -10.19 4.42 39.56
N LEU A 520 -10.61 4.75 38.32
CA LEU A 520 -9.83 5.50 37.33
C LEU A 520 -9.99 7.02 37.41
N GLY A 521 -11.16 7.52 37.80
CA GLY A 521 -11.42 8.96 37.91
C GLY A 521 -11.22 9.73 36.60
N ILE A 522 -11.39 9.08 35.43
CA ILE A 522 -11.30 9.71 34.11
C ILE A 522 -12.66 10.38 33.81
N PRO A 523 -12.69 11.64 33.33
CA PRO A 523 -13.92 12.31 32.91
C PRO A 523 -14.64 11.56 31.76
N PRO A 524 -15.98 11.65 31.64
CA PRO A 524 -16.74 10.90 30.65
C PRO A 524 -16.38 11.26 29.20
N GLN A 525 -16.55 10.29 28.30
CA GLN A 525 -16.37 10.43 26.86
C GLN A 525 -17.72 10.56 26.14
N THR A 526 -17.81 11.48 25.18
CA THR A 526 -19.00 11.69 24.34
C THR A 526 -18.69 11.44 22.87
N GLU A 527 -19.57 10.72 22.15
CA GLU A 527 -19.45 10.55 20.69
C GLU A 527 -20.47 11.39 19.92
N LEU A 528 -20.02 12.08 18.86
CA LEU A 528 -20.82 12.91 17.98
C LEU A 528 -20.66 12.47 16.52
N VAL A 529 -21.76 12.18 15.83
CA VAL A 529 -21.77 11.81 14.41
C VAL A 529 -22.29 12.98 13.57
N HIS A 530 -21.41 13.59 12.77
CA HIS A 530 -21.74 14.65 11.84
C HIS A 530 -22.13 14.07 10.49
N ARG A 531 -23.41 14.20 10.12
CA ARG A 531 -23.92 13.80 8.80
C ARG A 531 -23.90 14.98 7.83
N LEU A 532 -23.28 14.78 6.67
CA LEU A 532 -23.01 15.80 5.67
C LEU A 532 -23.65 15.44 4.33
N SER A 533 -24.04 16.45 3.56
CA SER A 533 -24.44 16.31 2.15
C SER A 533 -23.40 16.97 1.24
N LEU A 534 -23.05 16.30 0.14
CA LEU A 534 -22.15 16.86 -0.88
C LEU A 534 -22.79 18.08 -1.57
N SER A 535 -21.96 18.98 -2.08
CA SER A 535 -22.45 20.04 -2.98
C SER A 535 -23.02 19.46 -4.28
N ASN A 536 -23.82 20.21 -5.02
CA ASN A 536 -24.43 19.74 -6.28
C ASN A 536 -23.35 19.28 -7.30
N VAL A 537 -22.21 19.98 -7.36
CA VAL A 537 -21.09 19.65 -8.26
C VAL A 537 -20.40 18.36 -7.81
N GLU A 538 -20.06 18.25 -6.52
CA GLU A 538 -19.43 17.05 -5.95
C GLU A 538 -20.35 15.85 -6.01
N SER A 539 -21.66 16.02 -5.76
CA SER A 539 -22.65 14.95 -5.84
C SER A 539 -22.82 14.43 -7.26
N LEU A 540 -22.83 15.32 -8.26
CA LEU A 540 -22.88 14.90 -9.67
C LEU A 540 -21.63 14.08 -10.02
N TYR A 541 -20.45 14.60 -9.69
CA TYR A 541 -19.19 13.91 -9.95
C TYR A 541 -19.12 12.57 -9.21
N TYR A 542 -19.48 12.53 -7.93
CA TYR A 542 -19.48 11.33 -7.11
C TYR A 542 -20.37 10.24 -7.71
N ARG A 543 -21.59 10.57 -8.15
CA ARG A 543 -22.50 9.60 -8.78
C ARG A 543 -21.92 9.01 -10.07
N GLU A 544 -21.32 9.84 -10.91
CA GLU A 544 -20.69 9.38 -12.15
C GLU A 544 -19.48 8.50 -11.90
N GLU A 545 -18.61 8.91 -10.97
CA GLU A 545 -17.44 8.11 -10.59
C GLU A 545 -17.83 6.83 -9.87
N HIS A 546 -18.89 6.87 -9.05
CA HIS A 546 -19.45 5.70 -8.40
C HIS A 546 -19.94 4.70 -9.44
N PHE A 547 -20.70 5.13 -10.45
CA PHE A 547 -21.14 4.25 -11.54
C PHE A 547 -19.97 3.60 -12.27
N LYS A 548 -18.96 4.39 -12.68
CA LYS A 548 -17.74 3.86 -13.31
C LYS A 548 -16.99 2.87 -12.40
N CYS A 549 -16.82 3.20 -11.13
CA CYS A 549 -16.13 2.33 -10.17
C CYS A 549 -16.91 1.05 -9.92
N SER A 550 -18.25 1.11 -9.90
CA SER A 550 -19.12 -0.05 -9.80
C SER A 550 -18.98 -0.95 -11.03
N GLU A 551 -18.96 -0.39 -12.24
CA GLU A 551 -18.74 -1.18 -13.46
C GLU A 551 -17.37 -1.83 -13.48
N LEU A 552 -16.30 -1.08 -13.19
CA LEU A 552 -14.94 -1.63 -13.10
C LEU A 552 -14.81 -2.74 -12.05
N PHE A 553 -15.48 -2.57 -10.91
CA PHE A 553 -15.55 -3.59 -9.87
C PHE A 553 -16.29 -4.83 -10.38
N LEU A 554 -17.48 -4.68 -10.97
CA LEU A 554 -18.26 -5.78 -11.52
C LEU A 554 -17.55 -6.51 -12.66
N GLU A 555 -16.84 -5.80 -13.54
CA GLU A 555 -15.99 -6.38 -14.58
C GLU A 555 -14.83 -7.19 -14.00
N ALA A 556 -14.16 -6.66 -12.99
CA ALA A 556 -13.08 -7.36 -12.30
C ALA A 556 -13.59 -8.64 -11.61
N VAL A 557 -14.76 -8.57 -10.99
CA VAL A 557 -15.45 -9.73 -10.40
C VAL A 557 -15.86 -10.72 -11.49
N ALA A 558 -16.46 -10.27 -12.59
CA ALA A 558 -16.90 -11.12 -13.70
C ALA A 558 -15.74 -11.88 -14.36
N LYS A 559 -14.59 -11.21 -14.52
CA LYS A 559 -13.35 -11.84 -15.00
C LYS A 559 -12.92 -12.99 -14.10
N HIS A 560 -13.05 -12.84 -12.79
CA HIS A 560 -12.70 -13.91 -11.84
C HIS A 560 -13.74 -15.05 -11.82
N THR A 561 -15.04 -14.74 -11.80
CA THR A 561 -16.10 -15.75 -11.77
C THR A 561 -16.21 -16.56 -13.06
N LYS A 562 -15.74 -16.02 -14.20
CA LYS A 562 -15.77 -16.73 -15.50
C LYS A 562 -14.82 -17.92 -15.54
N TYR A 563 -13.70 -17.88 -14.81
CA TYR A 563 -12.76 -19.00 -14.73
C TYR A 563 -13.13 -20.00 -13.63
N ASN A 564 -14.06 -19.66 -12.74
CA ASN A 564 -14.45 -20.50 -11.60
C ASN A 564 -15.94 -20.24 -11.22
N PRO A 565 -16.89 -20.94 -11.85
CA PRO A 565 -18.33 -20.65 -11.72
C PRO A 565 -18.95 -21.01 -10.36
N ASN A 566 -18.29 -21.84 -9.55
CA ASN A 566 -18.77 -22.25 -8.22
C ASN A 566 -18.40 -21.23 -7.10
N THR A 567 -17.89 -20.06 -7.47
CA THR A 567 -17.11 -19.17 -6.58
C THR A 567 -17.83 -17.84 -6.31
N SER A 568 -19.10 -17.68 -6.71
CA SER A 568 -19.87 -16.45 -6.49
C SER A 568 -20.00 -16.05 -5.01
N SER A 569 -19.99 -17.01 -4.07
CA SER A 569 -19.99 -16.77 -2.62
C SER A 569 -18.60 -16.85 -1.95
N SER A 570 -17.52 -16.88 -2.73
CA SER A 570 -16.17 -17.06 -2.18
C SER A 570 -15.73 -15.90 -1.29
N ARG A 571 -15.16 -16.24 -0.13
CA ARG A 571 -14.55 -15.31 0.84
C ARG A 571 -13.39 -14.56 0.19
N LEU A 572 -13.20 -13.29 0.55
CA LEU A 572 -12.08 -12.50 -0.02
C LEU A 572 -10.71 -13.10 0.29
N ALA A 573 -10.58 -13.83 1.40
CA ALA A 573 -9.37 -14.58 1.76
C ALA A 573 -8.96 -15.69 0.78
N SER A 574 -9.93 -16.25 0.05
CA SER A 574 -9.66 -17.28 -0.97
C SER A 574 -9.12 -16.69 -2.29
N ILE A 575 -9.16 -15.36 -2.43
CA ILE A 575 -8.71 -14.63 -3.60
C ILE A 575 -7.23 -14.26 -3.41
N SER A 576 -6.42 -14.39 -4.47
CA SER A 576 -5.00 -14.02 -4.40
C SER A 576 -4.83 -12.54 -4.01
N PRO A 577 -3.82 -12.18 -3.18
CA PRO A 577 -3.64 -10.80 -2.71
C PRO A 577 -3.46 -9.77 -3.84
N GLN A 578 -2.87 -10.17 -4.98
CA GLN A 578 -2.70 -9.31 -6.15
C GLN A 578 -4.04 -9.01 -6.84
N LEU A 579 -4.89 -10.02 -6.99
CA LEU A 579 -6.22 -9.87 -7.59
C LEU A 579 -7.17 -9.11 -6.65
N LEU A 580 -7.08 -9.35 -5.35
CA LEU A 580 -7.86 -8.62 -4.36
C LEU A 580 -7.51 -7.12 -4.34
N ARG A 581 -6.22 -6.78 -4.51
CA ARG A 581 -5.79 -5.38 -4.67
C ARG A 581 -6.39 -4.73 -5.91
N SER A 582 -6.45 -5.42 -7.05
CA SER A 582 -7.05 -4.86 -8.26
C SER A 582 -8.57 -4.72 -8.15
N MET A 583 -9.25 -5.65 -7.46
CA MET A 583 -10.68 -5.57 -7.17
C MET A 583 -11.04 -4.45 -6.18
N LEU A 584 -10.21 -4.18 -5.16
CA LEU A 584 -10.49 -3.15 -4.14
C LEU A 584 -10.06 -1.73 -4.56
N GLN A 585 -9.31 -1.56 -5.65
CA GLN A 585 -8.91 -0.24 -6.14
C GLN A 585 -10.10 0.71 -6.40
N PRO A 586 -11.18 0.30 -7.11
CA PRO A 586 -12.38 1.11 -7.28
C PRO A 586 -13.03 1.51 -5.94
N PHE A 587 -13.06 0.59 -4.97
CA PHE A 587 -13.61 0.83 -3.63
C PHE A 587 -12.81 1.88 -2.85
N LEU A 588 -11.49 1.79 -2.86
CA LEU A 588 -10.62 2.78 -2.20
C LEU A 588 -10.71 4.15 -2.89
N ARG A 589 -10.87 4.18 -4.22
CA ARG A 589 -11.04 5.42 -4.98
C ARG A 589 -12.31 6.15 -4.59
N ILE A 590 -13.45 5.45 -4.55
CA ILE A 590 -14.74 6.08 -4.24
C ILE A 590 -14.82 6.57 -2.79
N ARG A 591 -14.18 5.86 -1.85
CA ARG A 591 -14.00 6.32 -0.45
C ARG A 591 -13.22 7.64 -0.39
N LYS A 592 -12.14 7.79 -1.15
CA LYS A 592 -11.38 9.05 -1.21
C LYS A 592 -12.21 10.20 -1.80
N THR A 593 -12.98 9.92 -2.85
CA THR A 593 -13.86 10.91 -3.51
C THR A 593 -14.90 11.51 -2.58
N CYS A 594 -15.31 10.80 -1.51
CA CYS A 594 -16.21 11.33 -0.47
C CYS A 594 -15.61 12.53 0.29
N SER A 595 -14.28 12.57 0.43
CA SER A 595 -13.57 13.65 1.12
C SER A 595 -13.05 14.71 0.17
N VAL A 596 -12.40 14.31 -0.94
CA VAL A 596 -11.88 15.21 -1.98
C VAL A 596 -12.03 14.55 -3.35
N PRO A 597 -12.58 15.25 -4.37
CA PRO A 597 -12.69 14.73 -5.74
C PRO A 597 -11.33 14.31 -6.33
N VAL A 598 -11.21 13.04 -6.74
CA VAL A 598 -9.97 12.46 -7.29
C VAL A 598 -10.08 12.23 -8.80
N VAL A 599 -9.44 13.09 -9.59
CA VAL A 599 -9.38 12.96 -11.06
C VAL A 599 -8.08 12.28 -11.48
N ILE A 600 -8.20 11.19 -12.23
CA ILE A 600 -7.06 10.49 -12.84
C ILE A 600 -6.91 10.95 -14.28
N ASN A 601 -5.77 11.54 -14.62
CA ASN A 601 -5.44 11.86 -16.01
C ASN A 601 -4.81 10.63 -16.67
N LYS A 602 -5.32 10.16 -17.81
CA LYS A 602 -4.77 8.96 -18.48
C LYS A 602 -3.36 9.17 -19.03
N HIS A 603 -2.97 10.42 -19.27
CA HIS A 603 -1.69 10.80 -19.89
C HIS A 603 -0.62 11.21 -18.88
N VAL A 604 -0.98 11.38 -17.61
CA VAL A 604 -0.06 11.76 -16.55
C VAL A 604 -0.32 10.83 -15.37
N SER A 605 0.69 10.11 -14.92
CA SER A 605 0.61 9.17 -13.78
C SER A 605 0.27 9.84 -12.44
N THR A 606 0.02 11.16 -12.42
CA THR A 606 -0.33 11.94 -11.22
C THR A 606 -1.84 11.94 -10.97
N THR A 607 -2.22 11.71 -9.72
CA THR A 607 -3.60 11.87 -9.25
C THR A 607 -3.83 13.34 -8.90
N ASN A 608 -4.79 13.98 -9.57
CA ASN A 608 -5.10 15.38 -9.33
C ASN A 608 -6.31 15.48 -8.38
N TYR A 609 -6.14 16.20 -7.28
CA TYR A 609 -7.18 16.49 -6.33
C TYR A 609 -7.73 17.89 -6.64
N LEU A 610 -8.99 17.95 -7.06
CA LEU A 610 -9.59 19.21 -7.50
C LEU A 610 -10.45 19.81 -6.38
N ASN A 611 -10.34 21.12 -6.19
CA ASN A 611 -11.33 21.87 -5.42
C ASN A 611 -12.66 21.92 -6.21
N PRO A 612 -13.79 22.31 -5.59
CA PRO A 612 -15.09 22.32 -6.27
C PRO A 612 -15.14 23.18 -7.54
N GLN A 613 -14.38 24.28 -7.59
CA GLN A 613 -14.36 25.20 -8.73
C GLN A 613 -13.57 24.64 -9.92
N ASP A 614 -12.39 24.10 -9.65
CA ASP A 614 -11.54 23.42 -10.62
C ASP A 614 -12.23 22.13 -11.12
N LEU A 615 -12.95 21.44 -10.24
CA LEU A 615 -13.79 20.31 -10.62
C LEU A 615 -14.89 20.73 -11.60
N LEU A 616 -15.58 21.86 -11.35
CA LEU A 616 -16.61 22.37 -12.24
C LEU A 616 -16.03 22.75 -13.62
N VAL A 617 -14.86 23.38 -13.65
CA VAL A 617 -14.15 23.68 -14.90
C VAL A 617 -13.78 22.39 -15.63
N HIS A 618 -13.22 21.42 -14.93
CA HIS A 618 -12.86 20.11 -15.50
C HIS A 618 -14.08 19.39 -16.09
N LEU A 619 -15.22 19.37 -15.37
CA LEU A 619 -16.46 18.77 -15.84
C LEU A 619 -17.00 19.47 -17.09
N LYS A 620 -16.93 20.81 -17.14
CA LYS A 620 -17.33 21.60 -18.32
C LYS A 620 -16.47 21.23 -19.53
N THR A 621 -15.15 21.31 -19.39
CA THR A 621 -14.21 21.04 -20.50
C THR A 621 -14.33 19.59 -20.99
N ASN A 622 -14.45 18.63 -20.08
CA ASN A 622 -14.64 17.22 -20.45
C ASN A 622 -15.97 17.02 -21.21
N ASN A 623 -17.05 17.65 -20.74
CA ASN A 623 -18.35 17.55 -21.39
C ASN A 623 -18.36 18.25 -22.77
N GLU A 624 -17.69 19.40 -22.92
CA GLU A 624 -17.46 20.07 -24.21
C GLU A 624 -16.71 19.16 -25.18
N MET A 625 -15.65 18.47 -24.72
CA MET A 625 -14.92 17.51 -25.55
C MET A 625 -15.79 16.33 -25.98
N GLN A 626 -16.65 15.82 -25.09
CA GLN A 626 -17.61 14.76 -25.44
C GLN A 626 -18.63 15.24 -26.48
N CYS A 627 -19.19 16.44 -26.32
CA CYS A 627 -20.06 17.05 -27.34
C CYS A 627 -19.37 17.15 -28.70
N LYS A 628 -18.11 17.63 -28.75
CA LYS A 628 -17.32 17.67 -29.99
C LYS A 628 -17.14 16.30 -30.62
N ARG A 629 -16.90 15.26 -29.80
CA ARG A 629 -16.73 13.88 -30.29
C ARG A 629 -17.99 13.36 -30.96
N GLU A 630 -19.15 13.52 -30.33
CA GLU A 630 -20.42 13.06 -30.90
C GLU A 630 -20.80 13.88 -32.15
N LEU A 631 -20.55 15.20 -32.14
CA LEU A 631 -20.75 16.06 -33.32
C LEU A 631 -19.84 15.66 -34.49
N ARG A 632 -18.59 15.27 -34.22
CA ARG A 632 -17.65 14.72 -35.21
C ARG A 632 -18.17 13.43 -35.82
N THR A 633 -18.64 12.49 -35.00
CA THR A 633 -19.23 11.23 -35.49
C THR A 633 -20.44 11.51 -36.39
N TRP A 634 -21.33 12.41 -35.96
CA TRP A 634 -22.50 12.81 -36.75
C TRP A 634 -22.12 13.39 -38.12
N ALA A 635 -21.21 14.36 -38.15
CA ALA A 635 -20.73 14.96 -39.41
C ALA A 635 -19.97 13.95 -40.30
N SER A 636 -19.15 13.09 -39.72
CA SER A 636 -18.40 12.06 -40.45
C SER A 636 -19.32 11.01 -41.09
N SER A 637 -20.37 10.57 -40.39
CA SER A 637 -21.34 9.62 -40.94
C SER A 637 -22.15 10.20 -42.10
N TYR A 638 -22.49 11.50 -42.08
CA TYR A 638 -23.07 12.17 -43.24
C TYR A 638 -22.12 12.19 -44.44
N ASN A 639 -20.84 12.51 -44.23
CA ASN A 639 -19.82 12.46 -45.30
C ASN A 639 -19.66 11.02 -45.85
N GLY A 640 -19.68 10.00 -44.99
CA GLY A 640 -19.65 8.60 -45.39
C GLY A 640 -20.85 8.18 -46.26
N LEU A 641 -22.07 8.54 -45.85
CA LEU A 641 -23.28 8.32 -46.65
C LEU A 641 -23.26 9.09 -47.98
N ALA A 642 -22.76 10.33 -47.97
CA ALA A 642 -22.60 11.13 -49.18
C ALA A 642 -21.63 10.46 -50.17
N ALA A 643 -20.52 9.89 -49.68
CA ALA A 643 -19.57 9.16 -50.50
C ALA A 643 -20.17 7.88 -51.11
N ILE A 644 -20.98 7.11 -50.35
CA ILE A 644 -21.69 5.94 -50.88
C ILE A 644 -22.68 6.35 -51.99
N HIS A 645 -23.49 7.38 -51.77
CA HIS A 645 -24.39 7.91 -52.80
C HIS A 645 -23.63 8.43 -54.03
N PHE A 646 -22.44 8.98 -53.82
CA PHE A 646 -21.57 9.40 -54.91
C PHE A 646 -21.09 8.20 -55.76
N ILE A 647 -20.66 7.10 -55.12
CA ILE A 647 -20.28 5.85 -55.80
C ILE A 647 -21.46 5.29 -56.61
N LEU A 648 -22.67 5.33 -56.04
CA LEU A 648 -23.91 4.90 -56.70
C LEU A 648 -24.42 5.87 -57.77
N LYS A 649 -23.67 6.93 -58.09
CA LYS A 649 -24.02 7.99 -59.05
C LYS A 649 -25.33 8.74 -58.72
N LYS A 650 -25.77 8.70 -57.46
CA LYS A 650 -26.94 9.44 -56.96
C LYS A 650 -26.50 10.82 -56.46
N TYR A 651 -26.02 11.67 -57.37
CA TYR A 651 -25.37 12.93 -57.01
C TYR A 651 -26.26 13.89 -56.21
N LYS A 652 -27.56 13.97 -56.51
CA LYS A 652 -28.52 14.79 -55.75
C LYS A 652 -28.57 14.44 -54.26
N GLN A 653 -28.60 13.15 -53.94
CA GLN A 653 -28.60 12.65 -52.56
C GLN A 653 -27.25 12.85 -51.88
N ALA A 654 -26.15 12.69 -52.61
CA ALA A 654 -24.81 12.99 -52.11
C ALA A 654 -24.66 14.49 -51.75
N MET A 655 -25.13 15.38 -52.63
CA MET A 655 -25.11 16.83 -52.41
C MET A 655 -25.98 17.23 -51.21
N HIS A 656 -27.13 16.59 -51.01
CA HIS A 656 -27.97 16.82 -49.84
C HIS A 656 -27.21 16.50 -48.54
N ASN A 657 -26.59 15.33 -48.45
CA ASN A 657 -25.84 14.92 -47.26
C ASN A 657 -24.63 15.82 -46.98
N TYR A 658 -23.89 16.26 -48.00
CA TYR A 658 -22.80 17.24 -47.80
C TYR A 658 -23.33 18.60 -47.31
N LYS A 659 -24.50 19.05 -47.81
CA LYS A 659 -25.16 20.27 -47.29
C LYS A 659 -25.58 20.13 -45.83
N GLN A 660 -26.03 18.94 -45.40
CA GLN A 660 -26.35 18.68 -43.99
C GLN A 660 -25.15 18.90 -43.06
N VAL A 661 -23.94 18.48 -43.46
CA VAL A 661 -22.72 18.75 -42.67
C VAL A 661 -22.45 20.24 -42.50
N LEU A 662 -22.66 21.02 -43.57
CA LEU A 662 -22.47 22.47 -43.54
C LEU A 662 -23.55 23.17 -42.71
N GLN A 663 -24.78 22.65 -42.72
CA GLN A 663 -25.87 23.13 -41.88
C GLN A 663 -25.57 22.85 -40.40
N LEU A 664 -25.09 21.65 -40.05
CA LEU A 664 -24.66 21.35 -38.68
C LEU A 664 -23.57 22.31 -38.18
N ALA A 665 -22.62 22.66 -39.05
CA ALA A 665 -21.57 23.62 -38.71
C ALA A 665 -22.10 25.05 -38.51
N MET A 666 -23.21 25.41 -39.15
CA MET A 666 -23.89 26.70 -38.93
C MET A 666 -24.73 26.69 -37.64
N ASP A 667 -25.47 25.61 -37.41
CA ASP A 667 -26.38 25.48 -36.27
C ASP A 667 -25.63 25.43 -34.92
N TYR A 668 -24.40 24.89 -34.92
CA TYR A 668 -23.59 24.69 -33.72
C TYR A 668 -22.22 25.38 -33.84
N ASN A 669 -22.20 26.70 -33.99
CA ASN A 669 -20.96 27.51 -34.07
C ASN A 669 -20.68 28.32 -32.79
N ASP A 670 -21.19 27.88 -31.64
CA ASP A 670 -20.93 28.52 -30.35
C ASP A 670 -19.44 28.41 -29.98
N ASP A 671 -18.91 29.39 -29.25
CA ASP A 671 -17.46 29.64 -28.99
C ASP A 671 -16.62 28.43 -28.52
N ASN A 672 -17.24 27.31 -28.10
CA ASN A 672 -16.54 26.11 -27.65
C ASN A 672 -17.00 24.78 -28.29
N ILE A 673 -18.05 24.73 -29.12
CA ILE A 673 -18.50 23.48 -29.78
C ILE A 673 -18.72 23.79 -31.25
N SER A 674 -17.91 23.21 -32.12
CA SER A 674 -17.98 23.41 -33.58
C SER A 674 -17.64 22.10 -34.30
N VAL A 675 -18.16 21.94 -35.52
CA VAL A 675 -17.77 20.83 -36.42
C VAL A 675 -16.32 21.04 -36.87
N ASP A 676 -15.52 19.97 -36.89
CA ASP A 676 -14.12 20.06 -37.31
C ASP A 676 -13.97 20.64 -38.72
N SER A 677 -12.98 21.53 -38.91
CA SER A 677 -12.72 22.20 -40.18
C SER A 677 -12.46 21.22 -41.33
N LEU A 678 -11.73 20.11 -41.07
CA LEU A 678 -11.43 19.10 -42.09
C LEU A 678 -12.69 18.40 -42.64
N LEU A 679 -13.70 18.13 -41.79
CA LEU A 679 -14.96 17.54 -42.23
C LEU A 679 -15.78 18.50 -43.09
N GLN A 680 -15.71 19.80 -42.80
CA GLN A 680 -16.33 20.84 -43.61
C GLN A 680 -15.61 21.03 -44.95
N ILE A 681 -14.27 21.00 -44.96
CA ILE A 681 -13.44 21.04 -46.17
C ILE A 681 -13.75 19.83 -47.07
N HIS A 682 -13.81 18.63 -46.51
CA HIS A 682 -14.22 17.41 -47.22
C HIS A 682 -15.59 17.59 -47.89
N ALA A 683 -16.58 18.06 -47.13
CA ALA A 683 -17.94 18.25 -47.63
C ALA A 683 -17.98 19.29 -48.76
N LEU A 684 -17.31 20.44 -48.60
CA LEU A 684 -17.26 21.50 -49.60
C LEU A 684 -16.57 21.06 -50.89
N HIS A 685 -15.40 20.44 -50.78
CA HIS A 685 -14.64 19.97 -51.95
C HIS A 685 -15.44 18.94 -52.75
N ASN A 686 -16.02 17.96 -52.06
CA ASN A 686 -16.79 16.89 -52.70
C ASN A 686 -18.18 17.33 -53.18
N LEU A 687 -18.78 18.35 -52.56
CA LEU A 687 -20.00 19.00 -53.04
C LEU A 687 -19.75 19.71 -54.38
N LEU A 688 -18.64 20.44 -54.50
CA LEU A 688 -18.23 21.09 -55.75
C LEU A 688 -17.98 20.06 -56.87
N LEU A 689 -17.30 18.95 -56.55
CA LEU A 689 -17.10 17.84 -57.49
C LEU A 689 -18.41 17.16 -57.89
N ALA A 690 -19.32 16.92 -56.95
CA ALA A 690 -20.63 16.31 -57.22
C ALA A 690 -21.47 17.19 -58.14
N SER A 691 -21.49 18.50 -57.89
CA SER A 691 -22.20 19.46 -58.74
C SER A 691 -21.63 19.51 -60.16
N ASN A 692 -20.32 19.33 -60.34
CA ASN A 692 -19.73 19.31 -61.69
C ASN A 692 -20.13 18.07 -62.49
N LEU A 693 -20.35 16.94 -61.82
CA LEU A 693 -20.71 15.65 -62.45
C LEU A 693 -22.23 15.40 -62.51
N ALA A 694 -23.03 16.22 -61.84
CA ALA A 694 -24.49 16.09 -61.82
C ALA A 694 -25.13 16.50 -63.17
N PRO A 695 -26.32 15.95 -63.50
CA PRO A 695 -27.14 16.43 -64.61
C PRO A 695 -27.46 17.92 -64.47
N ASP A 696 -27.68 18.63 -65.58
CA ASP A 696 -27.86 20.10 -65.58
C ASP A 696 -29.00 20.60 -64.67
N GLU A 697 -30.03 19.76 -64.44
CA GLU A 697 -31.16 20.07 -63.54
C GLU A 697 -30.78 20.08 -62.04
N ASP A 698 -29.73 19.36 -61.64
CA ASP A 698 -29.31 19.18 -60.25
C ASP A 698 -28.02 19.97 -59.92
N LYS A 699 -27.47 20.75 -60.87
CA LYS A 699 -26.29 21.59 -60.67
C LYS A 699 -26.58 22.77 -59.74
N LEU A 700 -25.58 23.15 -58.94
CA LEU A 700 -25.61 24.37 -58.14
C LEU A 700 -25.55 25.63 -59.03
N SER A 701 -26.10 26.74 -58.52
CA SER A 701 -25.99 28.04 -59.18
C SER A 701 -24.53 28.51 -59.24
N ALA A 702 -24.21 29.38 -60.21
CA ALA A 702 -22.86 29.94 -60.33
C ALA A 702 -22.43 30.73 -59.07
N ASP A 703 -23.39 31.41 -58.43
CA ASP A 703 -23.18 32.17 -57.20
C ASP A 703 -22.88 31.24 -56.01
N ASP A 704 -23.60 30.12 -55.88
CA ASP A 704 -23.34 29.11 -54.84
C ASP A 704 -21.96 28.47 -55.00
N LEU A 705 -21.56 28.15 -56.23
CA LEU A 705 -20.24 27.58 -56.53
C LEU A 705 -19.12 28.56 -56.15
N ALA A 706 -19.28 29.85 -56.44
CA ALA A 706 -18.33 30.89 -56.04
C ALA A 706 -18.27 31.03 -54.50
N ALA A 707 -19.42 31.08 -53.83
CA ALA A 707 -19.50 31.19 -52.38
C ALA A 707 -18.85 29.99 -51.66
N PHE A 708 -19.11 28.76 -52.13
CA PHE A 708 -18.51 27.55 -51.56
C PHE A 708 -17.00 27.46 -51.79
N ARG A 709 -16.48 27.94 -52.93
CA ARG A 709 -15.02 28.02 -53.18
C ARG A 709 -14.33 28.99 -52.24
N ILE A 710 -14.92 30.17 -52.03
CA ILE A 710 -14.39 31.16 -51.07
C ILE A 710 -14.38 30.57 -49.66
N LYS A 711 -15.47 29.89 -49.26
CA LYS A 711 -15.56 29.23 -47.95
C LYS A 711 -14.54 28.11 -47.79
N LEU A 712 -14.32 27.29 -48.83
CA LEU A 712 -13.33 26.21 -48.84
C LEU A 712 -11.92 26.75 -48.60
N HIS A 713 -11.45 27.71 -49.41
CA HIS A 713 -10.13 28.30 -49.26
C HIS A 713 -9.96 29.07 -47.94
N GLY A 714 -11.03 29.70 -47.45
CA GLY A 714 -11.05 30.35 -46.14
C GLY A 714 -10.82 29.34 -45.00
N LEU A 715 -11.45 28.16 -45.05
CA LEU A 715 -11.27 27.10 -44.06
C LEU A 715 -9.89 26.44 -44.13
N GLU A 716 -9.38 26.17 -45.35
CA GLU A 716 -8.01 25.63 -45.55
C GLU A 716 -6.96 26.56 -44.95
N ARG A 717 -7.08 27.87 -45.21
CA ARG A 717 -6.19 28.89 -44.64
C ARG A 717 -6.30 28.93 -43.12
N LYS A 718 -7.53 29.01 -42.58
CA LYS A 718 -7.76 29.08 -41.14
C LYS A 718 -7.19 27.86 -40.42
N TYR A 719 -7.34 26.65 -40.98
CA TYR A 719 -6.81 25.42 -40.39
C TYR A 719 -5.29 25.45 -40.24
N LEU A 720 -4.58 25.91 -41.29
CA LEU A 720 -3.12 26.04 -41.24
C LEU A 720 -2.69 27.18 -40.30
N GLU A 721 -3.36 28.33 -40.35
CA GLU A 721 -3.04 29.47 -39.48
C GLU A 721 -3.11 29.10 -38.00
N GLU A 722 -4.14 28.36 -37.57
CA GLU A 722 -4.27 27.88 -36.18
C GLU A 722 -3.07 27.03 -35.73
N LYS A 723 -2.57 26.13 -36.59
CA LYS A 723 -1.40 25.29 -36.30
C LYS A 723 -0.10 26.10 -36.30
N VAL A 724 0.03 27.04 -37.23
CA VAL A 724 1.21 27.90 -37.35
C VAL A 724 1.35 28.85 -36.16
N VAL A 725 0.25 29.37 -35.61
CA VAL A 725 0.30 30.21 -34.40
C VAL A 725 0.91 29.46 -33.21
N VAL A 726 0.54 28.19 -33.02
CA VAL A 726 1.10 27.35 -31.95
C VAL A 726 2.59 27.06 -32.18
N LEU A 727 2.98 26.76 -33.42
CA LEU A 727 4.39 26.59 -33.81
C LEU A 727 5.22 27.84 -33.51
N LEU A 728 4.75 29.02 -33.90
CA LEU A 728 5.45 30.29 -33.69
C LEU A 728 5.57 30.63 -32.19
N ALA A 729 4.58 30.27 -31.38
CA ALA A 729 4.66 30.41 -29.92
C ALA A 729 5.70 29.46 -29.31
N ALA A 730 5.78 28.22 -29.79
CA ALA A 730 6.81 27.26 -29.37
C ALA A 730 8.21 27.72 -29.78
N GLU A 731 8.36 28.23 -31.01
CA GLU A 731 9.59 28.83 -31.53
C GLU A 731 10.05 30.01 -30.66
N ALA A 732 9.15 30.97 -30.37
CA ALA A 732 9.46 32.13 -29.55
C ALA A 732 9.91 31.74 -28.12
N ALA A 733 9.27 30.74 -27.52
CA ALA A 733 9.67 30.21 -26.22
C ALA A 733 11.05 29.57 -26.26
N TYR A 734 11.33 28.76 -27.28
CA TYR A 734 12.64 28.16 -27.53
C TYR A 734 13.72 29.23 -27.73
N GLU A 735 13.50 30.23 -28.57
CA GLU A 735 14.47 31.31 -28.82
C GLU A 735 14.73 32.17 -27.59
N THR A 736 13.70 32.44 -26.78
CA THR A 736 13.85 33.19 -25.53
C THR A 736 14.75 32.44 -24.56
N LYS A 737 14.54 31.12 -24.40
CA LYS A 737 15.41 30.29 -23.56
C LYS A 737 16.81 30.11 -24.14
N LEU A 738 16.95 30.05 -25.46
CA LEU A 738 18.27 30.01 -26.10
C LEU A 738 19.08 31.29 -25.81
N LYS A 739 18.43 32.46 -25.88
CA LYS A 739 19.04 33.75 -25.50
C LYS A 739 19.41 33.81 -24.02
N GLU A 740 18.57 33.25 -23.13
CA GLU A 740 18.89 33.13 -21.70
C GLU A 740 20.14 32.28 -21.46
N LEU A 741 20.26 31.15 -22.18
CA LEU A 741 21.45 30.29 -22.11
C LEU A 741 22.69 31.02 -22.64
N ASP A 742 22.61 31.66 -23.81
CA ASP A 742 23.71 32.44 -24.40
C ASP A 742 24.16 33.56 -23.41
N ASN A 743 23.21 34.26 -22.76
CA ASN A 743 23.51 35.28 -21.74
C ASN A 743 24.21 34.70 -20.51
N LEU A 744 23.75 33.55 -20.00
CA LEU A 744 24.37 32.88 -18.86
C LEU A 744 25.78 32.40 -19.20
N GLN A 745 26.03 31.92 -20.42
CA GLN A 745 27.35 31.52 -20.92
C GLN A 745 28.30 32.71 -21.06
N HIS A 746 27.81 33.88 -21.48
CA HIS A 746 28.63 35.09 -21.58
C HIS A 746 29.07 35.69 -20.24
N GLN A 747 28.33 35.45 -19.14
CA GLN A 747 28.70 35.97 -17.81
C GLN A 747 29.99 35.34 -17.25
N PHE A 748 30.22 34.06 -17.51
CA PHE A 748 31.42 33.33 -17.05
C PHE A 748 31.91 32.37 -18.15
N SER A 749 33.05 32.71 -18.75
CA SER A 749 33.63 31.99 -19.89
C SER A 749 34.31 30.66 -19.54
N ALA A 750 34.65 30.43 -18.28
CA ALA A 750 35.28 29.18 -17.86
C ALA A 750 34.30 28.01 -17.98
N SER A 751 34.78 26.85 -18.46
CA SER A 751 33.94 25.65 -18.55
C SER A 751 33.71 25.04 -17.17
N ILE A 752 32.63 24.25 -17.01
CA ILE A 752 32.37 23.52 -15.75
C ILE A 752 33.59 22.67 -15.37
N VAL A 753 34.22 22.02 -16.37
CA VAL A 753 35.40 21.18 -16.17
C VAL A 753 36.62 21.99 -15.72
N GLN A 754 36.84 23.16 -16.30
CA GLN A 754 37.92 24.07 -15.89
C GLN A 754 37.72 24.56 -14.46
N LEU A 755 36.49 24.93 -14.08
CA LEU A 755 36.15 25.31 -12.72
C LEU A 755 36.40 24.16 -11.74
N PHE A 756 35.96 22.95 -12.09
CA PHE A 756 36.23 21.74 -11.30
C PHE A 756 37.73 21.46 -11.15
N ALA A 757 38.51 21.58 -12.24
CA ALA A 757 39.95 21.38 -12.20
C ALA A 757 40.66 22.42 -11.31
N THR A 758 40.28 23.69 -11.41
CA THR A 758 40.81 24.77 -10.56
C THR A 758 40.48 24.53 -9.09
N LEU A 759 39.23 24.18 -8.77
CA LEU A 759 38.78 23.93 -7.40
C LEU A 759 39.49 22.72 -6.75
N VAL A 760 39.69 21.65 -7.52
CA VAL A 760 40.39 20.44 -7.06
C VAL A 760 41.86 20.74 -6.75
N ASN A 761 42.50 21.60 -7.54
CA ASN A 761 43.90 21.99 -7.32
C ASN A 761 44.10 23.01 -6.18
N THR A 762 43.03 23.60 -5.64
CA THR A 762 43.13 24.67 -4.63
C THR A 762 43.25 24.15 -3.19
N SER A 763 42.71 22.96 -2.89
CA SER A 763 42.84 22.33 -1.56
C SER A 763 42.53 20.83 -1.56
N ASP A 764 43.36 20.04 -0.87
CA ASP A 764 43.23 18.57 -0.81
C ASP A 764 42.26 18.07 0.29
N ASN A 765 41.99 18.90 1.29
CA ASN A 765 41.26 18.48 2.50
C ASN A 765 39.75 18.22 2.32
N TRP A 766 39.14 18.67 1.22
CA TRP A 766 37.69 18.52 1.00
C TRP A 766 37.30 17.30 0.17
N HIS A 767 38.26 16.66 -0.53
CA HIS A 767 37.98 15.57 -1.47
C HIS A 767 37.27 14.38 -0.78
N SER A 768 37.72 14.00 0.42
CA SER A 768 37.13 12.91 1.22
C SER A 768 35.72 13.23 1.72
N THR A 769 35.47 14.50 2.06
CA THR A 769 34.17 14.95 2.56
C THR A 769 33.13 15.00 1.43
N VAL A 770 33.54 15.46 0.25
CA VAL A 770 32.67 15.46 -0.94
C VAL A 770 32.39 14.04 -1.40
N TRP A 771 33.39 13.15 -1.38
CA TRP A 771 33.20 11.74 -1.72
C TRP A 771 32.15 11.05 -0.82
N HIS A 772 32.21 11.30 0.49
CA HIS A 772 31.21 10.80 1.42
C HIS A 772 29.81 11.37 1.14
N LYS A 773 29.72 12.67 0.84
CA LYS A 773 28.45 13.33 0.54
C LYS A 773 27.81 12.84 -0.76
N ILE A 774 28.63 12.54 -1.77
CA ILE A 774 28.19 11.88 -3.01
C ILE A 774 27.62 10.49 -2.68
N GLY A 775 28.31 9.69 -1.85
CA GLY A 775 27.83 8.38 -1.43
C GLY A 775 26.49 8.42 -0.67
N GLU A 776 26.31 9.38 0.24
CA GLU A 776 25.07 9.56 1.02
C GLU A 776 23.88 9.93 0.13
N GLU A 777 24.05 10.87 -0.81
CA GLU A 777 22.98 11.31 -1.72
C GLU A 777 22.61 10.23 -2.75
N PHE A 778 23.58 9.45 -3.23
CA PHE A 778 23.32 8.32 -4.14
C PHE A 778 22.56 7.19 -3.44
N PHE A 779 22.85 6.94 -2.15
CA PHE A 779 22.09 6.00 -1.33
C PHE A 779 20.65 6.46 -1.09
N ARG A 780 20.43 7.76 -0.86
CA ARG A 780 19.08 8.32 -0.69
C ARG A 780 18.19 8.16 -1.92
N GLN A 781 18.77 8.20 -3.12
CA GLN A 781 18.03 8.22 -4.38
C GLN A 781 17.96 6.85 -5.10
N ASN A 782 18.44 5.75 -4.48
CA ASN A 782 18.40 4.39 -5.04
C ASN A 782 19.02 4.24 -6.44
N ILE A 783 20.07 5.01 -6.74
CA ILE A 783 20.78 4.91 -8.03
C ILE A 783 21.74 3.72 -7.98
N SER A 784 21.77 2.88 -9.01
CA SER A 784 22.67 1.73 -9.06
C SER A 784 24.12 2.19 -8.99
N SER A 785 24.88 1.65 -8.03
CA SER A 785 26.28 2.00 -7.80
C SER A 785 27.21 1.51 -8.93
N GLU A 786 26.71 0.72 -9.88
CA GLU A 786 27.48 0.01 -10.89
C GLU A 786 28.37 0.92 -11.75
N LYS A 787 27.89 2.10 -12.16
CA LYS A 787 28.68 3.04 -12.99
C LYS A 787 29.79 3.78 -12.23
N LEU A 788 29.74 3.83 -10.90
CA LEU A 788 30.75 4.49 -10.04
C LEU A 788 31.68 3.50 -9.34
N GLN A 789 31.46 2.18 -9.47
CA GLN A 789 32.31 1.15 -8.85
C GLN A 789 33.77 1.23 -9.29
N ASP A 790 34.02 1.71 -10.52
CA ASP A 790 35.36 1.79 -11.12
C ASP A 790 36.05 3.16 -10.90
N VAL A 791 35.38 4.13 -10.26
CA VAL A 791 35.94 5.47 -10.03
C VAL A 791 36.47 5.57 -8.60
N SER A 792 37.80 5.59 -8.45
CA SER A 792 38.48 5.61 -7.14
C SER A 792 39.10 6.97 -6.76
N SER A 793 39.02 7.97 -7.64
CA SER A 793 39.64 9.29 -7.44
C SER A 793 38.79 10.43 -7.97
N VAL A 794 38.97 11.64 -7.40
CA VAL A 794 38.35 12.88 -7.87
C VAL A 794 38.79 13.22 -9.30
N THR A 795 40.02 12.85 -9.69
CA THR A 795 40.53 12.97 -11.05
C THR A 795 39.74 12.12 -12.05
N GLY A 796 39.33 10.92 -11.64
CA GLY A 796 38.44 10.07 -12.44
C GLY A 796 37.06 10.69 -12.64
N LEU A 797 36.52 11.38 -11.64
CA LEU A 797 35.28 12.14 -11.79
C LEU A 797 35.42 13.29 -12.79
N ILE A 798 36.54 14.04 -12.76
CA ILE A 798 36.80 15.11 -13.73
C ILE A 798 36.82 14.56 -15.15
N TYR A 799 37.42 13.38 -15.38
CA TYR A 799 37.46 12.76 -16.70
C TYR A 799 36.06 12.38 -17.22
N ILE A 800 35.21 11.81 -16.36
CA ILE A 800 33.81 11.49 -16.71
C ILE A 800 33.05 12.76 -17.05
N LEU A 801 33.15 13.80 -16.21
CA LEU A 801 32.51 15.09 -16.45
C LEU A 801 33.04 15.76 -17.73
N HIS A 802 34.31 15.60 -18.06
CA HIS A 802 34.90 16.13 -19.28
C HIS A 802 34.31 15.47 -20.53
N ASN A 803 34.34 14.14 -20.60
CA ASN A 803 33.76 13.39 -21.71
C ASN A 803 32.27 13.66 -21.89
N TRP A 804 31.53 13.78 -20.78
CA TRP A 804 30.12 14.15 -20.80
C TRP A 804 29.92 15.58 -21.35
N HIS A 805 30.68 16.55 -20.85
CA HIS A 805 30.56 17.95 -21.28
C HIS A 805 30.86 18.14 -22.78
N GLU A 806 31.88 17.47 -23.31
CA GLU A 806 32.22 17.52 -24.74
C GLU A 806 31.08 16.96 -25.62
N ARG A 807 30.46 15.85 -25.19
CA ARG A 807 29.30 15.27 -25.89
C ARG A 807 28.09 16.20 -25.86
N VAL A 808 27.81 16.81 -24.71
CA VAL A 808 26.71 17.77 -24.54
C VAL A 808 26.89 18.96 -25.48
N GLU A 809 28.08 19.56 -25.53
CA GLU A 809 28.37 20.71 -26.40
C GLU A 809 28.24 20.35 -27.89
N LYS A 810 28.79 19.20 -28.29
CA LYS A 810 28.72 18.71 -29.67
C LYS A 810 27.29 18.50 -30.15
N GLU A 811 26.47 17.82 -29.36
CA GLU A 811 25.06 17.57 -29.73
C GLU A 811 24.23 18.86 -29.66
N HIS A 812 24.48 19.75 -28.70
CA HIS A 812 23.82 21.07 -28.63
C HIS A 812 24.06 21.91 -29.89
N GLN A 813 25.31 22.01 -30.36
CA GLN A 813 25.64 22.74 -31.59
C GLN A 813 25.00 22.13 -32.84
N ARG A 814 24.90 20.80 -32.89
CA ARG A 814 24.23 20.08 -33.96
C ARG A 814 22.73 20.38 -33.99
N LEU A 815 22.07 20.32 -32.83
CA LEU A 815 20.66 20.66 -32.67
C LEU A 815 20.37 22.11 -33.08
N ARG A 816 21.25 23.06 -32.71
CA ARG A 816 21.08 24.47 -33.10
C ARG A 816 20.98 24.63 -34.62
N LYS A 817 21.85 23.96 -35.38
CA LYS A 817 21.83 23.96 -36.85
C LYS A 817 20.58 23.27 -37.43
N ASP A 818 20.18 22.16 -36.83
CA ASP A 818 19.03 21.38 -37.27
C ASP A 818 17.70 22.13 -37.06
N PHE A 819 17.52 22.80 -35.92
CA PHE A 819 16.34 23.63 -35.65
C PHE A 819 16.32 24.92 -36.48
N GLU A 820 17.47 25.50 -36.82
CA GLU A 820 17.54 26.65 -37.73
C GLU A 820 17.14 26.28 -39.16
N PHE A 821 17.53 25.08 -39.62
CA PHE A 821 17.03 24.51 -40.88
C PHE A 821 15.51 24.32 -40.85
N LEU A 822 14.98 23.73 -39.77
CA LEU A 822 13.55 23.49 -39.58
C LEU A 822 12.75 24.79 -39.62
N LYS A 823 13.22 25.81 -38.89
CA LYS A 823 12.66 27.17 -38.86
C LYS A 823 12.56 27.76 -40.27
N ARG A 824 13.65 27.72 -41.04
CA ARG A 824 13.68 28.27 -42.41
C ARG A 824 12.66 27.60 -43.33
N MET A 825 12.56 26.27 -43.28
CA MET A 825 11.60 25.51 -44.11
C MET A 825 10.15 25.79 -43.72
N LEU A 826 9.84 25.81 -42.43
CA LEU A 826 8.48 26.06 -41.96
C LEU A 826 8.05 27.51 -42.20
N LEU A 827 8.93 28.50 -41.99
CA LEU A 827 8.60 29.90 -42.30
C LEU A 827 8.32 30.11 -43.80
N GLN A 828 9.08 29.46 -44.68
CA GLN A 828 8.81 29.51 -46.13
C GLN A 828 7.46 28.86 -46.48
N ALA A 829 7.15 27.71 -45.88
CA ALA A 829 5.85 27.04 -46.06
C ALA A 829 4.69 27.92 -45.59
N CYS A 830 4.81 28.50 -44.40
CA CYS A 830 3.78 29.34 -43.78
C CYS A 830 3.58 30.67 -44.52
N GLY A 831 4.67 31.28 -45.01
CA GLY A 831 4.61 32.51 -45.81
C GLY A 831 3.87 32.31 -47.12
N ALA A 832 4.17 31.23 -47.85
CA ALA A 832 3.49 30.89 -49.10
C ALA A 832 1.98 30.71 -48.91
N VAL A 833 1.55 30.07 -47.81
CA VAL A 833 0.13 29.87 -47.47
C VAL A 833 -0.58 31.20 -47.17
N LYS A 834 0.07 32.12 -46.44
CA LYS A 834 -0.49 33.44 -46.13
C LYS A 834 -0.68 34.30 -47.38
N GLU A 835 0.28 34.23 -48.31
CA GLU A 835 0.26 34.99 -49.57
C GLU A 835 -0.60 34.31 -50.66
N GLY A 836 -1.03 33.06 -50.45
CA GLY A 836 -1.78 32.29 -51.44
C GLY A 836 -0.95 31.84 -52.65
N VAL A 837 0.36 31.71 -52.46
CA VAL A 837 1.35 31.35 -53.49
C VAL A 837 1.71 29.87 -53.37
N ALA A 838 2.06 29.23 -54.48
CA ALA A 838 2.49 27.83 -54.49
C ALA A 838 3.77 27.61 -53.65
N LEU A 839 3.83 26.48 -52.93
CA LEU A 839 5.01 26.08 -52.16
C LEU A 839 6.24 25.92 -53.06
N SER A 840 7.42 26.29 -52.55
CA SER A 840 8.68 26.05 -53.25
C SER A 840 8.93 24.55 -53.44
N VAL A 841 9.62 24.18 -54.52
CA VAL A 841 9.91 22.77 -54.85
C VAL A 841 10.67 22.07 -53.72
N GLU A 842 11.62 22.76 -53.08
CA GLU A 842 12.39 22.26 -51.94
C GLU A 842 11.50 21.97 -50.72
N THR A 843 10.58 22.90 -50.39
CA THR A 843 9.66 22.76 -49.26
C THR A 843 8.65 21.64 -49.49
N ASN A 844 8.11 21.55 -50.71
CA ASN A 844 7.15 20.51 -51.08
C ASN A 844 7.80 19.12 -51.05
N GLN A 845 9.03 19.00 -51.55
CA GLN A 845 9.80 17.75 -51.48
C GLN A 845 10.15 17.39 -50.03
N PHE A 846 10.46 18.36 -49.17
CA PHE A 846 10.68 18.12 -47.74
C PHE A 846 9.43 17.59 -47.05
N ILE A 847 8.27 18.24 -47.21
CA ILE A 847 6.98 17.81 -46.64
C ILE A 847 6.65 16.39 -47.13
N LYS A 848 6.74 16.15 -48.44
CA LYS A 848 6.45 14.84 -49.03
C LYS A 848 7.37 13.75 -48.50
N ASN A 849 8.68 14.00 -48.38
CA ASN A 849 9.63 13.03 -47.81
C ASN A 849 9.32 12.71 -46.33
N VAL A 850 8.78 13.67 -45.57
CA VAL A 850 8.35 13.45 -44.18
C VAL A 850 7.04 12.68 -44.14
N SER A 851 6.03 13.08 -44.93
CA SER A 851 4.77 12.33 -45.09
C SER A 851 5.04 10.87 -45.48
N ASP A 852 5.81 10.64 -46.55
CA ASP A 852 6.15 9.30 -47.03
C ASP A 852 6.88 8.47 -45.96
N CYS A 853 7.75 9.08 -45.14
CA CYS A 853 8.47 8.36 -44.09
C CYS A 853 7.61 8.05 -42.85
N HIS A 854 6.75 8.98 -42.43
CA HIS A 854 5.95 8.85 -41.20
C HIS A 854 4.58 8.17 -41.45
N LEU A 855 4.10 8.11 -42.70
CA LEU A 855 2.83 7.49 -43.09
C LEU A 855 2.99 6.17 -43.87
N ALA A 856 4.21 5.81 -44.33
CA ALA A 856 4.45 4.53 -45.02
C ALA A 856 4.08 3.29 -44.18
N ASP A 857 4.00 3.39 -42.86
CA ASP A 857 3.51 2.29 -42.01
C ASP A 857 2.03 1.95 -42.26
N ILE A 858 1.24 2.86 -42.87
CA ILE A 858 -0.16 2.60 -43.25
C ILE A 858 -0.25 1.89 -44.62
N MET A 859 0.73 2.08 -45.51
CA MET A 859 0.78 1.40 -46.82
C MET A 859 1.57 0.08 -46.79
N ALA A 860 2.54 -0.06 -45.88
CA ALA A 860 3.40 -1.23 -45.79
C ALA A 860 2.81 -2.41 -44.99
N SER A 861 1.69 -2.21 -44.29
CA SER A 861 0.94 -3.32 -43.67
C SER A 861 0.19 -4.18 -44.69
N GLY A 862 0.21 -3.81 -45.97
CA GLY A 862 -0.34 -4.62 -47.05
C GLY A 862 0.14 -4.16 -48.42
N ILE A 863 1.39 -4.43 -48.78
CA ILE A 863 1.83 -4.78 -50.14
C ILE A 863 3.27 -5.32 -50.11
N CYS A 864 3.40 -6.43 -50.80
CA CYS A 864 4.57 -7.23 -51.08
C CYS A 864 5.58 -6.51 -52.00
N ASP A 865 6.86 -6.58 -51.63
CA ASP A 865 7.98 -6.40 -52.56
C ASP A 865 8.70 -7.74 -52.65
N LYS A 866 8.57 -8.44 -53.79
CA LYS A 866 9.54 -9.45 -54.22
C LYS A 866 10.83 -8.74 -54.65
N PRO A 867 12.02 -9.22 -54.26
CA PRO A 867 13.20 -9.06 -55.08
C PRO A 867 13.53 -10.39 -55.76
N SER A 868 13.51 -10.41 -57.09
CA SER A 868 14.37 -11.29 -57.85
C SER A 868 15.81 -10.82 -57.66
N GLY A 869 16.60 -11.56 -56.89
CA GLY A 869 18.03 -11.29 -56.67
C GLY A 869 18.44 -11.65 -55.25
N GLU A 870 19.38 -12.58 -55.14
CA GLU A 870 19.95 -13.18 -53.93
C GLU A 870 20.27 -12.18 -52.80
N GLU A 871 19.45 -12.10 -51.75
CA GLU A 871 19.87 -11.58 -50.43
C GLU A 871 19.35 -12.47 -49.30
N ARG A 872 20.22 -12.72 -48.32
CA ARG A 872 20.07 -13.73 -47.25
C ARG A 872 18.96 -13.37 -46.25
N PRO A 873 18.22 -14.36 -45.69
CA PRO A 873 17.17 -14.09 -44.71
C PRO A 873 17.78 -13.73 -43.35
N GLY A 874 17.47 -12.54 -42.83
CA GLY A 874 17.83 -12.17 -41.46
C GLY A 874 18.11 -10.69 -41.14
N GLN A 875 17.98 -9.75 -42.09
CA GLN A 875 18.10 -8.33 -41.77
C GLN A 875 16.73 -7.63 -41.80
N PRO A 876 16.34 -6.88 -40.75
CA PRO A 876 15.16 -6.03 -40.80
C PRO A 876 15.36 -4.95 -41.88
N ARG A 877 14.32 -4.70 -42.70
CA ARG A 877 14.33 -3.63 -43.70
C ARG A 877 14.67 -2.31 -43.01
N LYS A 878 15.81 -1.70 -43.36
CA LYS A 878 16.18 -0.36 -42.86
C LYS A 878 15.16 0.65 -43.38
N ILE A 879 14.25 1.09 -42.51
CA ILE A 879 13.33 2.21 -42.79
C ILE A 879 14.19 3.43 -43.13
N ARG A 880 13.96 4.06 -44.28
CA ARG A 880 14.67 5.28 -44.68
C ARG A 880 14.20 6.43 -43.79
N HIS A 881 14.95 6.75 -42.73
CA HIS A 881 14.62 7.87 -41.84
C HIS A 881 14.70 9.22 -42.57
N CYS A 882 13.58 9.94 -42.61
CA CYS A 882 13.55 11.31 -43.13
C CYS A 882 14.40 12.25 -42.26
N ARG A 883 14.60 13.48 -42.74
CA ARG A 883 15.40 14.47 -42.01
C ARG A 883 14.79 14.84 -40.66
N LEU A 884 13.46 14.84 -40.52
CA LEU A 884 12.77 15.10 -39.25
C LEU A 884 13.04 14.00 -38.20
N CYS A 885 13.04 12.72 -38.60
CA CYS A 885 13.45 11.60 -37.75
C CYS A 885 14.91 11.71 -37.28
N LYS A 886 15.82 12.19 -38.16
CA LYS A 886 17.23 12.40 -37.78
C LYS A 886 17.39 13.51 -36.74
N ILE A 887 16.57 14.55 -36.81
CA ILE A 887 16.52 15.61 -35.78
C ILE A 887 16.04 15.00 -34.46
N HIS A 888 14.95 14.22 -34.48
CA HIS A 888 14.44 13.54 -33.28
C HIS A 888 15.48 12.60 -32.64
N GLU A 889 16.21 11.82 -33.43
CA GLU A 889 17.29 10.96 -32.92
C GLU A 889 18.40 11.78 -32.23
N THR A 890 18.68 12.98 -32.76
CA THR A 890 19.66 13.90 -32.16
C THR A 890 19.12 14.52 -30.86
N VAL A 891 17.83 14.86 -30.81
CA VAL A 891 17.15 15.32 -29.58
C VAL A 891 17.19 14.24 -28.52
N ASN A 892 16.86 12.99 -28.85
CA ASN A 892 16.88 11.87 -27.89
C ASN A 892 18.29 11.58 -27.35
N LYS A 893 19.33 11.71 -28.19
CA LYS A 893 20.73 11.62 -27.73
C LYS A 893 21.06 12.73 -26.75
N PHE A 894 20.62 13.95 -27.00
CA PHE A 894 20.81 15.08 -26.10
C PHE A 894 20.02 14.92 -24.79
N GLU A 895 18.78 14.42 -24.86
CA GLU A 895 17.93 14.09 -23.71
C GLU A 895 18.61 13.09 -22.78
N CYS A 896 19.17 12.00 -23.33
CA CYS A 896 19.87 10.96 -22.56
C CYS A 896 21.14 11.47 -21.86
N LEU A 897 21.73 12.59 -22.32
CA LEU A 897 22.87 13.22 -21.64
C LEU A 897 22.42 14.08 -20.45
N LEU A 898 21.20 14.61 -20.46
CA LEU A 898 20.69 15.53 -19.44
C LEU A 898 19.79 14.85 -18.39
N PHE A 899 19.18 13.73 -18.74
CA PHE A 899 18.24 13.00 -17.88
C PHE A 899 18.67 11.54 -17.68
N ALA A 900 18.25 10.94 -16.57
CA ALA A 900 18.55 9.54 -16.23
C ALA A 900 17.66 8.57 -17.04
N LYS A 901 17.88 8.50 -18.36
CA LYS A 901 17.18 7.64 -19.31
C LYS A 901 18.14 6.66 -19.98
N GLU A 902 17.70 5.42 -20.18
CA GLU A 902 18.45 4.42 -20.95
C GLU A 902 17.74 4.12 -22.27
N LEU A 903 18.52 4.16 -23.37
CA LEU A 903 18.09 3.74 -24.70
C LEU A 903 17.97 2.21 -24.72
N GLY A 904 16.76 1.70 -24.89
CA GLY A 904 16.51 0.27 -25.09
C GLY A 904 17.16 -0.25 -26.38
N LYS A 905 17.29 -1.59 -26.49
CA LYS A 905 17.88 -2.27 -27.66
C LYS A 905 17.15 -1.98 -28.99
N GLU A 906 15.91 -1.49 -28.93
CA GLU A 906 15.08 -1.11 -30.08
C GLU A 906 15.02 0.41 -30.30
N GLY A 907 15.81 1.21 -29.57
CA GLY A 907 15.73 2.67 -29.60
C GLY A 907 14.51 3.25 -28.86
N THR A 908 13.73 2.41 -28.19
CA THR A 908 12.65 2.82 -27.29
C THR A 908 13.24 3.34 -25.98
N ILE A 909 12.91 4.59 -25.65
CA ILE A 909 13.30 5.24 -24.40
C ILE A 909 12.47 4.61 -23.29
N THR A 910 13.12 4.16 -22.21
CA THR A 910 12.42 3.71 -21.00
C THR A 910 11.68 4.90 -20.38
N ASP A 911 10.43 4.72 -19.91
CA ASP A 911 9.66 5.73 -19.16
C ASP A 911 10.35 6.03 -17.81
N GLY A 912 11.46 6.76 -17.89
CA GLY A 912 12.31 7.15 -16.80
C GLY A 912 11.86 8.50 -16.24
N SER A 913 11.62 8.52 -14.93
CA SER A 913 11.46 9.70 -14.06
C SER A 913 12.19 10.95 -14.55
N GLU A 914 11.62 12.15 -14.36
CA GLU A 914 12.22 13.49 -14.63
C GLU A 914 13.53 13.80 -13.88
N ASN A 915 14.24 12.78 -13.42
CA ASN A 915 15.48 12.85 -12.68
C ASN A 915 16.63 13.25 -13.62
N SER A 916 17.49 14.13 -13.11
CA SER A 916 18.70 14.58 -13.83
C SER A 916 19.69 13.43 -14.02
N SER A 917 20.51 13.50 -15.08
CA SER A 917 21.60 12.55 -15.30
C SER A 917 22.58 12.51 -14.12
N MET A 918 23.32 11.41 -14.01
CA MET A 918 24.30 11.21 -12.93
C MET A 918 25.30 12.36 -12.86
N GLU A 919 25.79 12.81 -14.01
CA GLU A 919 26.78 13.87 -14.15
C GLU A 919 26.26 15.21 -13.64
N ILE A 920 25.01 15.57 -13.96
CA ILE A 920 24.36 16.78 -13.43
C ILE A 920 24.15 16.68 -11.92
N MET A 921 23.78 15.50 -11.41
CA MET A 921 23.64 15.28 -9.97
C MET A 921 24.96 15.44 -9.24
N LEU A 922 26.05 14.87 -9.77
CA LEU A 922 27.39 15.04 -9.24
C LEU A 922 27.76 16.54 -9.17
N ILE A 923 27.50 17.29 -10.25
CA ILE A 923 27.74 18.73 -10.29
C ILE A 923 26.90 19.47 -9.22
N ARG A 924 25.61 19.15 -9.07
CA ARG A 924 24.72 19.74 -8.06
C ARG A 924 25.19 19.47 -6.63
N VAL A 925 25.59 18.25 -6.33
CA VAL A 925 26.09 17.87 -4.98
C VAL A 925 27.38 18.60 -4.66
N VAL A 926 28.33 18.64 -5.62
CA VAL A 926 29.62 19.31 -5.41
C VAL A 926 29.44 20.81 -5.29
N PHE A 927 28.75 21.47 -6.22
CA PHE A 927 28.55 22.92 -6.16
C PHE A 927 27.66 23.35 -4.99
N GLY A 928 26.67 22.53 -4.61
CA GLY A 928 25.89 22.74 -3.39
C GLY A 928 26.74 22.65 -2.12
N PHE A 929 27.70 21.72 -2.07
CA PHE A 929 28.67 21.62 -0.98
C PHE A 929 29.62 22.83 -0.92
N LEU A 930 30.20 23.23 -2.05
CA LEU A 930 31.14 24.36 -2.13
C LEU A 930 30.49 25.69 -1.74
N ARG A 931 29.24 25.92 -2.16
CA ARG A 931 28.47 27.12 -1.80
C ARG A 931 28.24 27.26 -0.29
N GLY A 932 28.17 26.14 0.44
CA GLY A 932 27.96 26.08 1.88
C GLY A 932 29.17 26.46 2.73
N ARG A 933 30.39 26.51 2.15
CA ARG A 933 31.62 26.81 2.90
C ARG A 933 32.12 28.23 2.65
N HIS A 934 32.79 28.81 3.65
CA HIS A 934 33.37 30.15 3.55
C HIS A 934 34.67 30.17 2.72
N GLU A 935 35.43 29.07 2.70
CA GLU A 935 36.69 28.91 1.96
C GLU A 935 36.55 29.09 0.44
N PHE A 936 35.36 28.87 -0.11
CA PHE A 936 35.09 28.96 -1.56
C PHE A 936 34.21 30.15 -1.95
N ALA A 937 34.23 31.24 -1.15
CA ALA A 937 33.37 32.41 -1.36
C ALA A 937 33.51 33.05 -2.75
N GLU A 938 34.72 33.07 -3.31
CA GLU A 938 35.04 33.66 -4.62
C GLU A 938 34.30 32.96 -5.77
N TRP A 939 34.18 31.63 -5.73
CA TRP A 939 33.52 30.83 -6.77
C TRP A 939 32.02 30.65 -6.56
N LYS A 940 31.42 31.20 -5.49
CA LYS A 940 29.98 31.02 -5.22
C LYS A 940 29.09 31.57 -6.33
N ALA A 941 29.45 32.72 -6.89
CA ALA A 941 28.71 33.34 -7.99
C ALA A 941 28.83 32.50 -9.27
N GLU A 942 30.03 32.02 -9.57
CA GLU A 942 30.29 31.18 -10.75
C GLU A 942 29.61 29.81 -10.64
N CYS A 943 29.69 29.12 -9.49
CA CYS A 943 28.97 27.87 -9.24
C CYS A 943 27.45 28.05 -9.36
N LYS A 944 26.91 29.18 -8.89
CA LYS A 944 25.47 29.49 -9.02
C LYS A 944 25.10 29.65 -10.50
N ASN A 945 25.86 30.46 -11.25
CA ASN A 945 25.63 30.66 -12.68
C ASN A 945 25.72 29.32 -13.45
N LYS A 946 26.69 28.45 -13.17
CA LYS A 946 26.80 27.13 -13.83
C LYS A 946 25.65 26.19 -13.50
N LEU A 947 25.09 26.23 -12.29
CA LEU A 947 23.87 25.47 -11.97
C LEU A 947 22.67 26.01 -12.75
N GLU A 948 22.53 27.33 -12.83
CA GLU A 948 21.49 27.98 -13.65
C GLU A 948 21.64 27.65 -15.15
N GLN A 949 22.87 27.53 -15.66
CA GLN A 949 23.12 27.05 -17.02
C GLN A 949 22.59 25.63 -17.23
N LEU A 950 22.85 24.69 -16.31
CA LEU A 950 22.36 23.32 -16.42
C LEU A 950 20.83 23.23 -16.34
N ASP A 951 20.21 24.00 -15.43
CA ASP A 951 18.76 24.06 -15.30
C ASP A 951 18.12 24.67 -16.56
N CYS A 952 18.77 25.69 -17.14
CA CYS A 952 18.36 26.29 -18.41
C CYS A 952 18.50 25.30 -19.58
N MET A 953 19.57 24.49 -19.63
CA MET A 953 19.75 23.46 -20.65
C MET A 953 18.71 22.35 -20.56
N GLN A 954 18.40 21.87 -19.35
CA GLN A 954 17.31 20.91 -19.12
C GLN A 954 15.95 21.47 -19.52
N SER A 955 15.72 22.77 -19.29
CA SER A 955 14.49 23.45 -19.71
C SER A 955 14.43 23.67 -21.23
N LEU A 956 15.57 23.97 -21.85
CA LEU A 956 15.71 24.18 -23.30
C LEU A 956 15.40 22.90 -24.07
N GLU A 957 15.87 21.75 -23.58
CA GLU A 957 15.62 20.44 -24.18
C GLU A 957 14.11 20.13 -24.24
N LYS A 958 13.37 20.37 -23.15
CA LYS A 958 11.90 20.22 -23.12
C LYS A 958 11.22 21.12 -24.16
N LEU A 959 11.73 22.33 -24.37
CA LEU A 959 11.22 23.24 -25.40
C LEU A 959 11.62 22.83 -26.83
N GLN A 960 12.79 22.20 -27.02
CA GLN A 960 13.21 21.62 -28.30
C GLN A 960 12.30 20.46 -28.70
N ILE A 961 12.00 19.54 -27.78
CA ILE A 961 11.00 18.48 -28.00
C ILE A 961 9.67 19.10 -28.40
N LYS A 962 9.17 20.07 -27.62
CA LYS A 962 7.91 20.74 -27.91
C LYS A 962 7.90 21.37 -29.30
N TYR A 963 8.95 22.12 -29.65
CA TYR A 963 9.04 22.76 -30.97
C TYR A 963 9.11 21.73 -32.11
N TRP A 964 9.84 20.62 -31.92
CA TRP A 964 9.88 19.52 -32.88
C TRP A 964 8.50 18.86 -33.06
N ILE A 965 7.74 18.63 -31.98
CA ILE A 965 6.38 18.08 -32.03
C ILE A 965 5.45 19.02 -32.80
N GLU A 966 5.45 20.31 -32.49
CA GLU A 966 4.61 21.29 -33.19
C GLU A 966 5.00 21.40 -34.66
N ALA A 967 6.28 21.31 -34.99
CA ALA A 967 6.77 21.26 -36.37
C ALA A 967 6.27 20.01 -37.12
N GLU A 968 6.30 18.85 -36.46
CA GLU A 968 5.73 17.62 -37.01
C GLU A 968 4.23 17.77 -37.26
N TYR A 969 3.48 18.39 -36.33
CA TYR A 969 2.05 18.63 -36.49
C TYR A 969 1.73 19.58 -37.65
N VAL A 970 2.52 20.64 -37.87
CA VAL A 970 2.33 21.52 -39.02
C VAL A 970 2.59 20.77 -40.34
N ILE A 971 3.63 19.94 -40.40
CA ILE A 971 3.91 19.14 -41.61
C ILE A 971 2.78 18.13 -41.85
N LYS A 972 2.32 17.43 -40.81
CA LYS A 972 1.16 16.54 -40.89
C LYS A 972 -0.12 17.27 -41.29
N ALA A 973 -0.32 18.52 -40.86
CA ALA A 973 -1.49 19.31 -41.23
C ALA A 973 -1.58 19.59 -42.75
N PHE A 974 -0.45 19.75 -43.44
CA PHE A 974 -0.43 19.86 -44.91
C PHE A 974 -0.90 18.56 -45.58
N ASP A 975 -0.46 17.41 -45.06
CA ASP A 975 -0.89 16.10 -45.56
C ASP A 975 -2.37 15.83 -45.25
N GLU A 976 -2.81 16.12 -44.03
CA GLU A 976 -4.21 16.00 -43.58
C GLU A 976 -5.17 16.81 -44.48
N LEU A 977 -4.77 18.00 -44.94
CA LEU A 977 -5.58 18.82 -45.84
C LEU A 977 -5.76 18.18 -47.23
N GLU A 978 -4.76 17.46 -47.72
CA GLU A 978 -4.88 16.73 -48.99
C GLU A 978 -5.65 15.42 -48.79
N MET A 979 -5.33 14.68 -47.73
CA MET A 979 -6.01 13.43 -47.38
C MET A 979 -7.49 13.63 -47.06
N CYS A 980 -7.88 14.73 -46.40
CA CYS A 980 -9.28 14.97 -46.04
C CYS A 980 -10.18 15.17 -47.27
N LYS A 981 -9.63 15.52 -48.44
CA LYS A 981 -10.42 15.68 -49.69
C LYS A 981 -10.79 14.33 -50.30
N MET A 982 -10.10 13.25 -49.95
CA MET A 982 -10.34 11.91 -50.46
C MET A 982 -11.69 11.33 -50.00
N ARG A 983 -12.29 10.49 -50.86
CA ARG A 983 -13.55 9.77 -50.59
C ARG A 983 -13.33 8.27 -50.48
N LEU A 984 -14.36 7.55 -50.03
CA LEU A 984 -14.44 6.11 -50.18
C LEU A 984 -14.32 5.72 -51.66
N LEU A 985 -13.50 4.71 -51.94
CA LEU A 985 -13.26 4.13 -53.25
C LEU A 985 -13.68 2.65 -53.23
N LEU A 986 -14.03 2.12 -54.39
CA LEU A 986 -14.26 0.68 -54.57
C LEU A 986 -12.97 -0.01 -54.98
N THR A 987 -12.72 -1.18 -54.41
CA THR A 987 -11.70 -2.13 -54.88
C THR A 987 -12.33 -3.47 -55.22
N GLU A 988 -11.82 -4.16 -56.23
CA GLU A 988 -12.18 -5.56 -56.52
C GLU A 988 -11.18 -6.54 -55.88
N ASN A 989 -10.01 -6.05 -55.45
CA ASN A 989 -8.98 -6.86 -54.82
C ASN A 989 -9.15 -6.86 -53.30
N PRO A 990 -9.38 -8.03 -52.65
CA PRO A 990 -9.46 -8.13 -51.19
C PRO A 990 -8.19 -7.66 -50.48
N GLU A 991 -7.03 -7.77 -51.13
CA GLU A 991 -5.74 -7.34 -50.55
C GLU A 991 -5.58 -5.81 -50.48
N GLU A 992 -6.36 -5.06 -51.26
CA GLU A 992 -6.37 -3.59 -51.25
C GLU A 992 -7.42 -2.98 -50.30
N GLN A 993 -8.15 -3.83 -49.56
CA GLN A 993 -9.18 -3.39 -48.64
C GLN A 993 -8.57 -2.53 -47.53
N SER A 994 -9.15 -1.35 -47.31
CA SER A 994 -8.72 -0.42 -46.27
C SER A 994 -9.88 0.44 -45.80
N ASN A 995 -9.68 1.29 -44.79
CA ASN A 995 -10.70 2.24 -44.33
C ASN A 995 -11.23 3.17 -45.45
N PHE A 996 -10.46 3.36 -46.52
CA PHE A 996 -10.83 4.20 -47.66
C PHE A 996 -11.21 3.39 -48.91
N ARG A 997 -10.91 2.09 -48.96
CA ARG A 997 -11.20 1.19 -50.09
C ARG A 997 -12.07 0.03 -49.63
N ILE A 998 -13.33 0.03 -50.03
CA ILE A 998 -14.32 -0.97 -49.64
C ILE A 998 -14.67 -1.89 -50.81
N LEU A 999 -15.07 -3.11 -50.50
CA LEU A 999 -15.53 -4.08 -51.50
C LEU A 999 -17.00 -3.78 -51.87
N PRO A 1000 -17.43 -4.02 -53.12
CA PRO A 1000 -18.78 -3.68 -53.57
C PRO A 1000 -19.91 -4.24 -52.72
N TYR A 1001 -19.76 -5.46 -52.18
CA TYR A 1001 -20.79 -6.11 -51.35
C TYR A 1001 -20.95 -5.47 -49.95
N GLN A 1002 -19.99 -4.67 -49.49
CA GLN A 1002 -20.02 -4.03 -48.17
C GLN A 1002 -20.73 -2.66 -48.18
N LEU A 1003 -21.15 -2.18 -49.35
CA LEU A 1003 -21.78 -0.85 -49.50
C LEU A 1003 -23.06 -0.72 -48.68
N GLU A 1004 -23.91 -1.75 -48.68
CA GLU A 1004 -25.18 -1.73 -47.93
C GLU A 1004 -24.96 -1.75 -46.42
N GLU A 1005 -24.05 -2.60 -45.94
CA GLU A 1005 -23.66 -2.68 -44.52
C GLU A 1005 -23.11 -1.34 -44.04
N GLN A 1006 -22.20 -0.72 -44.80
CA GLN A 1006 -21.62 0.58 -44.47
C GLN A 1006 -22.67 1.70 -44.46
N SER A 1007 -23.66 1.64 -45.36
CA SER A 1007 -24.78 2.60 -45.39
C SER A 1007 -25.63 2.48 -44.13
N GLN A 1008 -26.00 1.26 -43.72
CA GLN A 1008 -26.78 1.01 -42.51
C GLN A 1008 -26.02 1.43 -41.24
N PHE A 1009 -24.73 1.10 -41.17
CA PHE A 1009 -23.84 1.51 -40.07
C PHE A 1009 -23.80 3.03 -39.90
N ASN A 1010 -23.63 3.78 -41.00
CA ASN A 1010 -23.62 5.24 -40.96
C ASN A 1010 -24.97 5.82 -40.54
N MET A 1011 -26.10 5.24 -40.95
CA MET A 1011 -27.43 5.69 -40.52
C MET A 1011 -27.63 5.47 -39.02
N ALA A 1012 -27.28 4.30 -38.49
CA ALA A 1012 -27.38 4.01 -37.06
C ALA A 1012 -26.51 4.96 -36.21
N ASN A 1013 -25.28 5.23 -36.65
CA ASN A 1013 -24.38 6.17 -35.98
C ASN A 1013 -24.93 7.61 -35.95
N ILE A 1014 -25.65 8.04 -37.00
CA ILE A 1014 -26.29 9.36 -37.01
C ILE A 1014 -27.35 9.44 -35.92
N GLU A 1015 -28.23 8.46 -35.83
CA GLU A 1015 -29.30 8.44 -34.81
C GLU A 1015 -28.73 8.40 -33.39
N GLU A 1016 -27.72 7.56 -33.15
CA GLU A 1016 -27.07 7.45 -31.84
C GLU A 1016 -26.32 8.74 -31.45
N ALA A 1017 -25.50 9.28 -32.37
CA ALA A 1017 -24.73 10.49 -32.12
C ALA A 1017 -25.64 11.70 -31.87
N GLN A 1018 -26.77 11.81 -32.58
CA GLN A 1018 -27.78 12.83 -32.35
C GLN A 1018 -28.33 12.78 -30.93
N LEU A 1019 -28.77 11.60 -30.49
CA LEU A 1019 -29.34 11.40 -29.15
C LEU A 1019 -28.30 11.71 -28.05
N ASN A 1020 -27.08 11.21 -28.22
CA ASN A 1020 -25.98 11.44 -27.29
C ASN A 1020 -25.58 12.92 -27.23
N PHE A 1021 -25.51 13.61 -28.37
CA PHE A 1021 -25.19 15.03 -28.44
C PHE A 1021 -26.24 15.89 -27.72
N VAL A 1022 -27.53 15.61 -27.93
CA VAL A 1022 -28.62 16.33 -27.23
C VAL A 1022 -28.51 16.14 -25.71
N ARG A 1023 -28.23 14.91 -25.25
CA ARG A 1023 -28.03 14.62 -23.82
C ARG A 1023 -26.83 15.38 -23.25
N LEU A 1024 -25.69 15.34 -23.94
CA LEU A 1024 -24.46 16.00 -23.49
C LEU A 1024 -24.60 17.53 -23.52
N SER A 1025 -25.26 18.09 -24.53
CA SER A 1025 -25.55 19.53 -24.62
C SER A 1025 -26.45 19.99 -23.47
N GLY A 1026 -27.47 19.19 -23.11
CA GLY A 1026 -28.29 19.44 -21.92
C GLY A 1026 -27.48 19.42 -20.62
N ARG A 1027 -26.56 18.46 -20.48
CA ARG A 1027 -25.61 18.41 -19.36
C ARG A 1027 -24.71 19.64 -19.30
N LEU A 1028 -24.19 20.10 -20.44
CA LEU A 1028 -23.32 21.27 -20.49
C LEU A 1028 -24.05 22.52 -20.00
N LYS A 1029 -25.31 22.70 -20.40
CA LYS A 1029 -26.17 23.79 -19.92
C LYS A 1029 -26.34 23.73 -18.40
N TYR A 1030 -26.60 22.55 -17.84
CA TYR A 1030 -26.67 22.36 -16.39
C TYR A 1030 -25.36 22.74 -15.68
N LEU A 1031 -24.22 22.28 -16.18
CA LEU A 1031 -22.90 22.65 -15.64
C LEU A 1031 -22.62 24.14 -15.75
N LYS A 1032 -23.00 24.79 -16.86
CA LYS A 1032 -22.89 26.24 -17.04
C LYS A 1032 -23.69 26.98 -15.97
N HIS A 1033 -24.96 26.59 -15.77
CA HIS A 1033 -25.83 27.17 -14.74
C HIS A 1033 -25.35 26.96 -13.30
N LEU A 1034 -24.69 25.83 -12.99
CA LEU A 1034 -24.10 25.60 -11.67
C LEU A 1034 -23.02 26.62 -11.28
N LYS A 1035 -22.39 27.29 -12.24
CA LYS A 1035 -21.38 28.34 -11.99
C LYS A 1035 -22.02 29.70 -11.72
N ASP A 1036 -23.18 29.96 -12.31
CA ASP A 1036 -23.67 31.31 -12.41
C ASP A 1036 -24.26 31.84 -11.11
N ASP A 1037 -24.71 31.00 -10.15
CA ASP A 1037 -25.39 31.45 -8.90
C ASP A 1037 -26.37 32.63 -9.16
N ALA A 1038 -26.89 32.73 -10.39
CA ALA A 1038 -27.51 33.93 -10.93
C ALA A 1038 -29.01 33.72 -10.97
N GLY A 1039 -29.59 33.94 -9.80
CA GLY A 1039 -31.00 34.21 -9.64
C GLY A 1039 -31.75 32.99 -9.14
N ASP A 1040 -32.19 33.11 -7.89
CA ASP A 1040 -33.52 32.75 -7.43
C ASP A 1040 -34.59 33.16 -8.45
N LYS A 1041 -34.66 32.42 -9.56
CA LYS A 1041 -35.74 32.57 -10.51
C LYS A 1041 -36.87 31.64 -10.05
N PRO A 1042 -38.10 32.15 -9.96
CA PRO A 1042 -39.23 31.37 -9.48
C PRO A 1042 -39.56 30.25 -10.46
N CYS A 1043 -40.10 29.15 -9.97
CA CYS A 1043 -40.53 28.05 -10.84
C CYS A 1043 -41.48 28.57 -11.95
N PRO A 1044 -41.30 28.24 -13.23
CA PRO A 1044 -42.15 28.75 -14.31
C PRO A 1044 -43.60 28.24 -14.25
N ILE A 1045 -43.90 27.25 -13.40
CA ILE A 1045 -45.26 26.73 -13.16
C ILE A 1045 -45.89 27.41 -11.94
N CYS A 1046 -45.37 27.16 -10.73
CA CYS A 1046 -45.97 27.64 -9.48
C CYS A 1046 -45.45 29.01 -9.01
N GLN A 1047 -44.42 29.55 -9.66
CA GLN A 1047 -43.76 30.80 -9.32
C GLN A 1047 -43.20 30.90 -7.89
N THR A 1048 -43.04 29.78 -7.18
CA THR A 1048 -42.46 29.79 -5.84
C THR A 1048 -40.93 29.83 -5.86
N LEU A 1049 -40.38 30.46 -4.83
CA LEU A 1049 -38.94 30.48 -4.53
C LEU A 1049 -38.58 29.59 -3.33
N ASP A 1050 -39.59 29.15 -2.58
CA ASP A 1050 -39.46 28.45 -1.28
C ASP A 1050 -39.19 26.95 -1.40
N ASP A 1051 -39.11 26.39 -2.62
CA ASP A 1051 -38.82 24.96 -2.80
C ASP A 1051 -37.31 24.70 -2.63
N ASP A 1052 -36.95 23.88 -1.65
CA ASP A 1052 -35.58 23.47 -1.35
C ASP A 1052 -34.94 22.74 -2.53
N ARG A 1053 -35.74 22.08 -3.38
CA ARG A 1053 -35.27 21.29 -4.53
C ARG A 1053 -35.85 21.80 -5.84
N TYR A 1054 -35.00 21.91 -6.85
CA TYR A 1054 -35.42 22.23 -8.22
C TYR A 1054 -34.80 21.25 -9.22
N VAL A 1055 -35.48 21.07 -10.34
CA VAL A 1055 -35.16 20.13 -11.41
C VAL A 1055 -34.94 20.88 -12.71
N MET A 1056 -33.81 20.67 -13.36
CA MET A 1056 -33.51 21.20 -14.68
C MET A 1056 -33.74 20.15 -15.77
N MET A 1057 -34.49 20.57 -16.79
CA MET A 1057 -34.83 19.80 -17.99
C MET A 1057 -33.67 19.84 -19.00
N SER A 1058 -33.63 18.91 -19.97
CA SER A 1058 -32.56 18.81 -20.99
C SER A 1058 -32.41 20.08 -21.85
N CYS A 1059 -33.49 20.84 -22.00
CA CYS A 1059 -33.51 22.12 -22.71
C CYS A 1059 -32.87 23.28 -21.92
N GLY A 1060 -32.61 23.12 -20.62
CA GLY A 1060 -32.08 24.15 -19.71
C GLY A 1060 -33.13 24.88 -18.86
N HIS A 1061 -34.42 24.63 -19.07
CA HIS A 1061 -35.49 25.18 -18.22
C HIS A 1061 -35.60 24.40 -16.91
N TYR A 1062 -35.93 25.07 -15.80
CA TYR A 1062 -36.03 24.46 -14.47
C TYR A 1062 -37.46 24.49 -13.91
N LEU A 1063 -37.74 23.62 -12.95
CA LEU A 1063 -39.05 23.39 -12.31
C LEU A 1063 -38.83 23.08 -10.82
N CYS A 1064 -39.82 23.35 -9.97
CA CYS A 1064 -39.77 22.89 -8.58
C CYS A 1064 -40.13 21.39 -8.51
N GLN A 1065 -39.75 20.70 -7.44
CA GLN A 1065 -39.98 19.24 -7.35
C GLN A 1065 -41.48 18.93 -7.32
N GLU A 1066 -42.27 19.71 -6.56
CA GLU A 1066 -43.72 19.52 -6.47
C GLU A 1066 -44.44 19.63 -7.82
N CYS A 1067 -44.00 20.58 -8.65
CA CYS A 1067 -44.55 20.78 -10.00
C CYS A 1067 -44.19 19.62 -10.92
N LEU A 1068 -42.98 19.07 -10.82
CA LEU A 1068 -42.58 17.89 -11.59
C LEU A 1068 -43.39 16.66 -11.19
N ASP A 1069 -43.60 16.45 -9.90
CA ASP A 1069 -44.36 15.31 -9.38
C ASP A 1069 -45.83 15.39 -9.80
N THR A 1070 -46.41 16.59 -9.76
CA THR A 1070 -47.75 16.86 -10.29
C THR A 1070 -47.84 16.54 -11.79
N MET A 1071 -46.83 16.92 -12.58
CA MET A 1071 -46.77 16.57 -14.01
C MET A 1071 -46.67 15.06 -14.22
N ARG A 1072 -45.86 14.35 -13.43
CA ARG A 1072 -45.71 12.89 -13.54
C ARG A 1072 -46.99 12.14 -13.16
N LEU A 1073 -47.72 12.64 -12.16
CA LEU A 1073 -49.01 12.10 -11.76
C LEU A 1073 -50.08 12.24 -12.85
N GLN A 1074 -50.08 13.33 -13.62
CA GLN A 1074 -51.06 13.57 -14.68
C GLN A 1074 -50.79 12.79 -15.98
N PHE A 1075 -49.53 12.55 -16.34
CA PHE A 1075 -49.16 12.00 -17.67
C PHE A 1075 -48.70 10.52 -17.66
N GLY A 1076 -48.68 9.88 -16.49
CA GLY A 1076 -48.23 8.48 -16.31
C GLY A 1076 -46.71 8.35 -16.27
N ARG A 1077 -46.20 7.45 -15.41
CA ARG A 1077 -44.75 7.26 -15.14
C ARG A 1077 -43.92 6.85 -16.36
N GLU A 1078 -44.52 6.30 -17.41
CA GLU A 1078 -43.81 5.73 -18.57
C GLU A 1078 -43.60 6.69 -19.75
N ARG A 1079 -44.17 7.92 -19.73
CA ARG A 1079 -43.98 8.89 -20.82
C ARG A 1079 -42.78 9.79 -20.56
N LYS A 1080 -42.00 10.06 -21.62
CA LYS A 1080 -40.90 11.04 -21.62
C LYS A 1080 -41.43 12.40 -21.11
N THR A 1081 -40.82 12.92 -20.04
CA THR A 1081 -41.21 14.21 -19.46
C THR A 1081 -40.93 15.35 -20.44
N LYS A 1082 -41.99 15.98 -20.95
CA LYS A 1082 -41.88 17.16 -21.82
C LYS A 1082 -41.67 18.42 -20.99
N CYS A 1083 -40.80 19.29 -21.48
CA CYS A 1083 -40.60 20.60 -20.87
C CYS A 1083 -41.88 21.44 -20.98
N PRO A 1084 -42.39 22.03 -19.88
CA PRO A 1084 -43.58 22.88 -19.92
C PRO A 1084 -43.33 24.21 -20.64
N VAL A 1085 -42.08 24.67 -20.72
CA VAL A 1085 -41.72 25.94 -21.38
C VAL A 1085 -41.54 25.76 -22.89
N CYS A 1086 -40.70 24.81 -23.32
CA CYS A 1086 -40.35 24.64 -24.74
C CYS A 1086 -40.90 23.37 -25.40
N ARG A 1087 -41.63 22.52 -24.66
CA ARG A 1087 -42.24 21.26 -25.12
C ARG A 1087 -41.27 20.20 -25.66
N GLN A 1088 -39.96 20.40 -25.51
CA GLN A 1088 -38.94 19.42 -25.86
C GLN A 1088 -38.96 18.23 -24.88
N ASP A 1089 -38.71 17.03 -25.39
CA ASP A 1089 -38.56 15.83 -24.59
C ASP A 1089 -37.30 15.94 -23.71
N SER A 1090 -37.45 15.66 -22.41
CA SER A 1090 -36.35 15.61 -21.45
C SER A 1090 -36.15 14.18 -20.98
N PRO A 1091 -35.30 13.40 -21.67
CA PRO A 1091 -35.03 12.01 -21.30
C PRO A 1091 -34.26 11.90 -19.98
N GLN A 1092 -33.54 12.95 -19.59
CA GLN A 1092 -32.79 13.02 -18.34
C GLN A 1092 -33.10 14.33 -17.61
N LEU A 1093 -33.24 14.24 -16.28
CA LEU A 1093 -33.54 15.34 -15.38
C LEU A 1093 -32.38 15.56 -14.42
N TYR A 1094 -32.01 16.81 -14.18
CA TYR A 1094 -30.94 17.19 -13.25
C TYR A 1094 -31.54 17.81 -11.98
N TYR A 1095 -31.36 17.15 -10.84
CA TYR A 1095 -31.86 17.63 -9.55
C TYR A 1095 -30.79 18.47 -8.85
N SER A 1096 -31.21 19.56 -8.21
CA SER A 1096 -30.34 20.48 -7.48
C SER A 1096 -31.06 21.03 -6.25
N VAL A 1097 -30.31 21.32 -5.20
CA VAL A 1097 -30.82 21.87 -3.93
C VAL A 1097 -30.44 23.35 -3.82
N ARG A 1098 -31.39 24.21 -3.41
CA ARG A 1098 -31.11 25.62 -3.07
C ARG A 1098 -30.34 25.69 -1.76
N LYS A 1099 -29.34 26.57 -1.66
CA LYS A 1099 -28.58 26.74 -0.40
C LYS A 1099 -29.48 27.44 0.63
N GLY A 1100 -29.73 26.76 1.75
CA GLY A 1100 -30.28 27.41 2.95
C GLY A 1100 -29.37 28.55 3.41
N VAL A 1101 -29.97 29.73 3.58
CA VAL A 1101 -29.33 30.97 4.06
C VAL A 1101 -28.94 30.78 5.52
N ASN A 1102 -27.65 30.48 5.80
CA ASN A 1102 -26.91 30.72 7.05
C ASN A 1102 -25.73 29.74 7.21
N ARG A 1103 -24.67 29.89 6.40
CA ARG A 1103 -23.36 29.28 6.71
C ARG A 1103 -22.31 30.37 6.88
N PRO A 1104 -21.49 30.33 7.94
CA PRO A 1104 -20.35 31.25 8.07
C PRO A 1104 -19.40 31.07 6.88
N LYS A 1105 -18.95 32.17 6.28
CA LYS A 1105 -18.04 32.16 5.12
C LYS A 1105 -16.64 31.73 5.57
N ILE A 1106 -16.26 30.50 5.24
CA ILE A 1106 -14.87 30.03 5.30
C ILE A 1106 -14.08 30.71 4.17
N ILE A 1107 -12.83 31.07 4.44
CA ILE A 1107 -11.94 31.71 3.46
C ILE A 1107 -11.28 30.60 2.64
N GLY A 1108 -11.60 30.53 1.34
CA GLY A 1108 -11.03 29.58 0.37
C GLY A 1108 -12.01 28.53 -0.17
N ASP A 1109 -11.74 28.01 -1.36
CA ASP A 1109 -12.56 27.00 -2.04
C ASP A 1109 -12.09 25.59 -1.67
N PHE A 1110 -12.79 24.95 -0.72
CA PHE A 1110 -12.50 23.60 -0.25
C PHE A 1110 -13.69 22.66 -0.47
N SER A 1111 -13.44 21.34 -0.41
CA SER A 1111 -14.51 20.35 -0.50
C SER A 1111 -15.49 20.49 0.67
N THR A 1112 -16.75 20.08 0.47
CA THR A 1112 -17.81 20.29 1.48
C THR A 1112 -17.46 19.68 2.85
N LYS A 1113 -16.81 18.51 2.84
CA LYS A 1113 -16.38 17.81 4.07
C LYS A 1113 -15.25 18.56 4.79
N ILE A 1114 -14.22 19.00 4.07
CA ILE A 1114 -13.09 19.74 4.64
C ILE A 1114 -13.55 21.11 5.16
N ALA A 1115 -14.39 21.81 4.40
CA ALA A 1115 -14.99 23.07 4.82
C ALA A 1115 -15.72 22.88 6.16
N TYR A 1116 -16.58 21.87 6.27
CA TYR A 1116 -17.30 21.60 7.52
C TYR A 1116 -16.36 21.23 8.68
N ILE A 1117 -15.29 20.46 8.45
CA ILE A 1117 -14.28 20.15 9.48
C ILE A 1117 -13.65 21.44 10.01
N VAL A 1118 -13.23 22.36 9.14
CA VAL A 1118 -12.66 23.65 9.54
C VAL A 1118 -13.70 24.49 10.29
N GLU A 1119 -14.96 24.46 9.87
CA GLU A 1119 -16.07 25.13 10.58
C GLU A 1119 -16.20 24.61 12.03
N GLN A 1120 -16.12 23.30 12.23
CA GLN A 1120 -16.19 22.71 13.57
C GLN A 1120 -14.96 23.10 14.41
N VAL A 1121 -13.77 23.16 13.81
CA VAL A 1121 -12.57 23.66 14.51
C VAL A 1121 -12.77 25.10 14.99
N GLN A 1122 -13.28 25.98 14.13
CA GLN A 1122 -13.55 27.37 14.49
C GLN A 1122 -14.63 27.51 15.58
N LYS A 1123 -15.68 26.67 15.53
CA LYS A 1123 -16.72 26.64 16.58
C LYS A 1123 -16.17 26.23 17.93
N ILE A 1124 -15.31 25.20 17.97
CA ILE A 1124 -14.66 24.73 19.19
C ILE A 1124 -13.74 25.81 19.75
N GLN A 1125 -12.90 26.43 18.90
CA GLN A 1125 -12.03 27.53 19.31
C GLN A 1125 -12.79 28.77 19.82
N ALA A 1126 -13.96 29.06 19.24
CA ALA A 1126 -14.80 30.17 19.67
C ALA A 1126 -15.47 29.93 21.03
N GLN A 1127 -15.71 28.66 21.38
CA GLN A 1127 -16.21 28.28 22.71
C GLN A 1127 -15.09 28.32 23.75
N ASP A 1128 -13.93 27.75 23.42
CA ASP A 1128 -12.75 27.71 24.30
C ASP A 1128 -11.47 27.68 23.46
N ALA A 1129 -10.67 28.75 23.56
CA ALA A 1129 -9.43 28.90 22.81
C ALA A 1129 -8.29 27.99 23.31
N GLU A 1130 -8.43 27.38 24.48
CA GLU A 1130 -7.44 26.44 25.04
C GLU A 1130 -7.67 24.99 24.59
N GLN A 1131 -8.82 24.69 23.99
CA GLN A 1131 -9.12 23.32 23.53
C GLN A 1131 -8.27 22.95 22.32
N LYS A 1132 -7.72 21.73 22.38
CA LYS A 1132 -6.87 21.17 21.32
C LYS A 1132 -7.54 19.96 20.68
N ILE A 1133 -7.30 19.80 19.38
CA ILE A 1133 -7.99 18.85 18.51
C ILE A 1133 -6.96 17.95 17.82
N LEU A 1134 -7.16 16.64 17.90
CA LEU A 1134 -6.46 15.65 17.07
C LEU A 1134 -7.31 15.26 15.86
N ILE A 1135 -6.76 15.38 14.66
CA ILE A 1135 -7.47 15.07 13.42
C ILE A 1135 -6.82 13.85 12.75
N PHE A 1136 -7.54 12.74 12.70
CA PHE A 1136 -7.08 11.48 12.12
C PHE A 1136 -7.66 11.23 10.72
N SER A 1137 -6.80 10.78 9.80
CA SER A 1137 -7.19 10.23 8.49
C SER A 1137 -6.24 9.10 8.10
N GLN A 1138 -6.76 8.12 7.35
CA GLN A 1138 -6.01 7.04 6.71
C GLN A 1138 -5.17 7.55 5.54
N TRP A 1139 -5.55 8.70 4.94
CA TRP A 1139 -4.89 9.24 3.75
C TRP A 1139 -4.10 10.52 4.04
N ALA A 1140 -2.78 10.43 3.89
CA ALA A 1140 -1.88 11.57 4.07
C ALA A 1140 -2.20 12.76 3.13
N THR A 1141 -2.72 12.48 1.92
CA THR A 1141 -3.12 13.53 0.97
C THR A 1141 -4.28 14.37 1.51
N ILE A 1142 -5.27 13.75 2.15
CA ILE A 1142 -6.41 14.47 2.75
C ILE A 1142 -5.95 15.31 3.94
N LEU A 1143 -5.01 14.82 4.76
CA LEU A 1143 -4.39 15.63 5.81
C LEU A 1143 -3.68 16.87 5.24
N ASN A 1144 -3.02 16.78 4.08
CA ASN A 1144 -2.40 17.93 3.42
C ASN A 1144 -3.44 18.95 2.92
N HIS A 1145 -4.60 18.49 2.43
CA HIS A 1145 -5.69 19.39 2.05
C HIS A 1145 -6.31 20.09 3.27
N ILE A 1146 -6.49 19.37 4.38
CA ILE A 1146 -6.95 19.97 5.65
C ILE A 1146 -5.90 20.95 6.17
N ALA A 1147 -4.60 20.62 6.08
CA ALA A 1147 -3.50 21.51 6.45
C ALA A 1147 -3.56 22.85 5.69
N ASN A 1148 -3.75 22.79 4.37
CA ASN A 1148 -3.92 23.98 3.53
C ASN A 1148 -5.19 24.79 3.92
N ALA A 1149 -6.30 24.10 4.20
CA ALA A 1149 -7.52 24.76 4.64
C ALA A 1149 -7.38 25.45 6.00
N LEU A 1150 -6.73 24.80 6.96
CA LEU A 1150 -6.42 25.38 8.28
C LEU A 1150 -5.48 26.58 8.15
N GLN A 1151 -4.45 26.50 7.31
CA GLN A 1151 -3.50 27.59 7.05
C GLN A 1151 -4.21 28.83 6.48
N THR A 1152 -5.04 28.64 5.46
CA THR A 1152 -5.79 29.71 4.79
C THR A 1152 -6.77 30.41 5.74
N ASN A 1153 -7.31 29.69 6.73
CA ASN A 1153 -8.22 30.23 7.74
C ASN A 1153 -7.53 30.70 9.03
N GLY A 1154 -6.20 30.84 9.01
CA GLY A 1154 -5.42 31.40 10.13
C GLY A 1154 -5.31 30.50 11.37
N ILE A 1155 -5.60 29.20 11.25
CA ILE A 1155 -5.54 28.25 12.37
C ILE A 1155 -4.12 27.67 12.47
N LYS A 1156 -3.51 27.75 13.66
CA LYS A 1156 -2.19 27.17 13.91
C LYS A 1156 -2.28 25.65 14.09
N TYR A 1157 -1.53 24.92 13.28
CA TYR A 1157 -1.48 23.45 13.31
C TYR A 1157 -0.07 22.88 13.19
N ARG A 1158 0.08 21.57 13.43
CA ARG A 1158 1.28 20.77 13.14
C ARG A 1158 0.95 19.51 12.33
N ASN A 1159 1.82 19.14 11.40
CA ASN A 1159 1.64 17.98 10.51
C ASN A 1159 2.92 17.15 10.22
N LYS A 1160 4.10 17.54 10.73
CA LYS A 1160 5.38 16.89 10.36
C LYS A 1160 5.78 15.73 11.28
N PHE A 1161 5.13 15.59 12.44
CA PHE A 1161 5.33 14.50 13.40
C PHE A 1161 6.76 14.35 13.90
N THR A 1162 7.49 15.45 14.05
CA THR A 1162 8.77 15.45 14.75
C THR A 1162 8.56 15.53 16.26
N ASN A 1163 9.51 15.05 17.07
CA ASN A 1163 9.44 15.20 18.54
C ASN A 1163 9.20 16.67 18.94
N ARG A 1164 9.83 17.59 18.20
CA ARG A 1164 9.62 19.03 18.33
C ARG A 1164 8.15 19.43 18.11
N ASP A 1165 7.46 18.90 17.11
CA ASP A 1165 6.06 19.23 16.86
C ASP A 1165 5.13 18.77 17.99
N ILE A 1166 5.45 17.62 18.61
CA ILE A 1166 4.70 17.08 19.76
C ILE A 1166 4.90 18.00 20.96
N ASP A 1167 6.15 18.37 21.26
CA ASP A 1167 6.47 19.26 22.37
C ASP A 1167 5.83 20.64 22.18
N GLU A 1168 5.90 21.19 20.97
CA GLU A 1168 5.25 22.45 20.61
C GLU A 1168 3.72 22.37 20.75
N PHE A 1169 3.10 21.22 20.40
CA PHE A 1169 1.67 21.01 20.58
C PHE A 1169 1.27 20.96 22.06
N LYS A 1170 2.13 20.45 22.95
CA LYS A 1170 1.86 20.41 24.40
C LYS A 1170 1.94 21.79 25.04
N GLN A 1171 2.85 22.65 24.57
CA GLN A 1171 3.06 23.99 25.12
C GLN A 1171 1.82 24.90 24.93
N PRO A 1172 1.25 25.46 26.02
CA PRO A 1172 0.09 26.36 25.92
C PRO A 1172 0.43 27.71 25.26
N GLU A 1173 1.68 28.18 25.41
CA GLU A 1173 2.13 29.50 24.92
C GLU A 1173 2.08 29.66 23.39
N LEU A 1174 2.30 28.57 22.66
CA LEU A 1174 2.34 28.59 21.19
C LEU A 1174 0.95 28.68 20.54
N LYS A 1175 -0.12 28.47 21.32
CA LYS A 1175 -1.54 28.49 20.88
C LYS A 1175 -1.79 27.60 19.65
N ILE A 1176 -1.22 26.40 19.64
CA ILE A 1176 -1.46 25.41 18.59
C ILE A 1176 -2.77 24.69 18.90
N SER A 1177 -3.73 24.76 17.99
CA SER A 1177 -5.07 24.20 18.22
C SER A 1177 -5.25 22.83 17.61
N CYS A 1178 -4.60 22.54 16.48
CA CYS A 1178 -4.82 21.29 15.74
C CYS A 1178 -3.52 20.50 15.53
N MET A 1179 -3.59 19.20 15.72
CA MET A 1179 -2.57 18.25 15.28
C MET A 1179 -3.21 17.27 14.30
N LEU A 1180 -2.79 17.36 13.04
CA LEU A 1180 -3.16 16.39 12.00
C LEU A 1180 -2.36 15.13 12.27
N MET A 1181 -2.91 13.91 12.13
CA MET A 1181 -2.24 12.63 12.40
C MET A 1181 -2.65 11.52 11.41
N PRO A 1182 -1.72 10.87 10.68
CA PRO A 1182 -2.02 9.64 9.95
C PRO A 1182 -2.44 8.54 10.92
N LEU A 1183 -3.50 7.79 10.59
CA LEU A 1183 -4.00 6.71 11.44
C LEU A 1183 -2.92 5.67 11.77
N SER A 1184 -2.10 5.30 10.79
CA SER A 1184 -0.99 4.33 10.93
C SER A 1184 0.09 4.74 11.95
N ARG A 1185 0.25 6.05 12.20
CA ARG A 1185 1.16 6.59 13.20
C ARG A 1185 0.43 6.97 14.50
N GLY A 1186 -0.83 7.38 14.41
CA GLY A 1186 -1.73 7.61 15.54
C GLY A 1186 -1.93 6.35 16.39
N ALA A 1187 -1.86 5.19 15.74
CA ALA A 1187 -1.84 3.89 16.37
C ALA A 1187 -0.64 3.66 17.32
N LYS A 1188 0.52 4.33 17.21
CA LYS A 1188 1.73 3.90 17.95
C LYS A 1188 2.11 4.81 19.12
N GLY A 1189 2.24 4.21 20.30
CA GLY A 1189 2.58 4.66 21.66
C GLY A 1189 2.64 6.13 22.17
N LEU A 1190 2.20 7.16 21.45
CA LEU A 1190 2.28 8.57 21.89
C LEU A 1190 1.28 9.00 23.00
N ASN A 1191 1.71 9.96 23.84
CA ASN A 1191 0.89 10.63 24.87
C ASN A 1191 0.59 12.11 24.58
N LEU A 1192 -0.65 12.40 24.18
CA LEU A 1192 -1.30 13.68 23.86
C LEU A 1192 -2.59 13.93 24.70
N ILE A 1193 -2.50 13.94 26.04
CA ILE A 1193 -3.66 14.24 26.93
C ILE A 1193 -4.14 15.69 26.85
N GLU A 1194 -3.33 16.57 26.27
CA GLU A 1194 -3.62 17.99 26.11
C GLU A 1194 -4.75 18.26 25.12
N ALA A 1195 -5.11 17.28 24.28
CA ALA A 1195 -6.28 17.33 23.41
C ALA A 1195 -7.55 16.92 24.16
N THR A 1196 -8.67 17.55 23.81
CA THR A 1196 -10.01 17.20 24.32
C THR A 1196 -10.91 16.66 23.21
N HIS A 1197 -10.63 16.99 21.95
CA HIS A 1197 -11.41 16.54 20.79
C HIS A 1197 -10.60 15.62 19.88
N VAL A 1198 -11.27 14.58 19.38
CA VAL A 1198 -10.75 13.64 18.37
C VAL A 1198 -11.65 13.70 17.14
N PHE A 1199 -11.09 14.01 15.98
CA PHE A 1199 -11.80 14.09 14.71
C PHE A 1199 -11.42 12.89 13.83
N LEU A 1200 -12.40 12.05 13.51
CA LEU A 1200 -12.25 10.94 12.57
C LEU A 1200 -12.82 11.37 11.21
N VAL A 1201 -11.92 11.70 10.27
CA VAL A 1201 -12.29 12.27 8.98
C VAL A 1201 -13.08 11.28 8.13
N GLU A 1202 -12.81 9.98 8.22
CA GLU A 1202 -13.54 8.94 7.51
C GLU A 1202 -13.81 7.72 8.43
N PRO A 1203 -14.77 6.84 8.07
CA PRO A 1203 -14.97 5.58 8.78
C PRO A 1203 -13.71 4.72 8.80
N ILE A 1204 -13.27 4.35 10.00
CA ILE A 1204 -12.17 3.41 10.20
C ILE A 1204 -12.73 1.99 10.16
N LEU A 1205 -12.10 1.13 9.36
CA LEU A 1205 -12.58 -0.23 9.11
C LEU A 1205 -12.16 -1.19 10.24
N THR A 1206 -11.04 -0.91 10.90
CA THR A 1206 -10.48 -1.73 11.98
C THR A 1206 -10.77 -1.10 13.35
N PRO A 1207 -11.63 -1.69 14.20
CA PRO A 1207 -11.99 -1.13 15.50
C PRO A 1207 -10.77 -0.96 16.45
N GLY A 1208 -9.79 -1.87 16.38
CA GLY A 1208 -8.58 -1.80 17.20
C GLY A 1208 -7.76 -0.53 16.95
N GLU A 1209 -7.54 -0.16 15.68
CA GLU A 1209 -6.81 1.06 15.31
C GLU A 1209 -7.56 2.33 15.75
N GLU A 1210 -8.89 2.30 15.68
CA GLU A 1210 -9.74 3.40 16.11
C GLU A 1210 -9.69 3.61 17.63
N LEU A 1211 -9.91 2.53 18.40
CA LEU A 1211 -9.82 2.58 19.87
C LEU A 1211 -8.43 3.01 20.33
N GLN A 1212 -7.39 2.61 19.60
CA GLN A 1212 -6.03 3.01 19.87
C GLN A 1212 -5.80 4.51 19.61
N ALA A 1213 -6.38 5.07 18.54
CA ALA A 1213 -6.35 6.50 18.26
C ALA A 1213 -7.13 7.31 19.31
N ILE A 1214 -8.31 6.84 19.72
CA ILE A 1214 -9.13 7.47 20.76
C ILE A 1214 -8.43 7.40 22.13
N GLY A 1215 -7.80 6.26 22.44
CA GLY A 1215 -7.00 6.03 23.65
C GLY A 1215 -5.76 6.92 23.77
N ARG A 1216 -5.39 7.66 22.71
CA ARG A 1216 -4.39 8.74 22.78
C ARG A 1216 -4.88 9.97 23.51
N VAL A 1217 -6.18 10.14 23.68
CA VAL A 1217 -6.78 11.31 24.34
C VAL A 1217 -7.52 10.88 25.60
N HIS A 1218 -8.36 9.86 25.48
CA HIS A 1218 -9.16 9.33 26.58
C HIS A 1218 -8.38 8.29 27.39
N ARG A 1219 -7.50 8.77 28.26
CA ARG A 1219 -6.65 7.94 29.13
C ARG A 1219 -6.32 8.61 30.45
N PHE A 1220 -5.62 7.87 31.31
CA PHE A 1220 -5.08 8.36 32.57
C PHE A 1220 -4.31 9.68 32.42
N GLY A 1221 -4.59 10.63 33.32
CA GLY A 1221 -4.05 11.99 33.31
C GLY A 1221 -4.96 13.01 32.63
N GLN A 1222 -6.04 12.57 31.96
CA GLN A 1222 -7.04 13.47 31.41
C GLN A 1222 -7.87 14.13 32.53
N THR A 1223 -7.97 15.46 32.49
CA THR A 1223 -8.70 16.27 33.48
C THR A 1223 -10.00 16.86 32.93
N LYS A 1224 -10.13 16.96 31.60
CA LYS A 1224 -11.31 17.50 30.91
C LYS A 1224 -12.10 16.38 30.21
N PRO A 1225 -13.44 16.49 30.05
CA PRO A 1225 -14.23 15.55 29.26
C PRO A 1225 -13.77 15.55 27.80
N THR A 1226 -13.84 14.37 27.16
CA THR A 1226 -13.31 14.17 25.80
C THR A 1226 -14.42 13.88 24.81
N THR A 1227 -14.36 14.47 23.61
CA THR A 1227 -15.38 14.29 22.57
C THR A 1227 -14.80 13.69 21.29
N VAL A 1228 -15.42 12.63 20.77
CA VAL A 1228 -15.05 11.97 19.50
C VAL A 1228 -16.05 12.39 18.42
N HIS A 1229 -15.55 12.98 17.34
CA HIS A 1229 -16.33 13.48 16.21
C HIS A 1229 -16.13 12.58 14.99
N ARG A 1230 -17.22 12.06 14.40
CA ARG A 1230 -17.21 11.20 13.20
C ARG A 1230 -17.86 11.94 12.03
N PHE A 1231 -17.16 12.14 10.92
CA PHE A 1231 -17.69 12.87 9.76
C PHE A 1231 -18.11 11.89 8.65
N ILE A 1232 -19.43 11.80 8.40
CA ILE A 1232 -20.02 10.84 7.45
C ILE A 1232 -20.80 11.58 6.36
N VAL A 1233 -20.57 11.24 5.10
CA VAL A 1233 -21.31 11.80 3.97
C VAL A 1233 -22.51 10.92 3.58
N ASN A 1234 -23.71 11.49 3.62
CA ASN A 1234 -24.96 10.81 3.27
C ASN A 1234 -25.07 10.55 1.76
N GLY A 1235 -25.76 9.47 1.38
CA GLY A 1235 -25.94 9.07 -0.03
C GLY A 1235 -24.65 8.62 -0.70
N THR A 1236 -23.64 8.22 0.09
CA THR A 1236 -22.33 7.74 -0.38
C THR A 1236 -21.97 6.39 0.26
N ILE A 1237 -20.83 5.84 -0.16
CA ILE A 1237 -20.33 4.57 0.36
C ILE A 1237 -19.97 4.64 1.85
N GLU A 1238 -19.66 5.83 2.39
CA GLU A 1238 -19.36 6.00 3.81
C GLU A 1238 -20.58 5.69 4.68
N GLU A 1239 -21.79 6.03 4.22
CA GLU A 1239 -23.03 5.71 4.92
C GLU A 1239 -23.30 4.19 4.93
N ASN A 1240 -23.05 3.52 3.80
CA ASN A 1240 -23.15 2.06 3.70
C ASN A 1240 -22.15 1.36 4.62
N ILE A 1241 -20.89 1.82 4.66
CA ILE A 1241 -19.85 1.31 5.57
C ILE A 1241 -20.27 1.51 7.03
N MET A 1242 -20.76 2.70 7.40
CA MET A 1242 -21.23 2.96 8.77
C MET A 1242 -22.45 2.13 9.15
N THR A 1243 -23.36 1.88 8.20
CA THR A 1243 -24.52 1.02 8.43
C THR A 1243 -24.07 -0.42 8.68
N LEU A 1244 -23.11 -0.91 7.89
CA LEU A 1244 -22.52 -2.25 8.07
C LEU A 1244 -21.81 -2.39 9.42
N ILE A 1245 -21.09 -1.35 9.86
CA ILE A 1245 -20.43 -1.33 11.17
C ILE A 1245 -21.47 -1.29 12.31
N LYS A 1246 -22.55 -0.51 12.18
CA LYS A 1246 -23.59 -0.39 13.22
C LYS A 1246 -24.57 -1.55 13.30
N SER A 1247 -24.93 -2.17 12.17
CA SER A 1247 -25.77 -3.37 12.15
C SER A 1247 -25.06 -4.56 12.81
N ALA A 1248 -23.72 -4.52 12.88
CA ALA A 1248 -22.94 -5.49 13.63
C ALA A 1248 -23.11 -5.34 15.15
N ASP A 1249 -23.63 -4.23 15.70
CA ASP A 1249 -23.84 -4.05 17.16
C ASP A 1249 -25.21 -4.58 17.66
N ASP A 1250 -26.08 -5.09 16.78
CA ASP A 1250 -27.33 -5.72 17.20
C ASP A 1250 -27.05 -7.08 17.87
N LYS A 1251 -27.34 -7.16 19.18
CA LYS A 1251 -27.10 -8.27 20.13
C LYS A 1251 -27.50 -9.69 19.67
N SER A 1252 -28.19 -9.85 18.54
CA SER A 1252 -28.72 -11.13 18.05
C SER A 1252 -28.13 -11.62 16.72
N THR A 1253 -27.36 -10.81 15.98
CA THR A 1253 -26.90 -11.17 14.62
C THR A 1253 -25.53 -10.56 14.31
N LEU A 1254 -24.49 -10.99 15.05
CA LEU A 1254 -23.17 -10.33 15.06
C LEU A 1254 -22.12 -11.06 14.20
N SER A 1255 -22.12 -10.85 12.88
CA SER A 1255 -20.97 -11.22 12.03
C SER A 1255 -20.79 -10.32 10.81
N THR A 1256 -20.55 -9.01 11.00
CA THR A 1256 -20.05 -8.14 9.90
C THR A 1256 -19.11 -7.06 10.42
N HIS A 1257 -17.93 -7.44 10.90
CA HIS A 1257 -16.78 -6.52 10.91
C HIS A 1257 -16.09 -6.58 9.54
N TRP A 1258 -15.33 -5.53 9.19
CA TRP A 1258 -14.52 -5.49 7.97
C TRP A 1258 -13.34 -6.46 8.06
N ASP A 1259 -13.63 -7.74 7.97
CA ASP A 1259 -12.67 -8.83 7.99
C ASP A 1259 -12.63 -9.48 6.60
N LEU A 1260 -11.44 -9.54 6.01
CA LEU A 1260 -11.18 -10.13 4.70
C LEU A 1260 -11.55 -11.62 4.66
N ASP A 1261 -11.53 -12.28 5.81
CA ASP A 1261 -11.90 -13.70 5.93
C ASP A 1261 -13.42 -13.90 5.96
N ASN A 1262 -14.16 -12.89 6.43
CA ASN A 1262 -15.62 -12.96 6.65
C ASN A 1262 -16.44 -12.21 5.59
N MET A 1263 -15.85 -11.26 4.88
CA MET A 1263 -16.52 -10.57 3.79
C MET A 1263 -16.60 -11.45 2.54
N THR A 1264 -17.79 -11.54 1.99
CA THR A 1264 -18.04 -12.15 0.68
C THR A 1264 -17.97 -11.11 -0.42
N LEU A 1265 -17.76 -11.56 -1.66
CA LEU A 1265 -17.89 -10.70 -2.83
C LEU A 1265 -19.28 -10.06 -2.94
N ASP A 1266 -20.33 -10.74 -2.47
CA ASP A 1266 -21.69 -10.19 -2.47
C ASP A 1266 -21.88 -9.09 -1.44
N SER A 1267 -21.27 -9.21 -0.25
CA SER A 1267 -21.26 -8.12 0.75
C SER A 1267 -20.55 -6.86 0.20
N LEU A 1268 -19.48 -7.04 -0.59
CA LEU A 1268 -18.84 -5.92 -1.29
C LEU A 1268 -19.73 -5.31 -2.37
N LYS A 1269 -20.48 -6.12 -3.13
CA LYS A 1269 -21.43 -5.62 -4.14
C LYS A 1269 -22.53 -4.77 -3.49
N GLU A 1270 -23.03 -5.18 -2.32
CA GLU A 1270 -24.02 -4.42 -1.56
C GLU A 1270 -23.49 -3.05 -1.10
N LEU A 1271 -22.19 -2.90 -0.83
CA LEU A 1271 -21.64 -1.58 -0.49
C LEU A 1271 -21.69 -0.60 -1.67
N PHE A 1272 -21.65 -1.09 -2.90
CA PHE A 1272 -21.82 -0.29 -4.12
C PHE A 1272 -23.30 -0.04 -4.46
N THR A 1273 -24.28 -0.56 -3.71
CA THR A 1273 -25.69 -0.17 -3.92
C THR A 1273 -25.98 1.11 -3.15
N LEU A 1274 -26.11 2.23 -3.87
CA LEU A 1274 -26.60 3.46 -3.28
C LEU A 1274 -28.11 3.33 -3.05
N LYS A 1275 -28.58 3.59 -1.82
CA LYS A 1275 -30.03 3.76 -1.58
C LYS A 1275 -30.52 4.87 -2.50
N GLN A 1276 -31.47 4.56 -3.39
CA GLN A 1276 -32.19 5.60 -4.11
C GLN A 1276 -32.91 6.42 -3.04
N THR A 1277 -32.43 7.64 -2.79
CA THR A 1277 -33.20 8.61 -2.04
C THR A 1277 -34.40 8.96 -2.91
N ASP A 1278 -35.59 8.53 -2.49
CA ASP A 1278 -36.87 8.94 -3.07
C ASP A 1278 -36.97 10.47 -3.22
#